data_AF-A0A9X1Q9S0-F1
#
_entry.id   AF-A0A9X1Q9S0-F1
#
_cell.length_a   1.000
_cell.length_b   1.000
_cell.length_c   1.000
_cell.angle_alpha   90.00
_cell.angle_beta   90.00
_cell.angle_gamma   90.00
#
_symmetry.space_group_name_H-M   'P 1'
#
loop_
_entity.id
_entity.type
_entity.pdbx_description
1 polymer ?
#
loop_
_entity_poly.entity_id
_entity_poly.type
_entity_poly.pdbx_seq_one_letter_code
_entity_poly.pdbx_strand_id
1 'polypeptide(L)'
;MMKNLFYLTLLWVVSLGAHAQIPADNYRFYVDEGRKMIVCNQVPTASQITGSPIQMQFGAKVFTFSGSVTTLTHGVKYLVTNGGQQYSLYFTQLPLVNLDVPDPSQINLEEEIPGGISIAEAANSPLISNMAIRIRGNSSSFFPKKNYRVQFKDAQGKNKDESILGLRSDKRWLFFGMWNEELRSTNNVSHSLWIDMHKLYYAASEPSAVSSIRTRYVEVFMNKSYKGVYMIGEDMDRKQLQLKKNDGDVIRGELFKADDWSLSAAWEGIGVARPSPGAEEWQSWELEYPDYSDWNNHQNLLKGVIESSDDEFRANIWTLFKQENVIDYFIFLNLLSVEDNMEKNYFIGRYDKGQPWFFIPWDLDGAWGYFPDGVRSNKTQGDRQNGLFKKLFRTNPDGFKNKLATRYFELRQNILAEANLKNRFQANYNLLNSNLIYERDAAVSQDNYGGANRSGGLAYVNNYITQRLSWLDAYFCPMKDGGCNGQATCAFDITANASNTSPTCSANVSLSANCTGQDCSGVTYTWTGNGINQTGSSINIAAPGANGSYVYTVKASKSGCADKTATVTLNISNCNPPVGNDPFSACLEAENQSGNGPITGDPNASNGSTRGDKDNYNHYVDYAINGVKATGAHQVKVRYYANASAQASFSVNGNVVIPSASFPPTYSWNIVWREETFNVTLNQGNNTLRIHGLPGASIRQDKICVTGPGGQNPQQPTCTFDVTANASNTSPACSANVTLSSGCTGADCSGVTYTWTGNGINQTGSSINIAAPGVNGSYVYTVKASKNGCTDKTATVTLNITNCTPPVGGDPFSACLEAENQSGNGSITGDPNASNGSTRGDKDNYNHYVDYAVNGVKATGSHQVKVRYYANAAAQASISVNGNVVLPSASFPPTYSWNIVWREETFNVTLNQGNNTLRIQGLPGASIRQDKICVTGPGGQNPQQPTCAFDVTANASNTNPACSASVTLSSGCTGADCSGVTYSWTGNGINQTGSSINIAAPGANGSYTYTVKASKNGCADKTATVTLNISNCTPPVGGDFALCLESELQAGNGAISGDPNASGGSTRGLKENSNHYVDYAVNGVPSAGTYQLKLRYSASSNPNISISVNNVTAIAAANLPATYSWNIVFREEVFNVTLAAGNNTVRIQGLNGPSIRQDKACFTSNGQNNARLGAPEAMFNPGGADERLNVFPNPAPGEFNAKFNLSSPDGATITVTDIRGRVWHTAKVKGTGKQEAKIKLPDAPAGVYLLQIKDGETTETKKLVITH
;
A
#
# COMPACT_ATOMS: atom_id res chain seq x y z
N MET A 1 90.62 -12.27 -44.15
CA MET A 1 89.15 -12.42 -44.28
C MET A 1 88.61 -12.39 -42.85
N MET A 2 88.04 -11.28 -42.36
CA MET A 2 86.59 -10.99 -42.37
C MET A 2 85.76 -12.18 -41.84
N LYS A 3 84.81 -12.08 -40.91
CA LYS A 3 84.21 -11.04 -40.04
C LYS A 3 82.98 -11.76 -39.42
N ASN A 4 82.57 -11.38 -38.19
CA ASN A 4 81.15 -11.31 -37.74
C ASN A 4 80.34 -12.62 -37.52
N LEU A 5 79.39 -12.75 -36.59
CA LEU A 5 78.88 -11.91 -35.50
C LEU A 5 77.99 -12.79 -34.58
N PHE A 6 77.98 -12.48 -33.29
CA PHE A 6 76.91 -12.81 -32.33
C PHE A 6 75.53 -12.41 -32.85
N TYR A 7 74.47 -13.17 -32.52
CA TYR A 7 73.23 -12.66 -31.92
C TYR A 7 72.37 -13.83 -31.41
N LEU A 8 72.28 -13.93 -30.07
CA LEU A 8 71.33 -14.77 -29.34
C LEU A 8 70.07 -13.92 -29.13
N THR A 9 69.00 -14.16 -29.89
CA THR A 9 67.71 -13.47 -29.69
C THR A 9 66.90 -14.15 -28.59
N LEU A 10 66.81 -13.46 -27.46
CA LEU A 10 65.88 -13.71 -26.37
C LEU A 10 64.44 -13.44 -26.86
N LEU A 11 63.70 -14.47 -27.28
CA LEU A 11 62.24 -14.35 -27.49
C LEU A 11 61.55 -14.31 -26.12
N TRP A 12 61.37 -13.11 -25.58
CA TRP A 12 60.28 -12.85 -24.64
C TRP A 12 58.97 -12.89 -25.43
N VAL A 13 58.27 -14.02 -25.38
CA VAL A 13 56.86 -14.08 -25.78
C VAL A 13 56.08 -13.31 -24.74
N VAL A 14 55.87 -12.00 -24.96
CA VAL A 14 54.81 -11.26 -24.30
C VAL A 14 53.51 -11.79 -24.88
N SER A 15 52.87 -12.75 -24.19
CA SER A 15 51.49 -13.09 -24.47
C SER A 15 50.62 -11.88 -24.10
N LEU A 16 50.41 -10.97 -25.05
CA LEU A 16 49.31 -10.02 -25.00
C LEU A 16 48.02 -10.84 -25.13
N GLY A 17 47.52 -11.35 -24.00
CA GLY A 17 46.17 -11.86 -23.92
C GLY A 17 45.23 -10.70 -24.25
N ALA A 18 44.64 -10.69 -25.44
CA ALA A 18 43.57 -9.76 -25.76
C ALA A 18 42.38 -10.09 -24.85
N HIS A 19 42.17 -9.30 -23.80
CA HIS A 19 40.98 -9.43 -22.97
C HIS A 19 39.75 -9.06 -23.81
N ALA A 20 38.75 -9.93 -23.83
CA ALA A 20 37.48 -9.65 -24.50
C ALA A 20 36.80 -8.47 -23.80
N GLN A 21 36.55 -7.39 -24.54
CA GLN A 21 35.85 -6.20 -24.05
C GLN A 21 34.35 -6.38 -24.25
N ILE A 22 33.55 -5.99 -23.26
CA ILE A 22 32.09 -6.03 -23.33
C ILE A 22 31.61 -4.64 -23.81
N PRO A 23 31.18 -4.48 -25.07
CA PRO A 23 30.66 -3.21 -25.55
C PRO A 23 29.26 -2.95 -24.99
N ALA A 24 29.00 -1.71 -24.58
CA ALA A 24 27.66 -1.20 -24.33
C ALA A 24 27.18 -0.39 -25.54
N ASP A 25 25.90 -0.52 -25.90
CA ASP A 25 25.35 0.18 -27.05
C ASP A 25 25.31 1.70 -26.80
N ASN A 26 25.46 2.49 -27.87
CA ASN A 26 25.34 3.95 -27.76
C ASN A 26 23.98 4.35 -27.18
N TYR A 27 23.95 5.44 -26.41
CA TYR A 27 22.77 5.97 -25.69
C TYR A 27 22.25 5.11 -24.53
N ARG A 28 22.76 3.88 -24.36
CA ARG A 28 22.45 2.98 -23.22
C ARG A 28 23.38 3.17 -22.03
N PHE A 29 24.30 4.11 -22.14
CA PHE A 29 25.17 4.52 -21.07
C PHE A 29 25.54 5.98 -21.22
N TYR A 30 25.89 6.61 -20.09
CA TYR A 30 26.56 7.90 -20.08
C TYR A 30 27.68 7.89 -19.03
N VAL A 31 28.81 8.49 -19.39
CA VAL A 31 29.96 8.70 -18.53
C VAL A 31 29.97 10.17 -18.10
N ASP A 32 29.66 10.44 -16.83
CA ASP A 32 29.85 11.76 -16.22
C ASP A 32 31.32 11.89 -15.79
N GLU A 33 32.10 12.57 -16.63
CA GLU A 33 33.53 12.80 -16.40
C GLU A 33 33.81 13.67 -15.18
N GLY A 34 32.91 14.59 -14.84
CA GLY A 34 33.06 15.49 -13.70
C GLY A 34 32.88 14.76 -12.37
N ARG A 35 31.96 13.79 -12.32
CA ARG A 35 31.67 12.99 -11.12
C ARG A 35 32.38 11.65 -11.06
N LYS A 36 33.07 11.26 -12.13
CA LYS A 36 33.65 9.92 -12.28
C LYS A 36 32.59 8.84 -12.08
N MET A 37 31.46 9.00 -12.78
CA MET A 37 30.31 8.11 -12.67
C MET A 37 29.88 7.60 -14.04
N ILE A 38 29.48 6.34 -14.11
CA ILE A 38 28.93 5.69 -15.29
C ILE A 38 27.59 5.09 -14.90
N VAL A 39 26.55 5.39 -15.66
CA VAL A 39 25.24 4.73 -15.53
C VAL A 39 24.95 4.05 -16.85
N CYS A 40 24.62 2.77 -16.79
CA CYS A 40 24.27 1.95 -17.94
C CYS A 40 22.96 1.22 -17.69
N ASN A 41 22.07 1.17 -18.67
CA ASN A 41 20.81 0.42 -18.54
C ASN A 41 20.81 -0.91 -19.30
N GLN A 42 21.99 -1.43 -19.62
CA GLN A 42 22.20 -2.77 -20.14
C GLN A 42 23.14 -3.54 -19.22
N VAL A 43 22.62 -4.55 -18.54
CA VAL A 43 23.43 -5.46 -17.73
C VAL A 43 23.98 -6.56 -18.63
N PRO A 44 25.31 -6.76 -18.68
CA PRO A 44 25.89 -7.88 -19.41
C PRO A 44 25.41 -9.22 -18.87
N THR A 45 25.11 -10.15 -19.76
CA THR A 45 24.78 -11.54 -19.43
C THR A 45 26.00 -12.29 -18.89
N ALA A 46 25.78 -13.34 -18.11
CA ALA A 46 26.88 -14.18 -17.60
C ALA A 46 27.76 -14.74 -18.73
N SER A 47 27.18 -15.06 -19.90
CA SER A 47 27.92 -15.50 -21.09
C SER A 47 28.78 -14.43 -21.74
N GLN A 48 28.53 -13.14 -21.50
CA GLN A 48 29.37 -12.04 -21.99
C GLN A 48 30.57 -11.79 -21.07
N ILE A 49 30.50 -12.24 -19.81
CA ILE A 49 31.56 -12.10 -18.82
C ILE A 49 32.57 -13.25 -18.99
N THR A 50 33.50 -13.11 -19.94
CA THR A 50 34.37 -14.21 -20.41
C THR A 50 35.86 -14.05 -20.07
N GLY A 51 36.25 -13.04 -19.30
CA GLY A 51 37.66 -12.76 -18.98
C GLY A 51 37.88 -12.09 -17.62
N SER A 52 39.12 -12.19 -17.13
CA SER A 52 39.59 -11.51 -15.92
C SER A 52 40.90 -10.75 -16.20
N PRO A 53 41.02 -9.47 -15.83
CA PRO A 53 39.96 -8.63 -15.26
C PRO A 53 38.87 -8.32 -16.30
N ILE A 54 37.61 -8.16 -15.85
CA ILE A 54 36.51 -7.76 -16.73
C ILE A 54 36.81 -6.37 -17.30
N GLN A 55 36.55 -6.18 -18.59
CA GLN A 55 36.65 -4.89 -19.26
C GLN A 55 35.32 -4.52 -19.93
N MET A 56 34.78 -3.35 -19.60
CA MET A 56 33.60 -2.76 -20.22
C MET A 56 34.01 -1.65 -21.18
N GLN A 57 33.49 -1.66 -22.39
CA GLN A 57 33.71 -0.62 -23.37
C GLN A 57 32.49 0.31 -23.44
N PHE A 58 32.72 1.57 -23.07
CA PHE A 58 31.73 2.65 -23.10
C PHE A 58 32.18 3.67 -24.16
N GLY A 59 31.74 3.48 -25.40
CA GLY A 59 32.17 4.26 -26.55
C GLY A 59 33.64 4.00 -26.89
N ALA A 60 34.45 5.06 -26.94
CA ALA A 60 35.89 4.95 -27.19
C ALA A 60 36.72 4.60 -25.95
N LYS A 61 36.11 4.49 -24.77
CA LYS A 61 36.81 4.26 -23.50
C LYS A 61 36.58 2.85 -22.98
N VAL A 62 37.65 2.25 -22.46
CA VAL A 62 37.65 0.90 -21.88
C VAL A 62 37.90 1.01 -20.38
N PHE A 63 36.98 0.47 -19.59
CA PHE A 63 37.01 0.52 -18.13
C PHE A 63 37.27 -0.88 -17.57
N THR A 64 38.25 -1.01 -16.70
CA THR A 64 38.68 -2.30 -16.13
C THR A 64 38.21 -2.42 -14.69
N PHE A 65 37.61 -3.54 -14.30
CA PHE A 65 37.20 -3.78 -12.92
C PHE A 65 38.43 -4.02 -12.03
N SER A 66 38.45 -3.40 -10.84
CA SER A 66 39.56 -3.46 -9.89
C SER A 66 39.53 -4.67 -8.93
N GLY A 67 38.65 -5.66 -9.17
CA GLY A 67 38.48 -6.84 -8.30
C GLY A 67 37.85 -8.05 -9.02
N SER A 68 37.76 -9.18 -8.31
CA SER A 68 37.12 -10.41 -8.82
C SER A 68 35.60 -10.25 -8.82
N VAL A 69 35.04 -9.82 -9.95
CA VAL A 69 33.59 -9.75 -10.18
C VAL A 69 33.20 -10.93 -11.06
N THR A 70 32.22 -11.73 -10.62
CA THR A 70 31.74 -12.90 -11.36
C THR A 70 30.35 -12.68 -11.98
N THR A 71 29.60 -11.71 -11.45
CA THR A 71 28.25 -11.35 -11.91
C THR A 71 28.03 -9.85 -11.83
N LEU A 72 27.36 -9.29 -12.83
CA LEU A 72 26.91 -7.90 -12.86
C LEU A 72 25.39 -7.86 -12.66
N THR A 73 24.93 -6.99 -11.77
CA THR A 73 23.51 -6.85 -11.42
C THR A 73 23.16 -5.39 -11.16
N HIS A 74 21.86 -5.11 -11.13
CA HIS A 74 21.35 -3.87 -10.55
C HIS A 74 21.63 -3.81 -9.05
N GLY A 75 21.53 -2.63 -8.46
CA GLY A 75 21.62 -2.46 -7.00
C GLY A 75 23.01 -2.57 -6.41
N VAL A 76 24.03 -2.66 -7.25
CA VAL A 76 25.44 -2.75 -6.84
C VAL A 76 26.22 -1.61 -7.48
N LYS A 77 27.06 -0.95 -6.69
CA LYS A 77 28.05 0.02 -7.14
C LYS A 77 29.35 -0.69 -7.46
N TYR A 78 29.78 -0.63 -8.71
CA TYR A 78 31.03 -1.22 -9.14
C TYR A 78 32.13 -0.16 -9.26
N LEU A 79 33.35 -0.50 -8.86
CA LEU A 79 34.52 0.36 -9.09
C LEU A 79 35.27 -0.14 -10.32
N VAL A 80 35.44 0.76 -11.28
CA VAL A 80 36.16 0.50 -12.53
C VAL A 80 37.20 1.58 -12.79
N THR A 81 38.25 1.28 -13.55
CA THR A 81 39.33 2.22 -13.83
C THR A 81 39.53 2.43 -15.33
N ASN A 82 39.81 3.68 -15.73
CA ASN A 82 40.23 4.04 -17.08
C ASN A 82 41.39 5.04 -16.97
N GLY A 83 42.54 4.72 -17.58
CA GLY A 83 43.74 5.58 -17.52
C GLY A 83 44.23 5.89 -16.10
N GLY A 84 44.10 4.95 -15.16
CA GLY A 84 44.47 5.12 -13.75
C GLY A 84 43.46 5.89 -12.89
N GLN A 85 42.41 6.45 -13.48
CA GLN A 85 41.32 7.12 -12.76
C GLN A 85 40.21 6.14 -12.40
N GLN A 86 39.68 6.21 -11.18
CA GLN A 86 38.60 5.34 -10.71
C GLN A 86 37.23 5.99 -10.96
N TYR A 87 36.26 5.18 -11.40
CA TYR A 87 34.88 5.56 -11.66
C TYR A 87 33.92 4.62 -10.92
N SER A 88 32.77 5.15 -10.53
CA SER A 88 31.63 4.36 -10.05
C SER A 88 30.73 3.97 -11.21
N LEU A 89 30.57 2.68 -11.48
CA LEU A 89 29.68 2.13 -12.49
C LEU A 89 28.41 1.57 -11.82
N TYR A 90 27.26 1.97 -12.35
CA TYR A 90 25.93 1.49 -11.93
C TYR A 90 25.16 0.94 -13.11
N PHE A 91 24.41 -0.14 -12.84
CA PHE A 91 23.38 -0.62 -13.75
C PHE A 91 21.99 -0.22 -13.26
N THR A 92 21.12 0.21 -14.18
CA THR A 92 19.77 0.69 -13.87
C THR A 92 18.72 0.04 -14.75
N GLN A 93 17.55 -0.21 -14.17
CA GLN A 93 16.35 -0.63 -14.91
C GLN A 93 15.62 0.55 -15.55
N LEU A 94 15.98 1.79 -15.21
CA LEU A 94 15.29 2.97 -15.72
C LEU A 94 15.78 3.35 -17.13
N PRO A 95 14.89 3.94 -17.97
CA PRO A 95 15.31 4.56 -19.21
C PRO A 95 16.31 5.69 -18.96
N LEU A 96 17.31 5.80 -19.83
CA LEU A 96 18.26 6.91 -19.80
C LEU A 96 17.79 7.99 -20.77
N VAL A 97 17.83 9.24 -20.31
CA VAL A 97 17.53 10.42 -21.13
C VAL A 97 18.74 11.33 -21.12
N ASN A 98 19.23 11.73 -22.29
CA ASN A 98 20.22 12.81 -22.39
C ASN A 98 19.65 13.99 -23.17
N LEU A 99 19.68 15.14 -22.52
CA LEU A 99 19.35 16.45 -23.06
C LEU A 99 20.65 17.12 -23.51
N ASP A 100 20.83 17.30 -24.81
CA ASP A 100 22.00 17.94 -25.39
C ASP A 100 21.66 19.40 -25.72
N VAL A 101 22.07 20.31 -24.84
CA VAL A 101 21.74 21.74 -24.92
C VAL A 101 23.04 22.52 -25.14
N PRO A 102 23.17 23.34 -26.20
CA PRO A 102 24.41 24.05 -26.50
C PRO A 102 24.95 24.86 -25.32
N ASP A 103 24.08 25.59 -24.63
CA ASP A 103 24.39 26.31 -23.40
C ASP A 103 23.27 26.10 -22.36
N PRO A 104 23.46 25.17 -21.40
CA PRO A 104 22.49 24.93 -20.33
C PRO A 104 22.21 26.14 -19.43
N SER A 105 23.07 27.16 -19.40
CA SER A 105 22.86 28.35 -18.56
C SER A 105 21.76 29.27 -19.09
N GLN A 106 21.39 29.13 -20.37
CA GLN A 106 20.31 29.90 -21.00
C GLN A 106 18.91 29.35 -20.68
N ILE A 107 18.80 28.14 -20.12
CA ILE A 107 17.49 27.53 -19.86
C ILE A 107 16.77 28.32 -18.76
N ASN A 108 15.70 29.02 -19.13
CA ASN A 108 14.93 29.90 -18.27
C ASN A 108 13.41 29.62 -18.38
N LEU A 109 12.57 30.43 -17.73
CA LEU A 109 11.10 30.23 -17.72
C LEU A 109 10.41 30.69 -19.02
N GLU A 110 10.99 31.66 -19.72
CA GLU A 110 10.36 32.39 -20.81
C GLU A 110 10.65 31.73 -22.16
N GLU A 111 11.92 31.42 -22.43
CA GLU A 111 12.38 31.04 -23.76
C GLU A 111 12.54 29.52 -23.92
N GLU A 112 12.09 29.01 -25.07
CA GLU A 112 12.35 27.64 -25.51
C GLU A 112 13.76 27.54 -26.11
N ILE A 113 14.69 26.93 -25.39
CA ILE A 113 16.07 26.76 -25.84
C ILE A 113 16.19 25.50 -26.71
N PRO A 114 16.63 25.59 -27.98
CA PRO A 114 16.76 24.42 -28.85
C PRO A 114 17.91 23.50 -28.41
N GLY A 115 17.74 22.20 -28.67
CA GLY A 115 18.74 21.18 -28.39
C GLY A 115 18.38 19.81 -28.98
N GLY A 116 19.13 18.79 -28.59
CA GLY A 116 18.85 17.39 -28.91
C GLY A 116 18.34 16.62 -27.69
N ILE A 117 17.60 15.54 -27.93
CA ILE A 117 17.23 14.57 -26.90
C ILE A 117 17.49 13.15 -27.40
N SER A 118 17.98 12.31 -26.50
CA SER A 118 18.00 10.86 -26.69
C SER A 118 17.31 10.18 -25.52
N ILE A 119 16.48 9.18 -25.81
CA ILE A 119 15.74 8.39 -24.81
C ILE A 119 15.96 6.91 -25.14
N ALA A 120 16.45 6.15 -24.17
CA ALA A 120 16.84 4.76 -24.38
C ALA A 120 16.30 3.86 -23.27
N GLU A 121 15.38 2.94 -23.57
CA GLU A 121 14.94 1.84 -22.68
C GLU A 121 15.75 0.58 -22.95
N ALA A 122 16.18 -0.18 -21.95
CA ALA A 122 17.10 -1.34 -22.11
C ALA A 122 16.90 -2.22 -23.37
N ALA A 123 15.65 -2.55 -23.71
CA ALA A 123 15.30 -3.45 -24.82
C ALA A 123 14.86 -2.76 -26.15
N ASN A 124 14.50 -1.47 -26.14
CA ASN A 124 13.91 -0.79 -27.32
C ASN A 124 14.91 0.14 -28.01
N SER A 125 14.92 0.22 -29.34
CA SER A 125 15.81 1.14 -30.07
C SER A 125 15.77 2.56 -29.48
N PRO A 126 16.93 3.21 -29.25
CA PRO A 126 16.95 4.58 -28.74
C PRO A 126 16.20 5.55 -29.66
N LEU A 127 15.35 6.40 -29.07
CA LEU A 127 14.76 7.55 -29.76
C LEU A 127 15.76 8.70 -29.74
N ILE A 128 16.01 9.31 -30.90
CA ILE A 128 16.85 10.49 -31.06
C ILE A 128 16.03 11.54 -31.81
N SER A 129 15.95 12.75 -31.26
CA SER A 129 15.15 13.81 -31.86
C SER A 129 15.67 15.20 -31.51
N ASN A 130 15.27 16.20 -32.30
CA ASN A 130 15.44 17.60 -31.91
C ASN A 130 14.40 17.93 -30.84
N MET A 131 14.74 18.86 -29.97
CA MET A 131 13.86 19.35 -28.94
C MET A 131 14.06 20.84 -28.67
N ALA A 132 13.12 21.42 -27.95
CA ALA A 132 13.34 22.67 -27.24
C ALA A 132 12.95 22.51 -25.76
N ILE A 133 13.70 23.13 -24.86
CA ILE A 133 13.58 22.99 -23.42
C ILE A 133 13.46 24.35 -22.73
N ARG A 134 12.63 24.40 -21.68
CA ARG A 134 12.54 25.54 -20.76
C ARG A 134 12.30 25.07 -19.33
N ILE A 135 12.62 25.90 -18.35
CA ILE A 135 12.21 25.70 -16.95
C ILE A 135 10.68 25.82 -16.87
N ARG A 136 10.06 25.06 -15.98
CA ARG A 136 8.62 25.16 -15.69
C ARG A 136 8.31 25.25 -14.20
N GLY A 137 7.08 25.65 -13.92
CA GLY A 137 6.54 25.82 -12.57
C GLY A 137 6.86 27.20 -12.00
N ASN A 138 6.14 27.58 -10.96
CA ASN A 138 6.28 28.89 -10.32
C ASN A 138 7.28 28.78 -9.15
N SER A 139 6.85 28.34 -7.98
CA SER A 139 7.71 28.13 -6.80
C SER A 139 8.84 27.12 -7.08
N SER A 140 8.56 26.05 -7.82
CA SER A 140 9.56 25.03 -8.14
C SER A 140 10.68 25.51 -9.05
N SER A 141 10.49 26.65 -9.75
CA SER A 141 11.55 27.24 -10.58
C SER A 141 12.76 27.67 -9.75
N PHE A 142 12.57 27.93 -8.45
CA PHE A 142 13.64 28.31 -7.52
C PHE A 142 14.38 27.11 -6.92
N PHE A 143 13.87 25.88 -7.06
CA PHE A 143 14.53 24.69 -6.50
C PHE A 143 15.90 24.43 -7.16
N PRO A 144 16.92 23.96 -6.42
CA PRO A 144 18.22 23.61 -6.98
C PRO A 144 18.13 22.66 -8.19
N LYS A 145 17.25 21.66 -8.09
CA LYS A 145 16.94 20.74 -9.18
C LYS A 145 15.67 21.19 -9.89
N LYS A 146 15.82 21.68 -11.13
CA LYS A 146 14.75 22.31 -11.91
C LYS A 146 13.76 21.30 -12.48
N ASN A 147 12.51 21.73 -12.61
CA ASN A 147 11.53 21.08 -13.46
C ASN A 147 11.67 21.63 -14.89
N TYR A 148 11.48 20.78 -15.90
CA TYR A 148 11.55 21.20 -17.30
C TYR A 148 10.26 20.89 -18.06
N ARG A 149 9.97 21.72 -19.06
CA ARG A 149 9.06 21.38 -20.16
C ARG A 149 9.92 21.15 -21.40
N VAL A 150 9.78 19.99 -22.01
CA VAL A 150 10.50 19.62 -23.24
C VAL A 150 9.49 19.47 -24.36
N GLN A 151 9.79 20.04 -25.53
CA GLN A 151 9.00 19.88 -26.73
C GLN A 151 9.81 19.26 -27.85
N PHE A 152 9.29 18.22 -28.48
CA PHE A 152 9.90 17.60 -29.65
C PHE A 152 9.74 18.50 -30.88
N LYS A 153 10.82 18.61 -31.64
CA LYS A 153 10.88 19.42 -32.87
C LYS A 153 11.30 18.55 -34.05
N ASP A 154 10.84 18.89 -35.24
CA ASP A 154 11.35 18.32 -36.49
C ASP A 154 12.69 18.98 -36.90
N ALA A 155 13.20 18.61 -38.08
CA ALA A 155 14.44 19.16 -38.62
C ALA A 155 14.33 20.67 -38.96
N GLN A 156 13.13 21.21 -39.07
CA GLN A 156 12.84 22.62 -39.36
C GLN A 156 12.48 23.42 -38.09
N GLY A 157 12.56 22.80 -36.91
CA GLY A 157 12.23 23.45 -35.64
C GLY A 157 10.72 23.57 -35.36
N LYS A 158 9.86 22.89 -36.12
CA LYS A 158 8.41 22.87 -35.86
C LYS A 158 8.07 21.77 -34.87
N ASN A 159 6.98 21.96 -34.11
CA ASN A 159 6.51 20.96 -33.14
C ASN A 159 6.19 19.63 -33.82
N LYS A 160 6.68 18.54 -33.24
CA LYS A 160 6.48 17.16 -33.70
C LYS A 160 5.90 16.33 -32.57
N ASP A 161 4.83 15.60 -32.82
CA ASP A 161 4.29 14.65 -31.85
C ASP A 161 5.16 13.38 -31.81
N GLU A 162 5.50 12.93 -30.61
CA GLU A 162 6.26 11.68 -30.36
C GLU A 162 5.59 10.89 -29.22
N SER A 163 5.57 9.56 -29.32
CA SER A 163 5.15 8.68 -28.22
C SER A 163 6.38 8.09 -27.54
N ILE A 164 6.49 8.31 -26.22
CA ILE A 164 7.65 7.85 -25.43
C ILE A 164 7.17 7.00 -24.25
N LEU A 165 7.91 5.94 -23.92
CA LEU A 165 7.74 5.15 -22.69
C LEU A 165 6.31 4.56 -22.49
N GLY A 166 5.63 4.25 -23.59
CA GLY A 166 4.26 3.72 -23.61
C GLY A 166 3.19 4.75 -23.20
N LEU A 167 3.50 6.04 -23.28
CA LEU A 167 2.58 7.15 -23.04
C LEU A 167 1.97 7.65 -24.37
N ARG A 168 0.99 8.56 -24.30
CA ARG A 168 0.30 9.08 -25.50
C ARG A 168 1.29 9.73 -26.49
N SER A 169 0.93 9.82 -27.77
CA SER A 169 1.71 10.63 -28.71
C SER A 169 1.54 12.11 -28.35
N ASP A 170 2.62 12.86 -28.18
CA ASP A 170 2.58 14.28 -27.80
C ASP A 170 3.83 15.03 -28.25
N LYS A 171 3.65 16.31 -28.56
CA LYS A 171 4.76 17.23 -28.82
C LYS A 171 5.44 17.68 -27.54
N ARG A 172 4.75 17.65 -26.40
CA ARG A 172 5.21 18.25 -25.14
C ARG A 172 5.22 17.23 -24.00
N TRP A 173 6.28 17.27 -23.21
CA TRP A 173 6.51 16.39 -22.08
C TRP A 173 7.02 17.16 -20.86
N LEU A 174 6.49 16.81 -19.69
CA LEU A 174 6.85 17.43 -18.42
C LEU A 174 7.90 16.59 -17.72
N PHE A 175 9.00 17.20 -17.31
CA PHE A 175 10.07 16.57 -16.55
C PHE A 175 10.04 17.11 -15.13
N PHE A 176 9.50 16.30 -14.21
CA PHE A 176 9.45 16.61 -12.79
C PHE A 176 10.76 16.18 -12.12
N GLY A 177 11.50 17.15 -11.59
CA GLY A 177 12.73 16.94 -10.82
C GLY A 177 12.49 16.42 -9.40
N MET A 178 11.26 16.55 -8.90
CA MET A 178 10.77 15.99 -7.62
C MET A 178 11.66 16.36 -6.44
N TRP A 179 12.26 17.56 -6.47
CA TRP A 179 13.27 17.99 -5.50
C TRP A 179 12.75 18.00 -4.06
N ASN A 180 11.54 18.55 -3.90
CA ASN A 180 10.77 18.65 -2.67
C ASN A 180 10.10 17.33 -2.26
N GLU A 181 10.22 16.24 -3.02
CA GLU A 181 9.60 14.96 -2.66
C GLU A 181 10.64 14.00 -2.07
N GLU A 182 10.61 13.76 -0.75
CA GLU A 182 11.62 12.92 -0.06
C GLU A 182 11.79 11.53 -0.70
N LEU A 183 10.68 10.90 -1.10
CA LEU A 183 10.63 9.58 -1.73
C LEU A 183 10.67 9.61 -3.25
N ARG A 184 10.61 10.80 -3.88
CA ARG A 184 10.46 10.98 -5.34
C ARG A 184 9.21 10.30 -5.90
N SER A 185 8.15 10.13 -5.11
CA SER A 185 6.99 9.31 -5.50
C SER A 185 5.64 9.90 -5.13
N THR A 186 5.61 11.04 -4.43
CA THR A 186 4.37 11.63 -3.92
C THR A 186 3.46 11.98 -5.10
N ASN A 187 4.00 12.68 -6.09
CA ASN A 187 3.22 13.10 -7.26
C ASN A 187 2.82 11.90 -8.14
N ASN A 188 3.70 10.89 -8.29
CA ASN A 188 3.40 9.63 -8.99
C ASN A 188 2.23 8.86 -8.35
N VAL A 189 2.29 8.65 -7.03
CA VAL A 189 1.28 7.91 -6.28
C VAL A 189 -0.05 8.65 -6.32
N SER A 190 -0.05 9.97 -6.16
CA SER A 190 -1.26 10.78 -6.18
C SER A 190 -1.97 10.74 -7.55
N HIS A 191 -1.26 10.95 -8.65
CA HIS A 191 -1.86 10.89 -10.00
C HIS A 191 -2.36 9.48 -10.35
N SER A 192 -1.59 8.44 -10.05
CA SER A 192 -2.02 7.05 -10.32
C SER A 192 -3.23 6.65 -9.48
N LEU A 193 -3.30 7.09 -8.22
CA LEU A 193 -4.45 6.83 -7.35
C LEU A 193 -5.72 7.48 -7.90
N TRP A 194 -5.65 8.73 -8.39
CA TRP A 194 -6.81 9.39 -8.99
C TRP A 194 -7.33 8.65 -10.24
N ILE A 195 -6.42 8.19 -11.11
CA ILE A 195 -6.77 7.40 -12.31
C ILE A 195 -7.50 6.10 -11.93
N ASP A 196 -7.05 5.43 -10.87
CA ASP A 196 -7.65 4.18 -10.40
C ASP A 196 -9.00 4.41 -9.72
N MET A 197 -9.11 5.48 -8.93
CA MET A 197 -10.28 5.79 -8.11
C MET A 197 -11.42 6.39 -8.92
N HIS A 198 -11.12 7.31 -9.86
CA HIS A 198 -12.13 8.09 -10.58
C HIS A 198 -12.09 7.84 -12.10
N LYS A 199 -13.26 7.53 -12.66
CA LYS A 199 -13.47 7.41 -14.12
C LYS A 199 -14.32 8.58 -14.61
N LEU A 200 -13.90 9.18 -15.73
CA LEU A 200 -14.65 10.23 -16.39
C LEU A 200 -16.05 9.71 -16.77
N TYR A 201 -17.10 10.50 -16.52
CA TYR A 201 -18.49 10.07 -16.73
C TYR A 201 -18.82 9.78 -18.20
N TYR A 202 -17.97 10.22 -19.12
CA TYR A 202 -18.08 10.01 -20.57
C TYR A 202 -17.01 9.04 -21.11
N ALA A 203 -16.28 8.34 -20.24
CA ALA A 203 -15.20 7.41 -20.64
C ALA A 203 -15.70 6.27 -21.56
N ALA A 204 -16.98 5.89 -21.48
CA ALA A 204 -17.57 4.91 -22.40
C ALA A 204 -17.57 5.41 -23.86
N SER A 205 -17.73 6.72 -24.07
CA SER A 205 -17.70 7.37 -25.38
C SER A 205 -16.28 7.71 -25.82
N GLU A 206 -15.37 7.89 -24.87
CA GLU A 206 -13.97 8.27 -25.10
C GLU A 206 -13.04 7.31 -24.32
N PRO A 207 -12.86 6.05 -24.78
CA PRO A 207 -12.14 5.03 -24.02
C PRO A 207 -10.65 5.33 -23.82
N SER A 208 -10.09 6.27 -24.59
CA SER A 208 -8.72 6.76 -24.42
C SER A 208 -8.59 7.98 -23.50
N ALA A 209 -9.70 8.53 -22.99
CA ALA A 209 -9.67 9.64 -22.05
C ALA A 209 -9.17 9.19 -20.68
N VAL A 210 -8.30 9.99 -20.07
CA VAL A 210 -7.71 9.69 -18.75
C VAL A 210 -7.96 10.86 -17.81
N SER A 211 -8.43 10.57 -16.59
CA SER A 211 -8.81 11.58 -15.58
C SER A 211 -7.63 12.30 -14.91
N SER A 212 -6.39 11.89 -15.20
CA SER A 212 -5.14 12.49 -14.71
C SER A 212 -4.00 12.27 -15.70
N ILE A 213 -2.79 12.72 -15.37
CA ILE A 213 -1.58 12.42 -16.14
C ILE A 213 -0.97 11.07 -15.76
N ARG A 214 -0.38 10.37 -16.74
CA ARG A 214 0.44 9.18 -16.49
C ARG A 214 1.91 9.58 -16.44
N THR A 215 2.69 8.85 -15.63
CA THR A 215 4.09 9.20 -15.38
C THR A 215 5.05 8.01 -15.45
N ARG A 216 6.33 8.28 -15.72
CA ARG A 216 7.42 7.28 -15.84
C ARG A 216 8.73 7.82 -15.24
N TYR A 217 9.43 7.01 -14.46
CA TYR A 217 10.77 7.36 -13.98
C TYR A 217 11.81 7.23 -15.07
N VAL A 218 12.77 8.16 -15.08
CA VAL A 218 13.94 8.16 -15.96
C VAL A 218 15.16 8.70 -15.22
N GLU A 219 16.35 8.32 -15.67
CA GLU A 219 17.59 8.96 -15.24
C GLU A 219 18.05 9.97 -16.30
N VAL A 220 18.19 11.23 -15.89
CA VAL A 220 18.46 12.35 -16.81
C VAL A 220 19.92 12.75 -16.77
N PHE A 221 20.47 12.94 -17.96
CA PHE A 221 21.74 13.57 -18.24
C PHE A 221 21.51 14.87 -19.01
N MET A 222 22.35 15.85 -18.77
CA MET A 222 22.40 17.08 -19.55
C MET A 222 23.84 17.28 -20.00
N ASN A 223 24.06 17.27 -21.31
CA ASN A 223 25.39 17.23 -21.93
C ASN A 223 26.27 16.16 -21.29
N LYS A 224 25.72 14.95 -21.09
CA LYS A 224 26.35 13.79 -20.43
C LYS A 224 26.70 13.97 -18.94
N SER A 225 26.37 15.09 -18.31
CA SER A 225 26.45 15.25 -16.86
C SER A 225 25.16 14.77 -16.20
N TYR A 226 25.27 13.93 -15.17
CA TYR A 226 24.12 13.37 -14.49
C TYR A 226 23.33 14.45 -13.73
N LYS A 227 22.00 14.42 -13.85
CA LYS A 227 21.07 15.36 -13.23
C LYS A 227 20.12 14.71 -12.23
N GLY A 228 20.19 13.39 -12.05
CA GLY A 228 19.37 12.67 -11.09
C GLY A 228 18.19 11.95 -11.74
N VAL A 229 17.33 11.39 -10.89
CA VAL A 229 16.08 10.76 -11.33
C VAL A 229 15.03 11.83 -11.59
N TYR A 230 14.33 11.72 -12.72
CA TYR A 230 13.16 12.55 -13.03
C TYR A 230 11.96 11.66 -13.23
N MET A 231 10.79 12.26 -13.14
CA MET A 231 9.55 11.68 -13.60
C MET A 231 9.11 12.41 -14.87
N ILE A 232 8.98 11.70 -15.98
CA ILE A 232 8.34 12.21 -17.19
C ILE A 232 6.83 12.05 -17.02
N GLY A 233 6.06 13.08 -17.33
CA GLY A 233 4.60 13.04 -17.35
C GLY A 233 3.98 13.69 -18.58
N GLU A 234 2.75 13.26 -18.86
CA GLU A 234 1.86 13.87 -19.85
C GLU A 234 1.43 15.27 -19.41
N ASP A 235 0.94 16.09 -20.35
CA ASP A 235 0.31 17.38 -20.04
C ASP A 235 -1.18 17.19 -19.70
N MET A 236 -1.71 18.02 -18.80
CA MET A 236 -3.14 18.01 -18.51
C MET A 236 -3.86 19.00 -19.42
N ASP A 237 -4.42 18.48 -20.50
CA ASP A 237 -5.03 19.28 -21.57
C ASP A 237 -6.30 18.65 -22.13
N ARG A 238 -6.89 19.32 -23.12
CA ARG A 238 -8.02 18.80 -23.91
C ARG A 238 -7.76 17.41 -24.49
N LYS A 239 -6.52 17.11 -24.90
CA LYS A 239 -6.15 15.80 -25.48
C LYS A 239 -6.18 14.69 -24.42
N GLN A 240 -5.87 15.00 -23.16
CA GLN A 240 -5.83 14.02 -22.07
C GLN A 240 -7.24 13.57 -21.71
N LEU A 241 -8.12 14.56 -21.62
CA LEU A 241 -9.52 14.39 -21.26
C LEU A 241 -10.41 14.06 -22.45
N GLN A 242 -9.91 14.14 -23.69
CA GLN A 242 -10.69 14.01 -24.93
C GLN A 242 -11.92 14.94 -24.96
N LEU A 243 -11.79 16.18 -24.46
CA LEU A 243 -12.89 17.15 -24.53
C LEU A 243 -13.23 17.45 -26.00
N LYS A 244 -14.52 17.67 -26.28
CA LYS A 244 -15.00 17.92 -27.64
C LYS A 244 -14.36 19.17 -28.20
N LYS A 245 -13.86 19.05 -29.43
CA LYS A 245 -13.31 20.19 -30.16
C LYS A 245 -14.43 21.17 -30.50
N ASN A 246 -14.10 22.46 -30.51
CA ASN A 246 -14.99 23.50 -31.02
C ASN A 246 -15.41 23.23 -32.46
N ASP A 247 -16.63 23.67 -32.80
CA ASP A 247 -17.21 23.59 -34.13
C ASP A 247 -17.46 25.03 -34.63
N GLY A 248 -16.50 25.56 -35.41
CA GLY A 248 -16.44 26.99 -35.69
C GLY A 248 -16.37 27.81 -34.41
N ASP A 249 -17.26 28.81 -34.28
CA ASP A 249 -17.38 29.66 -33.09
C ASP A 249 -18.16 29.01 -31.94
N VAL A 250 -18.66 27.78 -32.12
CA VAL A 250 -19.37 27.05 -31.07
C VAL A 250 -18.38 26.39 -30.13
N ILE A 251 -18.25 26.95 -28.93
CA ILE A 251 -17.51 26.33 -27.82
C ILE A 251 -18.22 25.03 -27.41
N ARG A 252 -17.48 23.92 -27.45
CA ARG A 252 -17.97 22.58 -27.09
C ARG A 252 -17.39 22.16 -25.74
N GLY A 253 -16.15 21.67 -25.72
CA GLY A 253 -15.43 21.36 -24.50
C GLY A 253 -14.69 22.58 -23.94
N GLU A 254 -14.50 22.61 -22.63
CA GLU A 254 -13.77 23.69 -21.93
C GLU A 254 -12.91 23.13 -20.79
N LEU A 255 -11.80 23.79 -20.52
CA LEU A 255 -10.86 23.48 -19.45
C LEU A 255 -10.29 24.79 -18.87
N PHE A 256 -10.46 24.97 -17.57
CA PHE A 256 -9.92 26.11 -16.83
C PHE A 256 -9.10 25.59 -15.66
N LYS A 257 -7.96 26.21 -15.38
CA LYS A 257 -7.08 25.88 -14.26
C LYS A 257 -7.20 26.94 -13.19
N ALA A 258 -7.47 26.54 -11.95
CA ALA A 258 -7.32 27.41 -10.80
C ALA A 258 -5.81 27.56 -10.52
N ASP A 259 -5.23 28.70 -10.89
CA ASP A 259 -3.79 28.92 -10.94
C ASP A 259 -3.21 29.50 -9.64
N ASP A 260 -3.92 30.46 -9.02
CA ASP A 260 -3.45 31.15 -7.82
C ASP A 260 -4.57 31.40 -6.81
N TRP A 261 -4.20 31.78 -5.59
CA TRP A 261 -5.10 32.04 -4.48
C TRP A 261 -6.11 33.15 -4.80
N SER A 262 -7.39 32.80 -4.87
CA SER A 262 -8.46 33.79 -5.04
C SER A 262 -9.77 33.32 -4.41
N LEU A 263 -10.63 34.27 -4.04
CA LEU A 263 -11.98 33.95 -3.56
C LEU A 263 -12.80 33.15 -4.58
N SER A 264 -12.56 33.35 -5.88
CA SER A 264 -13.30 32.64 -6.93
C SER A 264 -12.84 31.21 -7.07
N ALA A 265 -11.52 30.98 -7.04
CA ALA A 265 -10.92 29.65 -7.06
C ALA A 265 -11.15 28.90 -5.73
N ALA A 266 -11.40 29.61 -4.64
CA ALA A 266 -11.91 29.06 -3.38
C ALA A 266 -13.42 28.82 -3.36
N TRP A 267 -14.17 29.22 -4.39
CA TRP A 267 -15.64 29.17 -4.44
C TRP A 267 -16.35 30.00 -3.36
N GLU A 268 -15.74 31.10 -2.93
CA GLU A 268 -16.24 31.96 -1.83
C GLU A 268 -16.69 33.35 -2.30
N GLY A 269 -16.27 33.81 -3.48
CA GLY A 269 -16.67 35.13 -3.99
C GLY A 269 -16.26 35.40 -5.44
N ILE A 270 -17.04 36.25 -6.12
CA ILE A 270 -16.75 36.76 -7.47
C ILE A 270 -16.53 38.27 -7.35
N GLY A 271 -15.26 38.67 -7.17
CA GLY A 271 -14.93 40.05 -6.78
C GLY A 271 -14.77 41.05 -7.92
N VAL A 272 -14.80 40.59 -9.18
CA VAL A 272 -14.37 41.37 -10.34
C VAL A 272 -15.31 41.12 -11.53
N ALA A 273 -15.54 42.14 -12.36
CA ALA A 273 -16.28 41.99 -13.60
C ALA A 273 -15.62 40.96 -14.53
N ARG A 274 -16.43 40.37 -15.43
CA ARG A 274 -15.96 39.45 -16.48
C ARG A 274 -14.92 40.17 -17.36
N PRO A 275 -13.83 39.51 -17.80
CA PRO A 275 -12.82 40.18 -18.59
C PRO A 275 -13.35 40.41 -20.02
N SER A 276 -12.59 41.17 -20.82
CA SER A 276 -12.85 41.23 -22.26
C SER A 276 -12.72 39.84 -22.91
N PRO A 277 -13.53 39.51 -23.93
CA PRO A 277 -13.40 38.24 -24.63
C PRO A 277 -11.99 38.02 -25.18
N GLY A 278 -11.49 36.79 -25.09
CA GLY A 278 -10.13 36.42 -25.49
C GLY A 278 -9.07 36.65 -24.42
N ALA A 279 -9.42 37.09 -23.21
CA ALA A 279 -8.49 37.07 -22.08
C ALA A 279 -8.11 35.61 -21.73
N GLU A 280 -6.81 35.36 -21.54
CA GLU A 280 -6.28 34.05 -21.16
C GLU A 280 -6.39 33.78 -19.65
N GLU A 281 -6.62 34.82 -18.85
CA GLU A 281 -6.74 34.72 -17.39
C GLU A 281 -7.89 35.57 -16.83
N TRP A 282 -8.52 35.09 -15.75
CA TRP A 282 -9.53 35.84 -14.98
C TRP A 282 -9.64 35.36 -13.53
N GLN A 283 -9.47 36.27 -12.56
CA GLN A 283 -9.57 35.96 -11.12
C GLN A 283 -8.76 34.73 -10.68
N SER A 284 -7.51 34.63 -11.15
CA SER A 284 -6.62 33.50 -10.88
C SER A 284 -7.09 32.17 -11.47
N TRP A 285 -7.95 32.22 -12.50
CA TRP A 285 -8.19 31.13 -13.42
C TRP A 285 -7.44 31.35 -14.72
N GLU A 286 -6.78 30.32 -15.23
CA GLU A 286 -6.12 30.27 -16.53
C GLU A 286 -7.01 29.47 -17.50
N LEU A 287 -7.20 30.01 -18.71
CA LEU A 287 -7.91 29.36 -19.81
C LEU A 287 -6.96 28.39 -20.52
N GLU A 288 -7.24 27.09 -20.40
CA GLU A 288 -6.42 26.04 -21.00
C GLU A 288 -7.03 25.50 -22.30
N TYR A 289 -8.37 25.46 -22.35
CA TYR A 289 -9.10 25.13 -23.56
C TYR A 289 -10.51 25.74 -23.53
N PRO A 290 -11.03 26.26 -24.64
CA PRO A 290 -10.37 26.48 -25.94
C PRO A 290 -9.42 27.68 -25.96
N ASP A 291 -8.73 27.91 -27.09
CA ASP A 291 -7.83 29.05 -27.30
C ASP A 291 -8.54 30.43 -27.26
N TYR A 292 -9.87 30.45 -27.15
CA TYR A 292 -10.68 31.67 -27.04
C TYR A 292 -11.91 31.44 -26.15
N SER A 293 -12.09 32.29 -25.15
CA SER A 293 -13.28 32.29 -24.29
C SER A 293 -13.80 33.71 -24.05
N ASP A 294 -15.12 33.84 -23.98
CA ASP A 294 -15.78 35.04 -23.47
C ASP A 294 -16.02 34.98 -21.94
N TRP A 295 -15.54 33.90 -21.30
CA TRP A 295 -15.69 33.58 -19.88
C TRP A 295 -17.14 33.44 -19.37
N ASN A 296 -18.13 33.44 -20.26
CA ASN A 296 -19.54 33.44 -19.87
C ASN A 296 -19.95 32.14 -19.18
N ASN A 297 -19.56 30.99 -19.72
CA ASN A 297 -19.90 29.69 -19.13
C ASN A 297 -19.26 29.51 -17.74
N HIS A 298 -17.99 29.92 -17.59
CA HIS A 298 -17.28 29.84 -16.31
C HIS A 298 -17.85 30.83 -15.29
N GLN A 299 -18.18 32.06 -15.69
CA GLN A 299 -18.87 33.01 -14.81
C GLN A 299 -20.22 32.47 -14.34
N ASN A 300 -21.03 31.91 -15.25
CA ASN A 300 -22.34 31.35 -14.89
C ASN A 300 -22.21 30.17 -13.92
N LEU A 301 -21.17 29.34 -14.07
CA LEU A 301 -20.83 28.31 -13.10
C LEU A 301 -20.52 28.90 -11.72
N LEU A 302 -19.60 29.87 -11.66
CA LEU A 302 -19.22 30.53 -10.40
C LEU A 302 -20.45 31.15 -9.74
N LYS A 303 -21.28 31.90 -10.47
CA LYS A 303 -22.51 32.50 -9.93
C LYS A 303 -23.50 31.47 -9.43
N GLY A 304 -23.70 30.40 -10.21
CA GLY A 304 -24.59 29.30 -9.85
C GLY A 304 -24.19 28.59 -8.55
N VAL A 305 -22.89 28.56 -8.21
CA VAL A 305 -22.39 27.99 -6.95
C VAL A 305 -22.36 29.03 -5.83
N ILE A 306 -21.78 30.19 -6.08
CA ILE A 306 -21.41 31.19 -5.06
C ILE A 306 -22.61 32.06 -4.69
N GLU A 307 -23.31 32.62 -5.69
CA GLU A 307 -24.33 33.66 -5.49
C GLU A 307 -25.75 33.12 -5.33
N SER A 308 -26.01 31.87 -5.73
CA SER A 308 -27.35 31.25 -5.61
C SER A 308 -27.83 31.13 -4.17
N SER A 309 -29.15 31.22 -3.95
CA SER A 309 -29.73 30.87 -2.64
C SER A 309 -29.54 29.39 -2.31
N ASP A 310 -29.70 29.00 -1.04
CA ASP A 310 -29.56 27.60 -0.62
C ASP A 310 -30.58 26.67 -1.29
N ASP A 311 -31.79 27.16 -1.55
CA ASP A 311 -32.84 26.39 -2.24
C ASP A 311 -32.56 26.25 -3.74
N GLU A 312 -32.16 27.34 -4.41
CA GLU A 312 -31.75 27.28 -5.82
C GLU A 312 -30.51 26.41 -6.00
N PHE A 313 -29.53 26.51 -5.10
CA PHE A 313 -28.35 25.65 -5.09
C PHE A 313 -28.75 24.19 -4.95
N ARG A 314 -29.63 23.86 -3.98
CA ARG A 314 -30.09 22.50 -3.75
C ARG A 314 -30.78 21.90 -4.97
N ALA A 315 -31.58 22.71 -5.68
CA ALA A 315 -32.31 22.29 -6.87
C ALA A 315 -31.41 22.10 -8.10
N ASN A 316 -30.34 22.91 -8.24
CA ASN A 316 -29.62 23.05 -9.51
C ASN A 316 -28.16 22.59 -9.49
N ILE A 317 -27.53 22.34 -8.33
CA ILE A 317 -26.08 22.03 -8.29
C ILE A 317 -25.69 20.83 -9.16
N TRP A 318 -26.56 19.82 -9.29
CA TRP A 318 -26.27 18.64 -10.10
C TRP A 318 -26.59 18.79 -11.59
N THR A 319 -27.13 19.94 -12.02
CA THR A 319 -27.15 20.35 -13.43
C THR A 319 -25.86 21.07 -13.82
N LEU A 320 -25.20 21.70 -12.83
CA LEU A 320 -23.91 22.37 -13.00
C LEU A 320 -22.74 21.38 -12.91
N PHE A 321 -22.72 20.51 -11.90
CA PHE A 321 -21.60 19.62 -11.61
C PHE A 321 -21.97 18.14 -11.69
N LYS A 322 -21.02 17.31 -12.11
CA LYS A 322 -21.15 15.86 -12.05
C LYS A 322 -20.95 15.37 -10.61
N GLN A 323 -22.05 14.98 -9.94
CA GLN A 323 -22.09 14.64 -8.52
C GLN A 323 -21.02 13.62 -8.10
N GLU A 324 -20.85 12.55 -8.86
CA GLU A 324 -19.92 11.46 -8.55
C GLU A 324 -18.46 11.93 -8.58
N ASN A 325 -18.12 12.84 -9.51
CA ASN A 325 -16.79 13.45 -9.57
C ASN A 325 -16.54 14.38 -8.38
N VAL A 326 -17.54 15.18 -7.97
CA VAL A 326 -17.44 16.06 -6.80
C VAL A 326 -17.23 15.24 -5.51
N ILE A 327 -17.93 14.11 -5.39
CA ILE A 327 -17.76 13.15 -4.27
C ILE A 327 -16.35 12.58 -4.26
N ASP A 328 -15.89 12.02 -5.39
CA ASP A 328 -14.55 11.42 -5.49
C ASP A 328 -13.46 12.48 -5.23
N TYR A 329 -13.63 13.71 -5.74
CA TYR A 329 -12.69 14.81 -5.51
C TYR A 329 -12.61 15.21 -4.04
N PHE A 330 -13.75 15.29 -3.33
CA PHE A 330 -13.73 15.58 -1.89
C PHE A 330 -13.00 14.51 -1.09
N ILE A 331 -13.26 13.22 -1.40
CA ILE A 331 -12.58 12.09 -0.77
C ILE A 331 -11.08 12.17 -1.03
N PHE A 332 -10.67 12.45 -2.27
CA PHE A 332 -9.27 12.56 -2.65
C PHE A 332 -8.54 13.71 -1.95
N LEU A 333 -9.12 14.92 -1.99
CA LEU A 333 -8.61 16.12 -1.32
C LEU A 333 -8.36 15.84 0.17
N ASN A 334 -9.33 15.19 0.82
CA ASN A 334 -9.24 14.87 2.23
C ASN A 334 -8.30 13.70 2.53
N LEU A 335 -8.21 12.69 1.67
CA LEU A 335 -7.26 11.59 1.83
C LEU A 335 -5.81 12.07 1.82
N LEU A 336 -5.47 12.90 0.84
CA LEU A 336 -4.12 13.42 0.65
C LEU A 336 -3.81 14.58 1.60
N SER A 337 -4.85 15.22 2.16
CA SER A 337 -4.78 16.45 2.96
C SER A 337 -4.04 17.59 2.24
N VAL A 338 -4.32 17.72 0.94
CA VAL A 338 -3.73 18.74 0.06
C VAL A 338 -4.38 20.10 0.31
N GLU A 339 -3.73 20.96 1.10
CA GLU A 339 -4.23 22.30 1.46
C GLU A 339 -4.31 23.24 0.25
N ASP A 340 -3.34 23.18 -0.66
CA ASP A 340 -3.27 24.02 -1.87
C ASP A 340 -4.45 23.78 -2.82
N ASN A 341 -4.91 22.52 -2.91
CA ASN A 341 -5.97 22.09 -3.82
C ASN A 341 -7.38 22.55 -3.42
N MET A 342 -7.54 23.25 -2.29
CA MET A 342 -8.81 23.86 -1.93
C MET A 342 -9.13 25.09 -2.79
N GLU A 343 -8.10 25.83 -3.22
CA GLU A 343 -8.24 27.18 -3.77
C GLU A 343 -7.35 27.46 -5.00
N LYS A 344 -6.49 26.52 -5.38
CA LYS A 344 -5.71 26.52 -6.64
C LYS A 344 -5.25 25.10 -6.96
N ASN A 345 -4.40 24.89 -7.98
CA ASN A 345 -3.84 23.58 -8.31
C ASN A 345 -4.90 22.51 -8.65
N TYR A 346 -5.96 22.90 -9.34
CA TYR A 346 -6.90 21.95 -9.93
C TYR A 346 -7.50 22.55 -11.20
N PHE A 347 -8.06 21.71 -12.05
CA PHE A 347 -8.82 22.14 -13.21
C PHE A 347 -10.31 21.89 -13.03
N ILE A 348 -11.11 22.71 -13.71
CA ILE A 348 -12.52 22.50 -13.96
C ILE A 348 -12.71 22.27 -15.45
N GLY A 349 -13.21 21.08 -15.80
CA GLY A 349 -13.47 20.68 -17.17
C GLY A 349 -14.96 20.57 -17.48
N ARG A 350 -15.31 20.78 -18.75
CA ARG A 350 -16.63 20.45 -19.33
C ARG A 350 -16.41 19.67 -20.61
N TYR A 351 -17.00 18.48 -20.69
CA TYR A 351 -16.76 17.55 -21.81
C TYR A 351 -17.30 18.08 -23.14
N ASP A 352 -18.53 18.60 -23.11
CA ASP A 352 -19.26 19.09 -24.26
C ASP A 352 -20.27 20.19 -23.86
N LYS A 353 -20.78 20.93 -24.84
CA LYS A 353 -21.74 22.01 -24.65
C LYS A 353 -22.98 21.51 -23.88
N GLY A 354 -23.31 22.21 -22.80
CA GLY A 354 -24.48 21.91 -21.97
C GLY A 354 -24.33 20.69 -21.06
N GLN A 355 -23.17 20.04 -21.04
CA GLN A 355 -22.86 18.96 -20.09
C GLN A 355 -22.35 19.52 -18.75
N PRO A 356 -22.41 18.75 -17.65
CA PRO A 356 -21.94 19.20 -16.36
C PRO A 356 -20.41 19.33 -16.29
N TRP A 357 -19.97 20.23 -15.40
CA TRP A 357 -18.59 20.47 -15.01
C TRP A 357 -18.06 19.38 -14.08
N PHE A 358 -16.74 19.21 -14.06
CA PHE A 358 -16.06 18.24 -13.21
C PHE A 358 -14.64 18.72 -12.83
N PHE A 359 -14.20 18.34 -11.63
CA PHE A 359 -12.88 18.59 -11.08
C PHE A 359 -11.83 17.61 -11.61
N ILE A 360 -10.62 18.13 -11.81
CA ILE A 360 -9.40 17.35 -12.08
C ILE A 360 -8.29 17.85 -11.14
N PRO A 361 -7.72 17.01 -10.26
CA PRO A 361 -6.63 17.43 -9.38
C PRO A 361 -5.33 17.65 -10.15
N TRP A 362 -4.53 18.61 -9.71
CA TRP A 362 -3.22 18.94 -10.27
C TRP A 362 -2.22 19.27 -9.15
N ASP A 363 -0.93 19.28 -9.50
CA ASP A 363 0.19 19.69 -8.62
C ASP A 363 0.14 19.01 -7.23
N LEU A 364 0.37 17.70 -7.20
CA LEU A 364 0.10 16.83 -6.04
C LEU A 364 1.36 16.37 -5.31
N ASP A 365 2.41 17.20 -5.34
CA ASP A 365 3.67 17.00 -4.63
C ASP A 365 3.58 17.40 -3.14
N GLY A 366 2.81 18.46 -2.82
CA GLY A 366 2.45 18.88 -1.46
C GLY A 366 1.33 18.05 -0.82
N ALA A 367 1.46 16.72 -0.83
CA ALA A 367 0.44 15.77 -0.39
C ALA A 367 0.98 14.76 0.65
N TRP A 368 0.09 13.96 1.24
CA TRP A 368 0.44 12.84 2.13
C TRP A 368 1.26 13.25 3.36
N GLY A 369 0.91 14.42 3.92
CA GLY A 369 1.61 14.99 5.04
C GLY A 369 2.82 15.85 4.66
N TYR A 370 3.13 16.04 3.38
CA TYR A 370 4.18 16.99 2.98
C TYR A 370 3.59 18.34 2.61
N PHE A 371 4.24 19.43 3.01
CA PHE A 371 4.00 20.75 2.44
C PHE A 371 4.67 20.86 1.05
N PRO A 372 4.25 21.82 0.20
CA PRO A 372 4.84 22.00 -1.13
C PRO A 372 6.35 22.30 -1.14
N ASP A 373 6.92 22.76 -0.03
CA ASP A 373 8.37 22.96 0.13
C ASP A 373 9.12 21.68 0.55
N GLY A 374 8.41 20.56 0.75
CA GLY A 374 8.94 19.28 1.18
C GLY A 374 8.99 19.09 2.69
N VAL A 375 8.56 20.07 3.48
CA VAL A 375 8.54 19.94 4.94
C VAL A 375 7.43 18.97 5.37
N ARG A 376 7.78 18.01 6.23
CA ARG A 376 6.82 17.10 6.84
C ARG A 376 5.86 17.86 7.76
N SER A 377 4.59 17.51 7.68
CA SER A 377 3.48 18.03 8.46
C SER A 377 2.91 16.93 9.35
N ASN A 378 2.74 17.23 10.64
CA ASN A 378 2.07 16.31 11.56
C ASN A 378 0.55 16.55 11.59
N LYS A 379 0.00 17.30 10.64
CA LYS A 379 -1.46 17.53 10.51
C LYS A 379 -2.13 16.31 9.87
N THR A 380 -2.53 15.34 10.68
CA THR A 380 -3.28 14.15 10.24
C THR A 380 -4.80 14.31 10.38
N GLN A 381 -5.24 15.38 11.06
CA GLN A 381 -6.65 15.65 11.37
C GLN A 381 -7.15 16.93 10.69
N GLY A 382 -8.47 17.07 10.64
CA GLY A 382 -9.17 18.20 10.03
C GLY A 382 -9.50 17.92 8.57
N ASP A 383 -10.67 18.38 8.17
CA ASP A 383 -11.14 18.33 6.79
C ASP A 383 -10.50 19.44 5.95
N ARG A 384 -10.58 19.27 4.64
CA ARG A 384 -10.20 20.24 3.62
C ARG A 384 -11.47 20.55 2.83
N GLN A 385 -11.90 21.80 2.89
CA GLN A 385 -13.13 22.26 2.24
C GLN A 385 -12.97 23.67 1.67
N ASN A 386 -13.46 23.85 0.44
CA ASN A 386 -13.64 25.16 -0.17
C ASN A 386 -15.12 25.59 -0.06
N GLY A 387 -15.47 26.77 -0.58
CA GLY A 387 -16.83 27.33 -0.50
C GLY A 387 -17.92 26.43 -1.08
N LEU A 388 -17.63 25.70 -2.17
CA LEU A 388 -18.55 24.72 -2.75
C LEU A 388 -18.87 23.60 -1.75
N PHE A 389 -17.84 23.00 -1.14
CA PHE A 389 -18.03 21.92 -0.18
C PHE A 389 -18.72 22.40 1.10
N LYS A 390 -18.36 23.57 1.62
CA LYS A 390 -19.06 24.18 2.77
C LYS A 390 -20.56 24.31 2.48
N LYS A 391 -20.94 24.75 1.28
CA LYS A 391 -22.35 24.88 0.85
C LYS A 391 -23.03 23.53 0.66
N LEU A 392 -22.35 22.53 0.08
CA LEU A 392 -22.85 21.16 -0.05
C LEU A 392 -23.12 20.51 1.32
N PHE A 393 -22.23 20.70 2.30
CA PHE A 393 -22.41 20.21 3.66
C PHE A 393 -23.53 20.94 4.40
N ARG A 394 -23.69 22.25 4.21
CA ARG A 394 -24.78 23.01 4.82
C ARG A 394 -26.15 22.61 4.25
N THR A 395 -26.26 22.51 2.93
CA THR A 395 -27.55 22.33 2.23
C THR A 395 -27.95 20.87 2.00
N ASN A 396 -26.99 19.95 2.07
CA ASN A 396 -27.12 18.50 1.89
C ASN A 396 -28.02 18.09 0.70
N PRO A 397 -27.75 18.58 -0.53
CA PRO A 397 -28.61 18.33 -1.67
C PRO A 397 -28.60 16.85 -2.03
N ASP A 398 -29.79 16.27 -2.24
CA ASP A 398 -29.93 14.89 -2.73
C ASP A 398 -29.16 13.86 -1.87
N GLY A 399 -29.15 14.09 -0.54
CA GLY A 399 -28.49 13.20 0.42
C GLY A 399 -26.96 13.15 0.26
N PHE A 400 -26.34 14.22 -0.25
CA PHE A 400 -24.90 14.30 -0.54
C PHE A 400 -24.00 13.70 0.55
N LYS A 401 -24.23 14.02 1.83
CA LYS A 401 -23.40 13.52 2.96
C LYS A 401 -23.40 11.99 3.03
N ASN A 402 -24.57 11.36 2.88
CA ASN A 402 -24.67 9.90 2.91
C ASN A 402 -24.03 9.25 1.68
N LYS A 403 -24.24 9.84 0.48
CA LYS A 403 -23.58 9.36 -0.75
C LYS A 403 -22.06 9.46 -0.65
N LEU A 404 -21.56 10.57 -0.10
CA LEU A 404 -20.14 10.81 0.14
C LEU A 404 -19.55 9.76 1.09
N ALA A 405 -20.19 9.53 2.24
CA ALA A 405 -19.74 8.54 3.21
C ALA A 405 -19.83 7.11 2.66
N THR A 406 -20.90 6.77 1.96
CA THR A 406 -21.09 5.47 1.31
C THR A 406 -19.95 5.21 0.31
N ARG A 407 -19.68 6.17 -0.58
CA ARG A 407 -18.59 6.08 -1.55
C ARG A 407 -17.22 5.95 -0.88
N TYR A 408 -16.97 6.70 0.19
CA TYR A 408 -15.74 6.56 0.97
C TYR A 408 -15.57 5.13 1.50
N PHE A 409 -16.56 4.58 2.18
CA PHE A 409 -16.45 3.24 2.77
C PHE A 409 -16.41 2.11 1.73
N GLU A 410 -17.01 2.29 0.54
CA GLU A 410 -16.81 1.39 -0.60
C GLU A 410 -15.34 1.37 -1.04
N LEU A 411 -14.75 2.54 -1.24
CA LEU A 411 -13.35 2.67 -1.66
C LEU A 411 -12.38 2.13 -0.57
N ARG A 412 -12.73 2.28 0.72
CA ARG A 412 -11.96 1.75 1.86
C ARG A 412 -11.86 0.23 1.89
N GLN A 413 -12.77 -0.51 1.25
CA GLN A 413 -12.67 -1.97 1.12
C GLN A 413 -11.60 -2.43 0.13
N ASN A 414 -11.08 -1.53 -0.73
CA ASN A 414 -10.10 -1.90 -1.75
C ASN A 414 -9.10 -0.78 -2.05
N ILE A 415 -9.39 0.14 -2.97
CA ILE A 415 -8.42 1.12 -3.49
C ILE A 415 -7.81 1.97 -2.37
N LEU A 416 -8.61 2.31 -1.35
CA LEU A 416 -8.21 3.07 -0.17
C LEU A 416 -7.98 2.19 1.07
N ALA A 417 -7.83 0.87 0.90
CA ALA A 417 -7.36 0.02 1.98
C ALA A 417 -5.95 0.43 2.39
N GLU A 418 -5.67 0.43 3.70
CA GLU A 418 -4.41 0.92 4.25
C GLU A 418 -3.20 0.22 3.61
N ALA A 419 -3.27 -1.11 3.50
CA ALA A 419 -2.22 -1.90 2.86
C ALA A 419 -2.00 -1.49 1.40
N ASN A 420 -3.06 -1.23 0.65
CA ASN A 420 -2.97 -0.85 -0.76
C ASN A 420 -2.33 0.53 -0.94
N LEU A 421 -2.67 1.51 -0.08
CA LEU A 421 -2.05 2.83 -0.10
C LEU A 421 -0.56 2.77 0.28
N LYS A 422 -0.21 2.06 1.35
CA LYS A 422 1.18 1.85 1.76
C LYS A 422 2.01 1.14 0.69
N ASN A 423 1.42 0.13 0.04
CA ASN A 423 2.09 -0.62 -1.02
C ASN A 423 2.44 0.23 -2.25
N ARG A 424 1.64 1.26 -2.58
CA ARG A 424 1.97 2.19 -3.68
C ARG A 424 3.27 2.96 -3.41
N PHE A 425 3.48 3.42 -2.17
CA PHE A 425 4.75 4.05 -1.78
C PHE A 425 5.89 3.02 -1.67
N GLN A 426 5.63 1.86 -1.09
CA GLN A 426 6.62 0.79 -0.93
C GLN A 426 7.17 0.31 -2.29
N ALA A 427 6.31 0.14 -3.30
CA ALA A 427 6.72 -0.32 -4.63
C ALA A 427 7.66 0.70 -5.32
N ASN A 428 7.31 1.98 -5.27
CA ASN A 428 8.15 3.06 -5.80
C ASN A 428 9.49 3.16 -5.05
N TYR A 429 9.46 3.14 -3.71
CA TYR A 429 10.67 3.13 -2.89
C TYR A 429 11.57 1.93 -3.23
N ASN A 430 11.00 0.72 -3.35
CA ASN A 430 11.75 -0.48 -3.66
C ASN A 430 12.41 -0.40 -5.04
N LEU A 431 11.70 0.10 -6.06
CA LEU A 431 12.25 0.29 -7.41
C LEU A 431 13.48 1.21 -7.37
N LEU A 432 13.35 2.39 -6.75
CA LEU A 432 14.41 3.38 -6.70
C LEU A 432 15.58 2.91 -5.81
N ASN A 433 15.29 2.33 -4.65
CA ASN A 433 16.30 1.89 -3.70
C ASN A 433 17.09 0.68 -4.20
N SER A 434 16.42 -0.34 -4.75
CA SER A 434 17.08 -1.56 -5.28
C SER A 434 17.93 -1.28 -6.53
N ASN A 435 17.75 -0.14 -7.19
CA ASN A 435 18.58 0.31 -8.30
C ASN A 435 19.68 1.31 -7.86
N LEU A 436 19.87 1.54 -6.55
CA LEU A 436 20.76 2.57 -5.98
C LEU A 436 20.51 3.99 -6.54
N ILE A 437 19.26 4.30 -6.91
CA ILE A 437 18.91 5.60 -7.48
C ILE A 437 19.07 6.71 -6.45
N TYR A 438 18.65 6.48 -5.21
CA TYR A 438 18.77 7.50 -4.16
C TYR A 438 20.23 7.86 -3.86
N GLU A 439 21.18 6.92 -4.00
CA GLU A 439 22.61 7.21 -3.89
C GLU A 439 23.06 8.17 -4.99
N ARG A 440 22.70 7.87 -6.24
CA ARG A 440 23.08 8.72 -7.38
C ARG A 440 22.37 10.07 -7.34
N ASP A 441 21.08 10.09 -7.04
CA ASP A 441 20.28 11.33 -6.98
C ASP A 441 20.78 12.26 -5.87
N ALA A 442 21.13 11.73 -4.70
CA ALA A 442 21.69 12.53 -3.60
C ALA A 442 23.01 13.23 -3.97
N ALA A 443 23.77 12.72 -4.94
CA ALA A 443 24.99 13.35 -5.43
C ALA A 443 24.75 14.62 -6.29
N VAL A 444 23.49 14.89 -6.66
CA VAL A 444 23.13 16.00 -7.57
C VAL A 444 21.90 16.79 -7.15
N SER A 445 21.02 16.23 -6.32
CA SER A 445 19.73 16.84 -5.98
C SER A 445 19.86 18.10 -5.14
N GLN A 446 20.86 18.17 -4.24
CA GLN A 446 21.00 19.24 -3.25
C GLN A 446 19.69 19.48 -2.48
N ASP A 447 19.01 18.40 -2.10
CA ASP A 447 17.76 18.46 -1.33
C ASP A 447 18.00 18.51 0.18
N ASN A 448 16.93 18.80 0.91
CA ASN A 448 16.95 18.97 2.37
C ASN A 448 16.88 17.64 3.15
N TYR A 449 16.93 16.48 2.48
CA TYR A 449 16.68 15.17 3.10
C TYR A 449 17.95 14.38 3.44
N GLY A 450 19.14 14.95 3.21
CA GLY A 450 20.36 14.54 3.90
C GLY A 450 20.99 13.21 3.45
N GLY A 451 20.66 12.68 2.27
CA GLY A 451 21.44 11.61 1.64
C GLY A 451 20.62 10.51 0.94
N ALA A 452 21.27 9.36 0.74
CA ALA A 452 20.75 8.23 -0.03
C ALA A 452 19.70 7.39 0.73
N ASN A 453 19.73 7.39 2.06
CA ASN A 453 18.80 6.60 2.85
C ASN A 453 17.45 7.34 3.00
N ARG A 454 16.41 6.84 2.31
CA ARG A 454 15.05 7.40 2.36
C ARG A 454 14.05 6.55 3.14
N SER A 455 14.52 5.55 3.91
CA SER A 455 13.63 4.68 4.71
C SER A 455 12.82 5.44 5.75
N GLY A 456 13.36 6.52 6.31
CA GLY A 456 12.65 7.39 7.24
C GLY A 456 11.44 8.09 6.61
N GLY A 457 11.54 8.52 5.35
CA GLY A 457 10.42 9.09 4.60
C GLY A 457 9.32 8.07 4.34
N LEU A 458 9.70 6.83 4.03
CA LEU A 458 8.76 5.73 3.84
C LEU A 458 8.02 5.39 5.14
N ALA A 459 8.75 5.31 6.26
CA ALA A 459 8.14 5.10 7.57
C ALA A 459 7.19 6.26 7.93
N TYR A 460 7.58 7.50 7.63
CA TYR A 460 6.76 8.68 7.85
C TYR A 460 5.44 8.63 7.07
N VAL A 461 5.48 8.43 5.74
CA VAL A 461 4.26 8.41 4.93
C VAL A 461 3.34 7.25 5.31
N ASN A 462 3.90 6.08 5.65
CA ASN A 462 3.12 4.94 6.14
C ASN A 462 2.40 5.26 7.45
N ASN A 463 3.08 5.94 8.38
CA ASN A 463 2.48 6.38 9.63
C ASN A 463 1.40 7.45 9.38
N TYR A 464 1.67 8.41 8.49
CA TYR A 464 0.71 9.42 8.07
C TYR A 464 -0.58 8.79 7.52
N ILE A 465 -0.47 7.84 6.59
CA ILE A 465 -1.61 7.12 6.00
C ILE A 465 -2.46 6.47 7.10
N THR A 466 -1.83 5.78 8.04
CA THR A 466 -2.51 5.08 9.14
C THR A 466 -3.35 6.05 9.97
N GLN A 467 -2.74 7.16 10.40
CA GLN A 467 -3.41 8.16 11.22
C GLN A 467 -4.51 8.90 10.45
N ARG A 468 -4.25 9.23 9.18
CA ARG A 468 -5.20 9.94 8.33
C ARG A 468 -6.43 9.10 8.05
N LEU A 469 -6.26 7.82 7.72
CA LEU A 469 -7.38 6.89 7.52
C LEU A 469 -8.21 6.72 8.79
N SER A 470 -7.57 6.55 9.95
CA SER A 470 -8.29 6.46 11.22
C SER A 470 -9.16 7.70 11.49
N TRP A 471 -8.65 8.90 11.20
CA TRP A 471 -9.42 10.13 11.31
C TRP A 471 -10.56 10.20 10.28
N LEU A 472 -10.30 9.83 9.02
CA LEU A 472 -11.32 9.84 7.96
C LEU A 472 -12.44 8.84 8.21
N ASP A 473 -12.12 7.64 8.71
CA ASP A 473 -13.12 6.64 9.11
C ASP A 473 -14.04 7.23 10.18
N ALA A 474 -13.48 7.88 11.21
CA ALA A 474 -14.26 8.57 12.25
C ALA A 474 -15.05 9.78 11.71
N TYR A 475 -14.49 10.52 10.74
CA TYR A 475 -15.12 11.70 10.15
C TYR A 475 -16.32 11.33 9.27
N PHE A 476 -16.18 10.38 8.36
CA PHE A 476 -17.27 9.98 7.45
C PHE A 476 -18.34 9.14 8.13
N CYS A 477 -18.03 8.50 9.26
CA CYS A 477 -18.96 7.57 9.89
C CYS A 477 -20.33 8.13 10.24
N PRO A 478 -20.43 9.28 10.92
CA PRO A 478 -21.72 9.84 11.32
C PRO A 478 -22.55 10.35 10.14
N MET A 479 -21.93 10.47 8.95
CA MET A 479 -22.59 10.93 7.72
C MET A 479 -23.29 9.80 6.96
N LYS A 480 -22.98 8.54 7.27
CA LYS A 480 -23.54 7.36 6.61
C LYS A 480 -24.85 6.95 7.27
N ASP A 481 -25.90 6.74 6.47
CA ASP A 481 -27.17 6.21 6.95
C ASP A 481 -26.95 4.79 7.52
N GLY A 482 -27.48 4.56 8.73
CA GLY A 482 -27.23 3.36 9.53
C GLY A 482 -25.86 3.31 10.21
N GLY A 483 -25.00 4.32 10.07
CA GLY A 483 -23.64 4.35 10.63
C GLY A 483 -22.67 3.37 9.95
N CYS A 484 -21.42 3.35 10.43
CA CYS A 484 -20.40 2.40 9.95
C CYS A 484 -20.56 0.99 10.50
N ASN A 485 -21.24 0.88 11.63
CA ASN A 485 -21.49 -0.37 12.35
C ASN A 485 -22.96 -0.77 12.25
N GLY A 486 -23.71 -0.24 11.28
CA GLY A 486 -25.15 -0.48 11.12
C GLY A 486 -25.51 -1.93 10.93
N GLN A 487 -25.66 -2.67 12.03
CA GLN A 487 -26.44 -3.88 12.08
C GLN A 487 -27.87 -3.50 11.70
N ALA A 488 -28.32 -3.98 10.54
CA ALA A 488 -29.74 -4.26 10.37
C ALA A 488 -30.18 -5.12 11.57
N THR A 489 -31.33 -4.84 12.17
CA THR A 489 -31.85 -5.68 13.26
C THR A 489 -32.27 -7.03 12.68
N CYS A 490 -31.44 -8.06 12.79
CA CYS A 490 -31.71 -9.37 12.17
C CYS A 490 -32.77 -10.23 12.91
N ALA A 491 -33.79 -9.58 13.47
CA ALA A 491 -34.87 -10.17 14.25
C ALA A 491 -35.98 -10.73 13.34
N PHE A 492 -35.61 -11.67 12.48
CA PHE A 492 -36.53 -12.48 11.66
C PHE A 492 -36.06 -13.94 11.66
N ASP A 493 -36.96 -14.91 11.71
CA ASP A 493 -36.68 -16.34 11.57
C ASP A 493 -37.40 -16.91 10.36
N ILE A 494 -36.97 -18.08 9.88
CA ILE A 494 -37.56 -18.72 8.69
C ILE A 494 -37.86 -20.20 8.93
N THR A 495 -38.90 -20.68 8.25
CA THR A 495 -39.25 -22.11 8.17
C THR A 495 -39.42 -22.52 6.70
N ALA A 496 -39.14 -23.78 6.39
CA ALA A 496 -39.26 -24.38 5.06
C ALA A 496 -40.36 -25.44 5.04
N ASN A 497 -41.22 -25.41 4.01
CA ASN A 497 -42.35 -26.33 3.85
C ASN A 497 -42.41 -26.86 2.40
N ALA A 498 -43.11 -27.99 2.21
CA ALA A 498 -43.38 -28.58 0.90
C ALA A 498 -44.87 -28.94 0.79
N SER A 499 -45.46 -28.80 -0.39
CA SER A 499 -46.87 -29.16 -0.62
C SER A 499 -47.14 -30.66 -0.48
N ASN A 500 -46.13 -31.50 -0.73
CA ASN A 500 -46.14 -32.94 -0.48
C ASN A 500 -44.71 -33.42 -0.20
N THR A 501 -44.47 -34.01 0.98
CA THR A 501 -43.15 -34.53 1.39
C THR A 501 -42.90 -35.97 0.93
N SER A 502 -43.86 -36.64 0.28
CA SER A 502 -43.70 -37.98 -0.30
C SER A 502 -44.33 -38.07 -1.71
N PRO A 503 -43.84 -37.28 -2.68
CA PRO A 503 -44.36 -37.27 -4.04
C PRO A 503 -44.00 -38.54 -4.82
N THR A 504 -44.81 -38.92 -5.81
CA THR A 504 -44.45 -39.95 -6.79
C THR A 504 -43.32 -39.45 -7.70
N CYS A 505 -42.52 -40.37 -8.25
CA CYS A 505 -41.39 -40.05 -9.12
C CYS A 505 -41.78 -39.01 -10.20
N SER A 506 -41.05 -37.90 -10.27
CA SER A 506 -41.27 -36.80 -11.23
C SER A 506 -42.55 -35.98 -11.07
N ALA A 507 -43.33 -36.13 -9.99
CA ALA A 507 -44.49 -35.27 -9.73
C ALA A 507 -44.11 -33.85 -9.31
N ASN A 508 -44.94 -32.86 -9.65
CA ASN A 508 -44.72 -31.46 -9.26
C ASN A 508 -44.96 -31.25 -7.75
N VAL A 509 -44.02 -30.58 -7.08
CA VAL A 509 -44.06 -30.21 -5.67
C VAL A 509 -43.75 -28.73 -5.52
N SER A 510 -44.52 -28.01 -4.70
CA SER A 510 -44.26 -26.62 -4.37
C SER A 510 -43.50 -26.55 -3.04
N LEU A 511 -42.37 -25.87 -3.02
CA LEU A 511 -41.65 -25.53 -1.79
C LEU A 511 -42.00 -24.09 -1.38
N SER A 512 -42.18 -23.84 -0.08
CA SER A 512 -42.53 -22.51 0.43
C SER A 512 -41.81 -22.17 1.73
N ALA A 513 -41.44 -20.91 1.88
CA ALA A 513 -40.70 -20.39 3.02
C ALA A 513 -41.54 -19.33 3.73
N ASN A 514 -41.71 -19.50 5.04
CA ASN A 514 -42.43 -18.54 5.86
C ASN A 514 -41.45 -17.81 6.76
N CYS A 515 -41.52 -16.47 6.77
CA CYS A 515 -40.75 -15.62 7.66
C CYS A 515 -41.62 -15.16 8.85
N THR A 516 -41.07 -15.23 10.05
CA THR A 516 -41.71 -14.75 11.29
C THR A 516 -40.77 -13.84 12.07
N GLY A 517 -41.30 -12.79 12.69
CA GLY A 517 -40.51 -11.82 13.46
C GLY A 517 -40.82 -10.38 13.06
N GLN A 518 -40.27 -9.41 13.79
CA GLN A 518 -40.58 -8.00 13.58
C GLN A 518 -39.95 -7.44 12.30
N ASP A 519 -38.98 -8.14 11.68
CA ASP A 519 -38.18 -7.58 10.59
C ASP A 519 -38.15 -8.40 9.28
N CYS A 520 -39.27 -9.06 8.96
CA CYS A 520 -39.45 -9.87 7.74
C CYS A 520 -39.58 -9.06 6.43
N SER A 521 -39.72 -7.73 6.50
CA SER A 521 -39.79 -6.88 5.31
C SER A 521 -38.43 -6.79 4.62
N GLY A 522 -38.40 -6.92 3.29
CA GLY A 522 -37.16 -6.83 2.48
C GLY A 522 -36.26 -8.08 2.51
N VAL A 523 -36.72 -9.20 3.09
CA VAL A 523 -36.02 -10.49 3.05
C VAL A 523 -36.21 -11.14 1.68
N THR A 524 -35.11 -11.60 1.09
CA THR A 524 -35.10 -12.36 -0.18
C THR A 524 -34.81 -13.84 0.10
N TYR A 525 -35.30 -14.75 -0.76
CA TYR A 525 -35.23 -16.19 -0.53
C TYR A 525 -34.60 -16.90 -1.73
N THR A 526 -33.70 -17.84 -1.46
CA THR A 526 -33.07 -18.72 -2.45
C THR A 526 -33.14 -20.16 -1.99
N TRP A 527 -33.72 -21.04 -2.80
CA TRP A 527 -33.82 -22.47 -2.55
C TRP A 527 -32.71 -23.22 -3.26
N THR A 528 -32.06 -24.13 -2.54
CA THR A 528 -30.97 -25.00 -3.01
C THR A 528 -31.18 -26.44 -2.55
N GLY A 529 -30.55 -27.42 -3.20
CA GLY A 529 -30.63 -28.84 -2.84
C GLY A 529 -31.17 -29.71 -3.96
N ASN A 530 -30.62 -30.91 -4.14
CA ASN A 530 -31.00 -31.89 -5.17
C ASN A 530 -31.12 -31.28 -6.59
N GLY A 531 -30.22 -30.36 -6.93
CA GLY A 531 -30.07 -29.81 -8.27
C GLY A 531 -30.90 -28.56 -8.59
N ILE A 532 -31.61 -27.96 -7.63
CA ILE A 532 -32.32 -26.69 -7.84
C ILE A 532 -31.51 -25.49 -7.33
N ASN A 533 -31.67 -24.33 -7.97
CA ASN A 533 -31.22 -23.02 -7.49
C ASN A 533 -32.21 -21.94 -7.97
N GLN A 534 -33.32 -21.78 -7.26
CA GLN A 534 -34.41 -20.88 -7.64
C GLN A 534 -34.68 -19.85 -6.55
N THR A 535 -35.05 -18.64 -6.94
CA THR A 535 -35.36 -17.54 -6.02
C THR A 535 -36.87 -17.35 -5.88
N GLY A 536 -37.32 -17.01 -4.67
CA GLY A 536 -38.72 -16.78 -4.36
C GLY A 536 -39.14 -17.36 -3.01
N SER A 537 -40.11 -16.72 -2.36
CA SER A 537 -40.72 -17.23 -1.12
C SER A 537 -41.49 -18.54 -1.35
N SER A 538 -41.88 -18.84 -2.59
CA SER A 538 -42.34 -20.15 -3.01
C SER A 538 -41.89 -20.48 -4.43
N ILE A 539 -41.51 -21.74 -4.66
CA ILE A 539 -41.04 -22.26 -5.96
C ILE A 539 -41.71 -23.59 -6.29
N ASN A 540 -41.75 -23.96 -7.56
CA ASN A 540 -42.25 -25.27 -8.02
C ASN A 540 -41.10 -26.10 -8.59
N ILE A 541 -41.04 -27.37 -8.18
CA ILE A 541 -40.02 -28.33 -8.60
C ILE A 541 -40.67 -29.65 -9.03
N ALA A 542 -39.99 -30.44 -9.85
CA ALA A 542 -40.35 -31.84 -10.09
C ALA A 542 -39.61 -32.74 -9.10
N ALA A 543 -40.32 -33.68 -8.48
CA ALA A 543 -39.79 -34.65 -7.55
C ALA A 543 -38.73 -35.54 -8.22
N PRO A 544 -37.56 -35.78 -7.60
CA PRO A 544 -36.53 -36.66 -8.16
C PRO A 544 -37.05 -38.01 -8.68
N GLY A 545 -36.52 -38.45 -9.83
CA GLY A 545 -36.92 -39.70 -10.50
C GLY A 545 -36.19 -40.95 -9.98
N ALA A 546 -35.64 -40.90 -8.77
CA ALA A 546 -34.96 -42.02 -8.13
C ALA A 546 -35.43 -42.15 -6.67
N ASN A 547 -35.31 -43.35 -6.11
CA ASN A 547 -35.67 -43.60 -4.72
C ASN A 547 -34.66 -42.93 -3.79
N GLY A 548 -35.13 -42.22 -2.77
CA GLY A 548 -34.24 -41.56 -1.82
C GLY A 548 -34.91 -40.49 -0.98
N SER A 549 -34.15 -40.00 0.00
CA SER A 549 -34.51 -38.85 0.83
C SER A 549 -33.74 -37.63 0.34
N TYR A 550 -34.47 -36.58 -0.04
CA TYR A 550 -33.98 -35.43 -0.79
C TYR A 550 -34.20 -34.15 0.02
N VAL A 551 -33.12 -33.56 0.53
CA VAL A 551 -33.16 -32.35 1.38
C VAL A 551 -33.02 -31.09 0.54
N TYR A 552 -33.93 -30.13 0.73
CA TYR A 552 -33.92 -28.81 0.11
C TYR A 552 -33.76 -27.75 1.19
N THR A 553 -32.86 -26.79 0.96
CA THR A 553 -32.50 -25.72 1.89
C THR A 553 -32.93 -24.38 1.31
N VAL A 554 -33.75 -23.62 2.04
CA VAL A 554 -33.99 -22.20 1.74
C VAL A 554 -33.03 -21.34 2.54
N LYS A 555 -32.35 -20.43 1.86
CA LYS A 555 -31.56 -19.35 2.44
C LYS A 555 -32.34 -18.05 2.35
N ALA A 556 -32.55 -17.39 3.48
CA ALA A 556 -33.16 -16.07 3.54
C ALA A 556 -32.08 -15.01 3.81
N SER A 557 -32.02 -14.02 2.92
CA SER A 557 -30.98 -13.00 2.90
C SER A 557 -31.58 -11.61 3.04
N LYS A 558 -30.96 -10.79 3.89
CA LYS A 558 -31.29 -9.37 4.07
C LYS A 558 -29.99 -8.58 4.17
N SER A 559 -29.91 -7.46 3.47
CA SER A 559 -28.71 -6.61 3.47
C SER A 559 -28.35 -6.20 4.90
N GLY A 560 -27.09 -6.43 5.31
CA GLY A 560 -26.61 -6.16 6.67
C GLY A 560 -26.92 -7.25 7.71
N CYS A 561 -27.49 -8.40 7.31
CA CYS A 561 -27.75 -9.55 8.18
C CYS A 561 -27.01 -10.82 7.75
N ALA A 562 -26.65 -11.66 8.72
CA ALA A 562 -26.23 -13.02 8.44
C ALA A 562 -27.41 -13.82 7.85
N ASP A 563 -27.12 -14.64 6.84
CA ASP A 563 -28.14 -15.46 6.21
C ASP A 563 -28.73 -16.47 7.19
N LYS A 564 -30.05 -16.62 7.16
CA LYS A 564 -30.73 -17.71 7.89
C LYS A 564 -31.09 -18.83 6.93
N THR A 565 -31.03 -20.07 7.39
CA THR A 565 -31.35 -21.24 6.57
C THR A 565 -32.37 -22.13 7.27
N ALA A 566 -33.25 -22.76 6.49
CA ALA A 566 -34.17 -23.80 6.92
C ALA A 566 -34.22 -24.89 5.85
N THR A 567 -34.55 -26.13 6.25
CA THR A 567 -34.56 -27.28 5.33
C THR A 567 -35.91 -27.99 5.33
N VAL A 568 -36.25 -28.60 4.20
CA VAL A 568 -37.41 -29.50 4.02
C VAL A 568 -36.95 -30.74 3.25
N THR A 569 -37.46 -31.91 3.63
CA THR A 569 -37.04 -33.20 3.03
C THR A 569 -38.21 -33.84 2.27
N LEU A 570 -37.95 -34.31 1.05
CA LEU A 570 -38.86 -35.13 0.25
C LEU A 570 -38.40 -36.59 0.25
N ASN A 571 -39.29 -37.54 0.53
CA ASN A 571 -38.98 -38.97 0.52
C ASN A 571 -39.66 -39.63 -0.69
N ILE A 572 -38.89 -40.14 -1.63
CA ILE A 572 -39.39 -40.69 -2.90
C ILE A 572 -39.09 -42.19 -2.98
N SER A 573 -40.06 -42.96 -3.45
CA SER A 573 -39.98 -44.41 -3.60
C SER A 573 -40.65 -44.87 -4.91
N ASN A 574 -40.28 -46.07 -5.38
CA ASN A 574 -40.78 -46.77 -6.57
C ASN A 574 -40.38 -46.22 -7.96
N CYS A 575 -39.18 -45.68 -8.14
CA CYS A 575 -38.66 -45.27 -9.45
C CYS A 575 -37.78 -46.35 -10.12
N ASN A 576 -38.02 -46.67 -11.41
CA ASN A 576 -37.27 -47.68 -12.18
C ASN A 576 -36.49 -47.06 -13.37
N PRO A 577 -35.14 -47.04 -13.36
CA PRO A 577 -34.32 -46.59 -14.49
C PRO A 577 -33.79 -47.74 -15.38
N PRO A 578 -33.55 -47.52 -16.70
CA PRO A 578 -33.01 -48.52 -17.63
C PRO A 578 -31.47 -48.60 -17.61
N VAL A 579 -30.92 -49.82 -17.59
CA VAL A 579 -29.48 -50.12 -17.46
C VAL A 579 -28.91 -50.65 -18.78
N GLY A 580 -27.75 -50.14 -19.25
CA GLY A 580 -27.03 -50.67 -20.41
C GLY A 580 -25.58 -50.16 -20.47
N ASN A 581 -24.65 -51.05 -20.89
CA ASN A 581 -23.20 -50.99 -20.67
C ASN A 581 -22.36 -50.33 -21.79
N ASP A 582 -22.96 -49.57 -22.71
CA ASP A 582 -22.23 -48.96 -23.82
C ASP A 582 -21.67 -47.56 -23.45
N PRO A 583 -20.51 -47.15 -24.01
CA PRO A 583 -20.05 -45.77 -23.91
C PRO A 583 -21.12 -44.81 -24.42
N PHE A 584 -21.39 -43.76 -23.63
CA PHE A 584 -22.43 -42.79 -23.95
C PHE A 584 -21.93 -41.86 -25.06
N SER A 585 -22.67 -41.81 -26.17
CA SER A 585 -22.45 -40.86 -27.27
C SER A 585 -23.78 -40.36 -27.79
N ALA A 586 -23.92 -39.03 -27.90
CA ALA A 586 -25.11 -38.40 -28.47
C ALA A 586 -24.72 -37.10 -29.21
N CYS A 587 -25.17 -36.93 -30.45
CA CYS A 587 -25.08 -35.65 -31.17
C CYS A 587 -26.48 -35.06 -31.36
N LEU A 588 -26.63 -33.77 -31.06
CA LEU A 588 -27.91 -33.07 -31.05
C LEU A 588 -27.77 -31.78 -31.86
N GLU A 589 -28.57 -31.65 -32.91
CA GLU A 589 -28.63 -30.46 -33.77
C GLU A 589 -29.44 -29.35 -33.08
N ALA A 590 -28.94 -28.11 -33.09
CA ALA A 590 -29.45 -26.99 -32.31
C ALA A 590 -30.85 -26.51 -32.77
N GLU A 591 -31.16 -26.63 -34.05
CA GLU A 591 -32.47 -26.30 -34.62
C GLU A 591 -33.58 -27.20 -34.09
N ASN A 592 -33.24 -28.43 -33.69
CA ASN A 592 -34.20 -29.40 -33.14
C ASN A 592 -34.35 -29.32 -31.60
N GLN A 593 -33.63 -28.41 -30.95
CA GLN A 593 -33.68 -28.20 -29.51
C GLN A 593 -34.53 -26.98 -29.12
N SER A 594 -34.95 -26.89 -27.86
CA SER A 594 -35.60 -25.69 -27.32
C SER A 594 -34.60 -24.54 -27.16
N GLY A 595 -35.05 -23.30 -27.34
CA GLY A 595 -34.22 -22.11 -27.21
C GLY A 595 -34.95 -20.85 -27.67
N ASN A 596 -34.39 -19.68 -27.41
CA ASN A 596 -35.00 -18.38 -27.74
C ASN A 596 -34.36 -17.68 -28.97
N GLY A 597 -33.31 -18.26 -29.57
CA GLY A 597 -32.73 -17.75 -30.82
C GLY A 597 -33.48 -18.25 -32.08
N PRO A 598 -33.51 -17.47 -33.18
CA PRO A 598 -34.18 -17.85 -34.41
C PRO A 598 -33.47 -19.02 -35.10
N ILE A 599 -34.26 -19.90 -35.75
CA ILE A 599 -33.75 -20.96 -36.62
C ILE A 599 -33.62 -20.39 -38.04
N THR A 600 -32.44 -20.51 -38.65
CA THR A 600 -32.17 -19.98 -39.98
C THR A 600 -31.45 -21.02 -40.84
N GLY A 601 -31.87 -21.13 -42.10
CA GLY A 601 -31.26 -22.03 -43.08
C GLY A 601 -29.81 -21.64 -43.37
N ASP A 602 -28.94 -22.65 -43.51
CA ASP A 602 -27.53 -22.49 -43.82
C ASP A 602 -26.99 -23.72 -44.58
N PRO A 603 -26.56 -23.57 -45.85
CA PRO A 603 -26.01 -24.66 -46.63
C PRO A 603 -24.76 -25.32 -46.02
N ASN A 604 -24.06 -24.63 -45.10
CA ASN A 604 -22.83 -25.12 -44.48
C ASN A 604 -23.06 -25.79 -43.11
N ALA A 605 -24.29 -25.76 -42.59
CA ALA A 605 -24.69 -26.38 -41.32
C ALA A 605 -24.76 -27.92 -41.43
N SER A 606 -24.64 -28.64 -40.31
CA SER A 606 -24.64 -30.12 -40.35
C SER A 606 -25.93 -30.71 -40.87
N ASN A 607 -27.05 -30.00 -40.68
CA ASN A 607 -28.38 -30.43 -41.09
C ASN A 607 -29.16 -29.31 -41.79
N GLY A 608 -28.45 -28.39 -42.46
CA GLY A 608 -29.03 -27.35 -43.31
C GLY A 608 -29.66 -26.16 -42.59
N SER A 609 -29.64 -26.12 -41.25
CA SER A 609 -30.11 -24.99 -40.43
C SER A 609 -29.29 -24.86 -39.16
N THR A 610 -29.32 -23.68 -38.53
CA THR A 610 -28.67 -23.42 -37.23
C THR A 610 -29.58 -22.54 -36.37
N ARG A 611 -29.24 -22.37 -35.09
CA ARG A 611 -29.98 -21.52 -34.15
C ARG A 611 -29.09 -20.39 -33.62
N GLY A 612 -29.54 -19.14 -33.77
CA GLY A 612 -28.84 -17.96 -33.23
C GLY A 612 -29.15 -16.67 -33.99
N ASP A 613 -28.91 -15.54 -33.34
CA ASP A 613 -29.14 -14.19 -33.88
C ASP A 613 -27.81 -13.43 -33.98
N LYS A 614 -27.54 -12.79 -35.12
CA LYS A 614 -26.26 -12.15 -35.43
C LYS A 614 -25.99 -10.97 -34.51
N ASP A 615 -27.01 -10.18 -34.21
CA ASP A 615 -26.87 -8.90 -33.52
C ASP A 615 -27.50 -8.92 -32.11
N ASN A 616 -27.81 -10.11 -31.59
CA ASN A 616 -28.33 -10.30 -30.24
C ASN A 616 -27.65 -11.47 -29.52
N TYR A 617 -26.71 -11.15 -28.63
CA TYR A 617 -25.95 -12.15 -27.87
C TYR A 617 -26.81 -12.92 -26.86
N ASN A 618 -27.94 -12.35 -26.42
CA ASN A 618 -28.72 -12.87 -25.30
C ASN A 618 -29.71 -13.97 -25.73
N HIS A 619 -29.17 -15.03 -26.31
CA HIS A 619 -29.94 -16.22 -26.69
C HIS A 619 -29.28 -17.50 -26.17
N TYR A 620 -30.09 -18.55 -26.01
CA TYR A 620 -29.67 -19.83 -25.52
C TYR A 620 -30.30 -20.99 -26.30
N VAL A 621 -29.65 -22.15 -26.18
CA VAL A 621 -30.15 -23.44 -26.67
C VAL A 621 -30.07 -24.45 -25.52
N ASP A 622 -31.17 -25.15 -25.27
CA ASP A 622 -31.34 -26.18 -24.26
C ASP A 622 -31.35 -27.56 -24.92
N TYR A 623 -30.22 -28.26 -24.84
CA TYR A 623 -30.03 -29.60 -25.39
C TYR A 623 -30.52 -30.67 -24.42
N ALA A 624 -31.48 -31.49 -24.85
CA ALA A 624 -31.98 -32.62 -24.07
C ALA A 624 -31.09 -33.85 -24.25
N ILE A 625 -30.18 -34.09 -23.31
CA ILE A 625 -29.21 -35.20 -23.31
C ILE A 625 -29.78 -36.34 -22.46
N ASN A 626 -30.46 -37.28 -23.11
CA ASN A 626 -31.16 -38.38 -22.44
C ASN A 626 -30.29 -39.64 -22.34
N GLY A 627 -30.48 -40.40 -21.26
CA GLY A 627 -29.88 -41.74 -21.12
C GLY A 627 -28.38 -41.77 -20.80
N VAL A 628 -27.86 -40.72 -20.15
CA VAL A 628 -26.49 -40.69 -19.62
C VAL A 628 -26.29 -41.84 -18.64
N LYS A 629 -25.24 -42.64 -18.84
CA LYS A 629 -25.10 -43.95 -18.15
C LYS A 629 -24.53 -43.82 -16.73
N ALA A 630 -23.72 -42.80 -16.47
CA ALA A 630 -23.13 -42.54 -15.17
C ALA A 630 -22.93 -41.04 -14.97
N THR A 631 -23.07 -40.55 -13.74
CA THR A 631 -22.73 -39.16 -13.40
C THR A 631 -21.22 -38.99 -13.55
N GLY A 632 -20.78 -37.94 -14.25
CA GLY A 632 -19.35 -37.69 -14.43
C GLY A 632 -19.06 -36.67 -15.51
N ALA A 633 -17.77 -36.38 -15.70
CA ALA A 633 -17.30 -35.51 -16.76
C ALA A 633 -17.53 -36.15 -18.14
N HIS A 634 -18.26 -35.44 -19.00
CA HIS A 634 -18.48 -35.78 -20.39
C HIS A 634 -17.85 -34.69 -21.26
N GLN A 635 -17.32 -35.07 -22.42
CA GLN A 635 -16.82 -34.11 -23.40
C GLN A 635 -18.00 -33.63 -24.25
N VAL A 636 -18.25 -32.32 -24.22
CA VAL A 636 -19.25 -31.65 -25.06
C VAL A 636 -18.51 -30.84 -26.11
N LYS A 637 -18.51 -31.34 -27.34
CA LYS A 637 -18.01 -30.61 -28.49
C LYS A 637 -19.13 -29.79 -29.11
N VAL A 638 -18.91 -28.49 -29.29
CA VAL A 638 -19.88 -27.52 -29.82
C VAL A 638 -19.41 -27.04 -31.18
N ARG A 639 -20.24 -27.19 -32.22
CA ARG A 639 -20.01 -26.62 -33.56
C ARG A 639 -20.78 -25.29 -33.69
N TYR A 640 -20.10 -24.22 -34.08
CA TYR A 640 -20.66 -22.87 -34.06
C TYR A 640 -20.05 -21.92 -35.11
N TYR A 641 -20.68 -20.75 -35.28
CA TYR A 641 -20.23 -19.61 -36.08
C TYR A 641 -20.19 -18.33 -35.21
N ALA A 642 -19.19 -17.46 -35.41
CA ALA A 642 -19.07 -16.20 -34.70
C ALA A 642 -18.21 -15.17 -35.48
N ASN A 643 -18.72 -13.96 -35.68
CA ASN A 643 -17.99 -12.89 -36.39
C ASN A 643 -16.82 -12.29 -35.58
N ALA A 644 -16.89 -12.38 -34.25
CA ALA A 644 -15.89 -11.90 -33.30
C ALA A 644 -15.84 -12.88 -32.11
N SER A 645 -14.82 -12.75 -31.23
CA SER A 645 -14.74 -13.56 -30.01
C SER A 645 -15.99 -13.40 -29.15
N ALA A 646 -16.67 -14.50 -28.86
CA ALA A 646 -17.91 -14.52 -28.09
C ALA A 646 -17.71 -15.25 -26.74
N GLN A 647 -18.64 -15.04 -25.81
CA GLN A 647 -18.66 -15.71 -24.51
C GLN A 647 -20.03 -16.35 -24.30
N ALA A 648 -20.07 -17.55 -23.70
CA ALA A 648 -21.33 -18.19 -23.31
C ALA A 648 -21.18 -18.98 -22.00
N SER A 649 -22.25 -19.09 -21.23
CA SER A 649 -22.31 -19.95 -20.06
C SER A 649 -22.93 -21.32 -20.39
N PHE A 650 -22.53 -22.36 -19.66
CA PHE A 650 -23.11 -23.70 -19.74
C PHE A 650 -23.83 -23.98 -18.43
N SER A 651 -25.09 -24.41 -18.49
CA SER A 651 -25.79 -24.93 -17.32
C SER A 651 -26.39 -26.30 -17.56
N VAL A 652 -26.19 -27.22 -16.61
CA VAL A 652 -26.74 -28.58 -16.64
C VAL A 652 -27.87 -28.66 -15.62
N ASN A 653 -29.07 -28.98 -16.09
CA ASN A 653 -30.29 -29.04 -15.30
C ASN A 653 -30.54 -27.73 -14.52
N GLY A 654 -30.21 -26.59 -15.13
CA GLY A 654 -30.35 -25.25 -14.54
C GLY A 654 -29.17 -24.79 -13.67
N ASN A 655 -28.18 -25.63 -13.40
CA ASN A 655 -26.98 -25.25 -12.64
C ASN A 655 -25.87 -24.81 -13.59
N VAL A 656 -25.38 -23.59 -13.46
CA VAL A 656 -24.23 -23.10 -14.24
C VAL A 656 -22.99 -23.91 -13.87
N VAL A 657 -22.55 -24.78 -14.79
CA VAL A 657 -21.37 -25.64 -14.65
C VAL A 657 -20.14 -25.01 -15.30
N ILE A 658 -20.34 -24.12 -16.29
CA ILE A 658 -19.28 -23.27 -16.85
C ILE A 658 -19.83 -21.83 -16.90
N PRO A 659 -19.37 -20.91 -16.03
CA PRO A 659 -19.95 -19.56 -15.94
C PRO A 659 -19.60 -18.65 -17.12
N SER A 660 -18.46 -18.88 -17.78
CA SER A 660 -18.07 -18.22 -19.02
C SER A 660 -17.11 -19.12 -19.78
N ALA A 661 -17.49 -19.49 -20.99
CA ALA A 661 -16.68 -20.22 -21.96
C ALA A 661 -16.39 -19.30 -23.14
N SER A 662 -15.11 -19.23 -23.51
CA SER A 662 -14.67 -18.43 -24.66
C SER A 662 -14.90 -19.20 -25.95
N PHE A 663 -15.56 -18.55 -26.91
CA PHE A 663 -15.74 -19.01 -28.27
C PHE A 663 -14.93 -18.09 -29.18
N PRO A 664 -13.73 -18.50 -29.64
CA PRO A 664 -12.93 -17.69 -30.55
C PRO A 664 -13.67 -17.41 -31.88
N PRO A 665 -13.33 -16.32 -32.59
CA PRO A 665 -14.01 -15.97 -33.83
C PRO A 665 -13.79 -17.05 -34.89
N THR A 666 -14.85 -17.31 -35.65
CA THR A 666 -14.76 -17.99 -36.95
C THR A 666 -14.58 -16.99 -38.10
N TYR A 667 -14.74 -15.69 -37.80
CA TYR A 667 -14.74 -14.57 -38.76
C TYR A 667 -15.83 -14.66 -39.83
N SER A 668 -16.86 -15.47 -39.59
CA SER A 668 -17.98 -15.64 -40.50
C SER A 668 -19.23 -16.08 -39.77
N TRP A 669 -20.40 -15.59 -40.19
CA TRP A 669 -21.68 -15.95 -39.57
C TRP A 669 -22.31 -17.23 -40.15
N ASN A 670 -21.87 -17.66 -41.34
CA ASN A 670 -22.52 -18.72 -42.12
C ASN A 670 -21.63 -19.46 -43.13
N ILE A 671 -20.33 -19.14 -43.21
CA ILE A 671 -19.41 -19.79 -44.18
C ILE A 671 -18.42 -20.69 -43.44
N VAL A 672 -17.68 -20.09 -42.49
CA VAL A 672 -16.63 -20.78 -41.74
C VAL A 672 -17.15 -21.10 -40.34
N TRP A 673 -17.17 -22.39 -40.00
CA TRP A 673 -17.53 -22.91 -38.67
C TRP A 673 -16.29 -23.34 -37.91
N ARG A 674 -16.40 -23.44 -36.58
CA ARG A 674 -15.39 -24.04 -35.69
C ARG A 674 -16.05 -25.04 -34.75
N GLU A 675 -15.22 -25.91 -34.17
CA GLU A 675 -15.60 -26.81 -33.08
C GLU A 675 -14.74 -26.53 -31.85
N GLU A 676 -15.37 -26.40 -30.69
CA GLU A 676 -14.69 -26.26 -29.40
C GLU A 676 -15.21 -27.33 -28.43
N THR A 677 -14.32 -27.93 -27.64
CA THR A 677 -14.69 -29.04 -26.73
C THR A 677 -14.56 -28.60 -25.28
N PHE A 678 -15.61 -28.85 -24.50
CA PHE A 678 -15.71 -28.48 -23.09
C PHE A 678 -15.98 -29.73 -22.25
N ASN A 679 -15.33 -29.86 -21.09
CA ASN A 679 -15.67 -30.91 -20.12
C ASN A 679 -16.85 -30.44 -19.27
N VAL A 680 -17.97 -31.15 -19.37
CA VAL A 680 -19.23 -30.81 -18.70
C VAL A 680 -19.65 -32.00 -17.86
N THR A 681 -19.85 -31.79 -16.55
CA THR A 681 -20.35 -32.85 -15.67
C THR A 681 -21.85 -33.04 -15.91
N LEU A 682 -22.22 -34.20 -16.43
CA LEU A 682 -23.61 -34.62 -16.61
C LEU A 682 -23.99 -35.62 -15.52
N ASN A 683 -25.25 -35.60 -15.10
CA ASN A 683 -25.77 -36.58 -14.15
C ASN A 683 -26.16 -37.87 -14.87
N GLN A 684 -26.13 -39.00 -14.18
CA GLN A 684 -26.76 -40.23 -14.67
C GLN A 684 -28.26 -39.99 -14.95
N GLY A 685 -28.75 -40.48 -16.08
CA GLY A 685 -30.12 -40.29 -16.54
C GLY A 685 -30.26 -39.15 -17.56
N ASN A 686 -31.37 -38.44 -17.50
CA ASN A 686 -31.67 -37.36 -18.45
C ASN A 686 -31.13 -36.02 -17.94
N ASN A 687 -30.56 -35.23 -18.85
CA ASN A 687 -30.00 -33.92 -18.56
C ASN A 687 -30.50 -32.89 -19.57
N THR A 688 -30.65 -31.64 -19.13
CA THR A 688 -30.80 -30.47 -20.00
C THR A 688 -29.52 -29.66 -19.93
N LEU A 689 -28.77 -29.57 -21.02
CA LEU A 689 -27.61 -28.69 -21.13
C LEU A 689 -27.99 -27.40 -21.85
N ARG A 690 -27.97 -26.27 -21.15
CA ARG A 690 -28.16 -24.94 -21.73
C ARG A 690 -26.82 -24.32 -22.08
N ILE A 691 -26.67 -23.84 -23.31
CA ILE A 691 -25.56 -22.95 -23.72
C ILE A 691 -26.16 -21.56 -23.98
N HIS A 692 -25.82 -20.57 -23.16
CA HIS A 692 -26.41 -19.22 -23.16
C HIS A 692 -25.36 -18.14 -23.41
N GLY A 693 -25.54 -17.36 -24.48
CA GLY A 693 -24.65 -16.26 -24.83
C GLY A 693 -24.62 -15.15 -23.76
N LEU A 694 -23.41 -14.67 -23.46
CA LEU A 694 -23.12 -13.59 -22.51
C LEU A 694 -22.84 -12.28 -23.26
N PRO A 695 -22.89 -11.10 -22.59
CA PRO A 695 -22.67 -9.80 -23.24
C PRO A 695 -21.41 -9.75 -24.11
N GLY A 696 -21.58 -9.41 -25.39
CA GLY A 696 -20.49 -9.36 -26.36
C GLY A 696 -20.94 -9.77 -27.77
N ALA A 697 -20.03 -10.37 -28.53
CA ALA A 697 -20.35 -10.94 -29.83
C ALA A 697 -21.29 -12.15 -29.69
N SER A 698 -22.22 -12.30 -30.62
CA SER A 698 -23.17 -13.41 -30.65
C SER A 698 -22.53 -14.70 -31.17
N ILE A 699 -23.04 -15.85 -30.70
CA ILE A 699 -22.73 -17.17 -31.25
C ILE A 699 -23.91 -17.69 -32.08
N ARG A 700 -23.65 -18.40 -33.18
CA ARG A 700 -24.67 -19.17 -33.90
C ARG A 700 -24.38 -20.65 -33.68
N GLN A 701 -25.27 -21.38 -33.02
CA GLN A 701 -25.04 -22.78 -32.65
C GLN A 701 -25.60 -23.71 -33.75
N ASP A 702 -24.77 -24.66 -34.20
CA ASP A 702 -25.11 -25.66 -35.21
C ASP A 702 -25.49 -26.98 -34.53
N LYS A 703 -24.55 -27.59 -33.79
CA LYS A 703 -24.81 -28.81 -33.02
C LYS A 703 -23.87 -28.98 -31.84
N ILE A 704 -24.24 -29.92 -30.96
CA ILE A 704 -23.31 -30.49 -29.98
C ILE A 704 -23.13 -31.99 -30.20
N CYS A 705 -21.97 -32.51 -29.80
CA CYS A 705 -21.71 -33.93 -29.65
C CYS A 705 -21.14 -34.20 -28.26
N VAL A 706 -21.78 -35.10 -27.53
CA VAL A 706 -21.47 -35.46 -26.15
C VAL A 706 -20.90 -36.87 -26.12
N THR A 707 -19.73 -37.06 -25.50
CA THR A 707 -19.11 -38.38 -25.30
C THR A 707 -18.69 -38.57 -23.84
N GLY A 708 -18.82 -39.79 -23.33
CA GLY A 708 -18.38 -40.14 -21.97
C GLY A 708 -18.06 -41.63 -21.79
N PRO A 709 -17.19 -41.99 -20.83
CA PRO A 709 -16.81 -43.38 -20.60
C PRO A 709 -18.02 -44.22 -20.13
N GLY A 710 -18.19 -45.40 -20.73
CA GLY A 710 -19.18 -46.40 -20.31
C GLY A 710 -18.86 -46.90 -18.89
N GLY A 711 -19.88 -47.07 -18.06
CA GLY A 711 -19.71 -47.48 -16.66
C GLY A 711 -19.07 -48.87 -16.56
N GLN A 712 -17.89 -48.96 -15.96
CA GLN A 712 -17.37 -50.23 -15.45
C GLN A 712 -18.14 -50.59 -14.18
N ASN A 713 -18.71 -51.80 -14.12
CA ASN A 713 -18.96 -52.51 -12.88
C ASN A 713 -17.66 -53.28 -12.55
N PRO A 714 -16.87 -52.91 -11.53
CA PRO A 714 -15.98 -53.90 -10.95
C PRO A 714 -16.88 -54.91 -10.23
N GLN A 715 -16.72 -56.21 -10.52
CA GLN A 715 -17.06 -57.21 -9.51
C GLN A 715 -16.57 -56.67 -8.17
N GLN A 716 -17.47 -56.56 -7.18
CA GLN A 716 -17.09 -56.22 -5.81
C GLN A 716 -15.89 -57.10 -5.46
N PRO A 717 -14.67 -56.53 -5.33
CA PRO A 717 -13.55 -57.31 -4.88
C PRO A 717 -13.92 -57.76 -3.47
N THR A 718 -13.73 -59.03 -3.17
CA THR A 718 -13.79 -59.44 -1.77
C THR A 718 -12.76 -58.58 -1.03
N CYS A 719 -13.19 -57.88 0.03
CA CYS A 719 -12.33 -56.98 0.80
C CYS A 719 -11.70 -57.73 1.98
N THR A 720 -11.48 -59.02 1.78
CA THR A 720 -10.91 -59.96 2.75
C THR A 720 -9.39 -59.86 2.73
N PHE A 721 -8.89 -58.70 3.14
CA PHE A 721 -7.49 -58.45 3.43
C PHE A 721 -7.37 -57.64 4.71
N ASP A 722 -6.42 -57.93 5.59
CA ASP A 722 -6.08 -57.12 6.74
C ASP A 722 -4.67 -56.56 6.56
N VAL A 723 -4.47 -55.35 7.09
CA VAL A 723 -3.21 -54.63 7.00
C VAL A 723 -2.53 -54.64 8.37
N THR A 724 -1.21 -54.86 8.37
CA THR A 724 -0.37 -54.69 9.54
C THR A 724 0.59 -53.54 9.33
N ALA A 725 1.05 -52.92 10.41
CA ALA A 725 2.07 -51.89 10.41
C ALA A 725 3.21 -52.37 11.32
N ASN A 726 4.42 -52.43 10.77
CA ASN A 726 5.62 -52.88 11.45
C ASN A 726 6.74 -51.87 11.24
N ALA A 727 7.71 -51.86 12.16
CA ALA A 727 8.93 -51.08 12.04
C ALA A 727 10.13 -52.01 12.18
N SER A 728 11.19 -51.77 11.41
CA SER A 728 12.45 -52.53 11.52
C SER A 728 13.07 -52.43 12.92
N ASN A 729 12.79 -51.34 13.63
CA ASN A 729 13.08 -51.18 15.04
C ASN A 729 12.02 -50.24 15.65
N THR A 730 11.29 -50.70 16.67
CA THR A 730 10.28 -49.90 17.39
C THR A 730 10.88 -49.02 18.49
N SER A 731 12.16 -49.18 18.81
CA SER A 731 12.94 -48.32 19.71
C SER A 731 14.30 -47.96 19.10
N PRO A 732 14.31 -47.31 17.92
CA PRO A 732 15.53 -46.94 17.24
C PRO A 732 16.30 -45.85 18.00
N ALA A 733 17.62 -45.82 17.81
CA ALA A 733 18.43 -44.69 18.22
C ALA A 733 17.98 -43.42 17.48
N CYS A 734 18.22 -42.28 18.09
CA CYS A 734 17.72 -40.99 17.61
C CYS A 734 18.27 -40.66 16.23
N SER A 735 17.38 -40.24 15.31
CA SER A 735 17.71 -39.99 13.91
C SER A 735 18.19 -41.22 13.11
N ALA A 736 18.16 -42.42 13.68
CA ALA A 736 18.53 -43.63 12.94
C ALA A 736 17.48 -43.95 11.87
N ASN A 737 17.93 -44.50 10.74
CA ASN A 737 17.02 -44.94 9.69
C ASN A 737 16.17 -46.12 10.19
N VAL A 738 14.86 -45.98 10.06
CA VAL A 738 13.87 -47.00 10.36
C VAL A 738 13.04 -47.26 9.11
N THR A 739 12.88 -48.54 8.81
CA THR A 739 12.01 -48.98 7.73
C THR A 739 10.64 -49.25 8.33
N LEU A 740 9.63 -48.49 7.93
CA LEU A 740 8.24 -48.85 8.21
C LEU A 740 7.78 -49.78 7.10
N SER A 741 7.24 -50.93 7.47
CA SER A 741 6.79 -51.95 6.53
C SER A 741 5.38 -52.38 6.88
N SER A 742 4.60 -52.63 5.84
CA SER A 742 3.22 -53.06 5.96
C SER A 742 3.08 -54.42 5.31
N GLY A 743 2.51 -55.36 6.06
CA GLY A 743 2.12 -56.66 5.55
C GLY A 743 0.63 -56.64 5.26
N CYS A 744 0.23 -57.31 4.20
CA CYS A 744 -1.17 -57.64 3.96
C CYS A 744 -1.36 -59.14 4.13
N THR A 745 -2.42 -59.52 4.85
CA THR A 745 -2.81 -60.92 5.05
C THR A 745 -4.27 -61.12 4.64
N GLY A 746 -4.62 -62.27 4.08
CA GLY A 746 -5.95 -62.57 3.54
C GLY A 746 -5.94 -62.85 2.03
N ALA A 747 -7.08 -63.33 1.51
CA ALA A 747 -7.21 -63.78 0.13
C ALA A 747 -7.04 -62.65 -0.90
N ASP A 748 -7.20 -61.38 -0.48
CA ASP A 748 -7.35 -60.23 -1.37
C ASP A 748 -6.19 -59.23 -1.37
N CYS A 749 -4.99 -59.64 -0.93
CA CYS A 749 -3.83 -58.76 -0.84
C CYS A 749 -3.24 -58.31 -2.19
N SER A 750 -3.60 -58.95 -3.30
CA SER A 750 -3.17 -58.53 -4.63
C SER A 750 -3.86 -57.21 -5.04
N GLY A 751 -3.06 -56.23 -5.47
CA GLY A 751 -3.52 -54.91 -5.92
C GLY A 751 -3.81 -53.90 -4.82
N VAL A 752 -3.45 -54.20 -3.56
CA VAL A 752 -3.51 -53.25 -2.44
C VAL A 752 -2.35 -52.25 -2.56
N THR A 753 -2.65 -50.95 -2.49
CA THR A 753 -1.67 -49.86 -2.39
C THR A 753 -1.61 -49.35 -0.96
N TYR A 754 -0.45 -48.83 -0.55
CA TYR A 754 -0.20 -48.43 0.83
C TYR A 754 0.24 -46.97 0.87
N THR A 755 -0.33 -46.21 1.80
CA THR A 755 0.06 -44.82 2.09
C THR A 755 0.32 -44.67 3.57
N TRP A 756 1.52 -44.22 3.94
CA TRP A 756 1.94 -43.99 5.32
C TRP A 756 1.80 -42.52 5.70
N THR A 757 1.19 -42.27 6.85
CA THR A 757 1.01 -40.94 7.45
C THR A 757 1.36 -40.94 8.93
N GLY A 758 1.75 -39.78 9.47
CA GLY A 758 2.11 -39.61 10.88
C GLY A 758 3.42 -38.85 11.04
N ASN A 759 3.52 -37.99 12.04
CA ASN A 759 4.71 -37.17 12.30
C ASN A 759 5.31 -36.47 11.06
N GLY A 760 4.46 -35.89 10.21
CA GLY A 760 4.87 -35.10 9.04
C GLY A 760 5.25 -35.88 7.79
N ILE A 761 5.07 -37.22 7.74
CA ILE A 761 5.26 -38.00 6.51
C ILE A 761 3.94 -38.22 5.75
N ASN A 762 4.02 -38.29 4.42
CA ASN A 762 2.96 -38.76 3.52
C ASN A 762 3.59 -39.47 2.32
N GLN A 763 3.99 -40.73 2.49
CA GLN A 763 4.71 -41.51 1.49
C GLN A 763 3.94 -42.76 1.10
N THR A 764 4.04 -43.18 -0.16
CA THR A 764 3.37 -44.39 -0.67
C THR A 764 4.36 -45.54 -0.83
N GLY A 765 3.91 -46.76 -0.51
CA GLY A 765 4.73 -47.97 -0.60
C GLY A 765 4.47 -48.96 0.53
N SER A 766 4.56 -50.26 0.24
CA SER A 766 4.45 -51.32 1.26
C SER A 766 5.62 -51.30 2.25
N SER A 767 6.74 -50.67 1.88
CA SER A 767 7.88 -50.40 2.75
C SER A 767 8.44 -49.02 2.45
N ILE A 768 8.62 -48.20 3.47
CA ILE A 768 9.22 -46.86 3.36
C ILE A 768 10.37 -46.71 4.36
N ASN A 769 11.38 -45.93 4.00
CA ASN A 769 12.48 -45.60 4.90
C ASN A 769 12.27 -44.19 5.44
N ILE A 770 12.28 -44.07 6.77
CA ILE A 770 12.16 -42.79 7.47
C ILE A 770 13.33 -42.64 8.45
N ALA A 771 13.70 -41.41 8.77
CA ALA A 771 14.58 -41.15 9.91
C ALA A 771 13.74 -41.15 11.19
N ALA A 772 14.17 -41.91 12.20
CA ALA A 772 13.55 -41.92 13.51
C ALA A 772 13.57 -40.50 14.13
N PRO A 773 12.51 -40.06 14.81
CA PRO A 773 12.47 -38.72 15.38
C PRO A 773 13.63 -38.47 16.35
N GLY A 774 14.28 -37.31 16.25
CA GLY A 774 15.44 -36.95 17.07
C GLY A 774 15.11 -36.50 18.49
N VAL A 775 13.89 -36.73 18.96
CA VAL A 775 13.38 -36.31 20.27
C VAL A 775 12.76 -37.52 20.96
N ASN A 776 12.93 -37.62 22.28
CA ASN A 776 12.31 -38.68 23.06
C ASN A 776 10.78 -38.57 22.96
N GLY A 777 10.13 -39.69 22.65
CA GLY A 777 8.69 -39.68 22.48
C GLY A 777 8.17 -40.96 21.85
N SER A 778 6.85 -41.12 21.95
CA SER A 778 6.11 -42.20 21.33
C SER A 778 5.43 -41.65 20.06
N TYR A 779 5.88 -42.10 18.90
CA TYR A 779 5.46 -41.58 17.60
C TYR A 779 4.65 -42.62 16.84
N VAL A 780 3.38 -42.32 16.58
CA VAL A 780 2.46 -43.22 15.90
C VAL A 780 2.47 -42.93 14.40
N TYR A 781 2.74 -43.96 13.60
CA TYR A 781 2.66 -43.93 12.15
C TYR A 781 1.52 -44.84 11.71
N THR A 782 0.66 -44.34 10.83
CA THR A 782 -0.51 -45.04 10.31
C THR A 782 -0.26 -45.40 8.85
N VAL A 783 -0.39 -46.68 8.50
CA VAL A 783 -0.50 -47.10 7.11
C VAL A 783 -1.96 -47.25 6.73
N LYS A 784 -2.33 -46.70 5.60
CA LYS A 784 -3.62 -46.84 4.94
C LYS A 784 -3.44 -47.75 3.74
N ALA A 785 -4.09 -48.91 3.76
CA ALA A 785 -4.15 -49.86 2.66
C ALA A 785 -5.44 -49.64 1.85
N SER A 786 -5.27 -49.29 0.58
CA SER A 786 -6.34 -48.95 -0.34
C SER A 786 -6.39 -49.95 -1.49
N LYS A 787 -7.58 -50.46 -1.79
CA LYS A 787 -7.84 -51.31 -2.96
C LYS A 787 -9.10 -50.80 -3.64
N ASN A 788 -9.04 -50.59 -4.95
CA ASN A 788 -10.15 -50.02 -5.70
C ASN A 788 -11.43 -50.86 -5.51
N GLY A 789 -12.51 -50.24 -5.04
CA GLY A 789 -13.77 -50.92 -4.69
C GLY A 789 -13.88 -51.46 -3.25
N CYS A 790 -12.86 -51.30 -2.40
CA CYS A 790 -12.88 -51.64 -0.97
C CYS A 790 -12.77 -50.41 -0.08
N THR A 791 -13.36 -50.47 1.12
CA THR A 791 -13.13 -49.47 2.16
C THR A 791 -11.68 -49.55 2.63
N ASP A 792 -11.04 -48.41 2.79
CA ASP A 792 -9.65 -48.36 3.21
C ASP A 792 -9.46 -48.97 4.61
N LYS A 793 -8.45 -49.82 4.78
CA LYS A 793 -8.07 -50.36 6.08
C LYS A 793 -6.82 -49.68 6.59
N THR A 794 -6.75 -49.46 7.89
CA THR A 794 -5.60 -48.79 8.51
C THR A 794 -4.98 -49.67 9.60
N ALA A 795 -3.66 -49.56 9.75
CA ALA A 795 -2.93 -50.11 10.89
C ALA A 795 -1.91 -49.08 11.37
N THR A 796 -1.56 -49.14 12.65
CA THR A 796 -0.60 -48.21 13.25
C THR A 796 0.59 -48.94 13.81
N VAL A 797 1.76 -48.30 13.75
CA VAL A 797 2.98 -48.73 14.43
C VAL A 797 3.54 -47.56 15.21
N THR A 798 4.00 -47.83 16.42
CA THR A 798 4.53 -46.83 17.33
C THR A 798 6.05 -46.99 17.45
N LEU A 799 6.78 -45.91 17.19
CA LEU A 799 8.21 -45.81 17.51
C LEU A 799 8.38 -45.15 18.88
N ASN A 800 8.93 -45.87 19.84
CA ASN A 800 9.27 -45.38 21.17
C ASN A 800 10.75 -44.99 21.20
N ILE A 801 11.01 -43.71 20.96
CA ILE A 801 12.37 -43.17 20.96
C ILE A 801 12.74 -42.77 22.38
N THR A 802 13.85 -43.32 22.87
CA THR A 802 14.41 -43.05 24.19
C THR A 802 15.90 -42.77 24.08
N ASN A 803 16.47 -42.01 25.02
CA ASN A 803 17.90 -41.66 25.07
C ASN A 803 18.38 -40.73 23.92
N CYS A 804 17.49 -39.91 23.35
CA CYS A 804 17.90 -38.76 22.55
C CYS A 804 18.50 -37.71 23.45
N THR A 805 19.82 -37.61 23.39
CA THR A 805 20.52 -36.39 23.74
C THR A 805 20.16 -35.35 22.68
N PRO A 806 19.53 -34.21 23.05
CA PRO A 806 19.42 -33.09 22.13
C PRO A 806 20.81 -32.76 21.61
N PRO A 807 21.03 -32.48 20.31
CA PRO A 807 22.30 -31.93 19.88
C PRO A 807 22.52 -30.62 20.65
N VAL A 808 23.47 -30.67 21.57
CA VAL A 808 24.02 -29.48 22.22
C VAL A 808 24.99 -28.90 21.19
N GLY A 809 24.50 -28.00 20.34
CA GLY A 809 25.30 -27.41 19.27
C GLY A 809 24.61 -26.18 18.71
N GLY A 810 25.29 -25.04 18.80
CA GLY A 810 24.83 -23.72 18.35
C GLY A 810 24.87 -23.52 16.84
N ASP A 811 24.55 -24.55 16.07
CA ASP A 811 24.61 -24.48 14.60
C ASP A 811 23.27 -24.00 14.01
N PRO A 812 23.29 -23.13 12.99
CA PRO A 812 22.08 -22.65 12.33
C PRO A 812 21.28 -23.79 11.71
N PHE A 813 19.95 -23.74 11.87
CA PHE A 813 19.03 -24.65 11.19
C PHE A 813 19.04 -24.36 9.69
N SER A 814 19.15 -25.40 8.86
CA SER A 814 19.01 -25.31 7.40
C SER A 814 18.34 -26.58 6.85
N ALA A 815 17.30 -26.42 6.03
CA ALA A 815 16.63 -27.53 5.36
C ALA A 815 16.08 -27.09 3.99
N CYS A 816 16.34 -27.86 2.93
CA CYS A 816 15.72 -27.65 1.62
C CYS A 816 14.76 -28.79 1.29
N LEU A 817 13.58 -28.46 0.77
CA LEU A 817 12.47 -29.37 0.52
C LEU A 817 11.93 -29.14 -0.90
N GLU A 818 11.99 -30.18 -1.73
CA GLU A 818 11.48 -30.15 -3.11
C GLU A 818 9.95 -30.28 -3.13
N ALA A 819 9.28 -29.47 -3.94
CA ALA A 819 7.83 -29.30 -3.96
C ALA A 819 7.07 -30.53 -4.49
N GLU A 820 7.67 -31.28 -5.41
CA GLU A 820 7.12 -32.54 -5.94
C GLU A 820 7.06 -33.64 -4.88
N ASN A 821 7.93 -33.57 -3.87
CA ASN A 821 7.99 -34.52 -2.75
C ASN A 821 7.11 -34.09 -1.57
N GLN A 822 6.42 -32.95 -1.67
CA GLN A 822 5.49 -32.46 -0.64
C GLN A 822 4.03 -32.71 -1.02
N SER A 823 3.13 -32.63 -0.03
CA SER A 823 1.69 -32.64 -0.28
C SER A 823 1.20 -31.34 -0.93
N GLY A 824 0.17 -31.42 -1.78
CA GLY A 824 -0.41 -30.26 -2.46
C GLY A 824 -1.48 -30.67 -3.48
N ASN A 825 -2.16 -29.70 -4.08
CA ASN A 825 -3.23 -29.93 -5.07
C ASN A 825 -2.87 -29.53 -6.52
N GLY A 826 -1.67 -28.99 -6.77
CA GLY A 826 -1.16 -28.73 -8.12
C GLY A 826 -0.52 -29.97 -8.76
N SER A 827 -0.56 -30.07 -10.09
CA SER A 827 0.04 -31.20 -10.82
C SER A 827 1.56 -31.25 -10.66
N ILE A 828 2.13 -32.46 -10.62
CA ILE A 828 3.58 -32.67 -10.69
C ILE A 828 3.94 -32.85 -12.15
N THR A 829 4.85 -32.02 -12.65
CA THR A 829 5.26 -32.05 -14.07
C THR A 829 6.77 -32.02 -14.18
N GLY A 830 7.30 -32.85 -15.10
CA GLY A 830 8.73 -32.91 -15.40
C GLY A 830 9.24 -31.58 -15.97
N ASP A 831 10.44 -31.19 -15.56
CA ASP A 831 11.12 -29.99 -16.02
C ASP A 831 12.64 -30.19 -15.94
N PRO A 832 13.36 -30.21 -17.08
CA PRO A 832 14.82 -30.34 -17.09
C PRO A 832 15.56 -29.24 -16.32
N ASN A 833 14.92 -28.09 -16.06
CA ASN A 833 15.52 -26.95 -15.37
C ASN A 833 15.19 -26.91 -13.86
N ALA A 834 14.36 -27.83 -13.37
CA ALA A 834 14.03 -27.97 -11.94
C ALA A 834 15.18 -28.57 -11.13
N SER A 835 15.22 -28.32 -9.81
CA SER A 835 16.35 -28.76 -8.98
C SER A 835 16.47 -30.28 -8.90
N ASN A 836 15.37 -30.98 -9.08
CA ASN A 836 15.29 -32.43 -9.06
C ASN A 836 14.43 -32.97 -10.24
N GLY A 837 14.41 -32.23 -11.35
CA GLY A 837 13.81 -32.66 -12.61
C GLY A 837 12.27 -32.61 -12.67
N SER A 838 11.59 -32.16 -11.62
CA SER A 838 10.13 -31.98 -11.57
C SER A 838 9.75 -30.77 -10.70
N THR A 839 8.55 -30.25 -10.90
CA THR A 839 7.98 -29.13 -10.12
C THR A 839 6.51 -29.40 -9.86
N ARG A 840 5.88 -28.57 -9.02
CA ARG A 840 4.45 -28.64 -8.70
C ARG A 840 3.73 -27.33 -9.04
N GLY A 841 2.69 -27.38 -9.87
CA GLY A 841 1.84 -26.23 -10.21
C GLY A 841 1.34 -26.21 -11.66
N ASP A 842 0.27 -25.46 -11.92
CA ASP A 842 -0.47 -25.43 -13.19
C ASP A 842 -0.47 -24.01 -13.81
N LYS A 843 -0.24 -23.89 -15.13
CA LYS A 843 0.04 -22.60 -15.80
C LYS A 843 -1.08 -21.57 -15.68
N ASP A 844 -2.32 -22.04 -15.70
CA ASP A 844 -3.52 -21.19 -15.74
C ASP A 844 -4.49 -21.48 -14.57
N ASN A 845 -3.97 -22.05 -13.48
CA ASN A 845 -4.72 -22.30 -12.25
C ASN A 845 -3.95 -21.74 -11.05
N TYR A 846 -4.33 -20.54 -10.63
CA TYR A 846 -3.67 -19.83 -9.53
C TYR A 846 -3.92 -20.47 -8.15
N ASN A 847 -5.03 -21.20 -7.95
CA ASN A 847 -5.48 -21.64 -6.62
C ASN A 847 -4.86 -22.98 -6.16
N HIS A 848 -3.66 -23.30 -6.63
CA HIS A 848 -2.94 -24.47 -6.13
C HIS A 848 -2.06 -24.10 -4.93
N TYR A 849 -1.73 -25.09 -4.11
CA TYR A 849 -0.88 -24.96 -2.94
C TYR A 849 0.08 -26.13 -2.78
N VAL A 850 1.13 -25.88 -1.99
CA VAL A 850 2.10 -26.89 -1.55
C VAL A 850 2.30 -26.76 -0.04
N ASP A 851 2.20 -27.88 0.68
CA ASP A 851 2.38 -28.03 2.12
C ASP A 851 3.73 -28.69 2.42
N TYR A 852 4.72 -27.88 2.79
CA TYR A 852 6.08 -28.30 3.11
C TYR A 852 6.20 -28.75 4.57
N ALA A 853 6.69 -29.96 4.80
CA ALA A 853 6.98 -30.49 6.13
C ALA A 853 8.38 -30.07 6.60
N VAL A 854 8.48 -28.96 7.33
CA VAL A 854 9.74 -28.40 7.85
C VAL A 854 10.03 -29.01 9.23
N ASN A 855 10.80 -30.09 9.24
CA ASN A 855 11.08 -30.89 10.43
C ASN A 855 12.42 -30.53 11.10
N GLY A 856 12.50 -30.73 12.41
CA GLY A 856 13.76 -30.59 13.16
C GLY A 856 14.24 -29.15 13.40
N VAL A 857 13.31 -28.17 13.37
CA VAL A 857 13.59 -26.77 13.71
C VAL A 857 14.17 -26.69 15.12
N LYS A 858 15.32 -26.04 15.27
CA LYS A 858 16.13 -26.09 16.50
C LYS A 858 15.59 -25.23 17.63
N ALA A 859 14.94 -24.11 17.31
CA ALA A 859 14.34 -23.21 18.28
C ALA A 859 13.10 -22.54 17.67
N THR A 860 12.11 -22.22 18.50
CA THR A 860 11.00 -21.36 18.06
C THR A 860 11.54 -19.97 17.75
N GLY A 861 11.23 -19.42 16.57
CA GLY A 861 11.72 -18.10 16.19
C GLY A 861 11.55 -17.79 14.71
N SER A 862 12.05 -16.63 14.29
CA SER A 862 12.02 -16.19 12.90
C SER A 862 13.02 -17.01 12.06
N HIS A 863 12.52 -17.55 10.95
CA HIS A 863 13.28 -18.31 9.96
C HIS A 863 13.08 -17.70 8.57
N GLN A 864 14.13 -17.71 7.74
CA GLN A 864 14.06 -17.33 6.34
C GLN A 864 13.63 -18.53 5.50
N VAL A 865 12.63 -18.34 4.64
CA VAL A 865 12.10 -19.33 3.70
C VAL A 865 12.32 -18.78 2.31
N LYS A 866 13.31 -19.33 1.62
CA LYS A 866 13.59 -19.02 0.23
C LYS A 866 12.85 -19.99 -0.68
N VAL A 867 12.00 -19.48 -1.56
CA VAL A 867 11.15 -20.25 -2.47
C VAL A 867 11.69 -20.12 -3.89
N ARG A 868 12.01 -21.24 -4.54
CA ARG A 868 12.34 -21.30 -5.97
C ARG A 868 11.10 -21.61 -6.77
N TYR A 869 10.81 -20.79 -7.79
CA TYR A 869 9.54 -20.84 -8.54
C TYR A 869 9.66 -20.33 -9.98
N TYR A 870 8.61 -20.56 -10.77
CA TYR A 870 8.38 -20.05 -12.12
C TYR A 870 7.04 -19.30 -12.19
N ALA A 871 6.97 -18.22 -12.97
CA ALA A 871 5.74 -17.44 -13.15
C ALA A 871 5.79 -16.63 -14.46
N ASN A 872 4.78 -16.77 -15.33
CA ASN A 872 4.73 -16.04 -16.61
C ASN A 872 4.44 -14.54 -16.43
N ALA A 873 3.75 -14.18 -15.34
CA ALA A 873 3.39 -12.83 -14.98
C ALA A 873 3.53 -12.67 -13.45
N ALA A 874 3.45 -11.45 -12.94
CA ALA A 874 3.48 -11.20 -11.50
C ALA A 874 2.33 -11.95 -10.80
N ALA A 875 2.67 -12.78 -9.83
CA ALA A 875 1.74 -13.63 -9.09
C ALA A 875 1.71 -13.25 -7.60
N GLN A 876 0.66 -13.69 -6.90
CA GLN A 876 0.54 -13.56 -5.45
C GLN A 876 0.21 -14.91 -4.82
N ALA A 877 0.72 -15.15 -3.61
CA ALA A 877 0.36 -16.34 -2.84
C ALA A 877 0.27 -16.03 -1.34
N SER A 878 -0.61 -16.70 -0.62
CA SER A 878 -0.61 -16.69 0.85
C SER A 878 0.37 -17.72 1.40
N ILE A 879 0.99 -17.43 2.54
CA ILE A 879 1.87 -18.33 3.29
C ILE A 879 1.27 -18.56 4.68
N SER A 880 1.08 -19.82 5.06
CA SER A 880 0.61 -20.20 6.41
C SER A 880 1.56 -21.19 7.08
N VAL A 881 1.67 -21.10 8.40
CA VAL A 881 2.48 -21.99 9.24
C VAL A 881 1.58 -22.65 10.27
N ASN A 882 1.58 -23.98 10.31
CA ASN A 882 0.78 -24.81 11.21
C ASN A 882 -0.72 -24.43 11.18
N GLY A 883 -1.24 -24.11 9.98
CA GLY A 883 -2.64 -23.71 9.76
C GLY A 883 -2.94 -22.22 9.97
N ASN A 884 -2.00 -21.43 10.48
CA ASN A 884 -2.17 -19.99 10.68
C ASN A 884 -1.58 -19.20 9.51
N VAL A 885 -2.39 -18.36 8.86
CA VAL A 885 -1.91 -17.47 7.78
C VAL A 885 -0.97 -16.43 8.36
N VAL A 886 0.32 -16.52 8.01
CA VAL A 886 1.37 -15.60 8.48
C VAL A 886 1.66 -14.48 7.47
N LEU A 887 1.49 -14.76 6.18
CA LEU A 887 1.55 -13.77 5.11
C LEU A 887 0.31 -13.94 4.23
N PRO A 888 -0.72 -13.08 4.35
CA PRO A 888 -1.97 -13.24 3.61
C PRO A 888 -1.83 -12.94 2.12
N SER A 889 -0.80 -12.17 1.70
CA SER A 889 -0.42 -11.98 0.31
C SER A 889 1.08 -11.67 0.20
N ALA A 890 1.83 -12.64 -0.31
CA ALA A 890 3.24 -12.57 -0.66
C ALA A 890 3.37 -12.38 -2.18
N SER A 891 4.19 -11.42 -2.59
CA SER A 891 4.42 -11.11 -4.01
C SER A 891 5.47 -12.05 -4.61
N PHE A 892 5.14 -12.64 -5.74
CA PHE A 892 6.03 -13.43 -6.58
C PHE A 892 6.18 -12.71 -7.93
N PRO A 893 7.24 -11.91 -8.11
CA PRO A 893 7.51 -11.24 -9.37
C PRO A 893 7.58 -12.21 -10.57
N PRO A 894 7.31 -11.74 -11.80
CA PRO A 894 7.39 -12.60 -12.97
C PRO A 894 8.81 -13.13 -13.15
N THR A 895 8.89 -14.41 -13.51
CA THR A 895 10.09 -14.99 -14.13
C THR A 895 10.02 -14.89 -15.67
N TYR A 896 8.86 -14.49 -16.20
CA TYR A 896 8.51 -14.43 -17.63
C TYR A 896 8.62 -15.78 -18.34
N SER A 897 8.59 -16.87 -17.57
CA SER A 897 8.71 -18.23 -18.09
C SER A 897 8.00 -19.22 -17.19
N TRP A 898 7.41 -20.26 -17.76
CA TRP A 898 6.75 -21.31 -17.00
C TRP A 898 7.68 -22.48 -16.63
N ASN A 899 8.79 -22.63 -17.34
CA ASN A 899 9.62 -23.84 -17.29
C ASN A 899 11.09 -23.64 -17.73
N ILE A 900 11.53 -22.42 -18.03
CA ILE A 900 12.91 -22.15 -18.47
C ILE A 900 13.63 -21.30 -17.42
N VAL A 901 13.05 -20.13 -17.13
CA VAL A 901 13.64 -19.17 -16.20
C VAL A 901 12.91 -19.26 -14.86
N TRP A 902 13.66 -19.60 -13.82
CA TRP A 902 13.22 -19.63 -12.43
C TRP A 902 13.74 -18.42 -11.66
N ARG A 903 13.10 -18.11 -10.53
CA ARG A 903 13.57 -17.10 -9.57
C ARG A 903 13.51 -17.67 -8.16
N GLU A 904 14.18 -17.00 -7.24
CA GLU A 904 14.07 -17.24 -5.80
C GLU A 904 13.51 -15.98 -5.12
N GLU A 905 12.49 -16.14 -4.28
CA GLU A 905 12.04 -15.09 -3.35
C GLU A 905 12.21 -15.56 -1.91
N THR A 906 12.58 -14.67 -0.98
CA THR A 906 12.80 -15.01 0.44
C THR A 906 11.78 -14.32 1.33
N PHE A 907 11.17 -15.09 2.23
CA PHE A 907 10.18 -14.63 3.19
C PHE A 907 10.63 -14.95 4.62
N ASN A 908 10.31 -14.11 5.60
CA ASN A 908 10.53 -14.42 7.01
C ASN A 908 9.25 -14.99 7.62
N VAL A 909 9.33 -16.14 8.28
CA VAL A 909 8.20 -16.76 8.99
C VAL A 909 8.63 -17.26 10.36
N THR A 910 7.74 -17.21 11.34
CA THR A 910 8.00 -17.81 12.66
C THR A 910 7.68 -19.30 12.61
N LEU A 911 8.69 -20.14 12.85
CA LEU A 911 8.52 -21.59 13.00
C LEU A 911 8.66 -21.96 14.47
N ASN A 912 7.91 -22.97 14.91
CA ASN A 912 8.04 -23.53 16.25
C ASN A 912 9.23 -24.50 16.30
N GLN A 913 9.85 -24.66 17.47
CA GLN A 913 10.82 -25.72 17.69
C GLN A 913 10.17 -27.09 17.37
N GLY A 914 10.92 -27.95 16.67
CA GLY A 914 10.43 -29.25 16.21
C GLY A 914 9.85 -29.20 14.79
N ASN A 915 8.69 -29.82 14.60
CA ASN A 915 8.11 -30.05 13.27
C ASN A 915 7.06 -28.99 12.95
N ASN A 916 7.10 -28.47 11.72
CA ASN A 916 6.17 -27.45 11.23
C ASN A 916 5.62 -27.85 9.86
N THR A 917 4.40 -27.39 9.56
CA THR A 917 3.83 -27.42 8.21
C THR A 917 3.78 -26.00 7.66
N LEU A 918 4.41 -25.75 6.52
CA LEU A 918 4.40 -24.46 5.82
C LEU A 918 3.64 -24.60 4.50
N ARG A 919 2.52 -23.89 4.34
CA ARG A 919 1.73 -23.88 3.10
C ARG A 919 2.03 -22.63 2.29
N ILE A 920 2.27 -22.77 0.99
CA ILE A 920 2.28 -21.67 0.01
C ILE A 920 1.13 -21.89 -0.97
N GLN A 921 0.12 -21.01 -0.95
CA GLN A 921 -1.10 -21.14 -1.76
C GLN A 921 -1.30 -19.93 -2.66
N GLY A 922 -1.39 -20.13 -3.97
CA GLY A 922 -1.61 -19.02 -4.90
C GLY A 922 -2.97 -18.33 -4.73
N LEU A 923 -2.97 -17.02 -4.98
CA LEU A 923 -4.12 -16.11 -4.87
C LEU A 923 -4.59 -15.69 -6.28
N PRO A 924 -5.82 -15.15 -6.43
CA PRO A 924 -6.36 -14.75 -7.73
C PRO A 924 -5.39 -13.89 -8.55
N GLY A 925 -5.06 -14.35 -9.76
CA GLY A 925 -4.07 -13.70 -10.62
C GLY A 925 -3.28 -14.71 -11.45
N ALA A 926 -2.02 -14.38 -11.75
CA ALA A 926 -1.11 -15.30 -12.44
C ALA A 926 -0.74 -16.48 -11.53
N SER A 927 -0.56 -17.66 -12.12
CA SER A 927 -0.16 -18.87 -11.39
C SER A 927 1.33 -18.87 -11.08
N ILE A 928 1.70 -19.52 -9.98
CA ILE A 928 3.10 -19.87 -9.64
C ILE A 928 3.35 -21.34 -9.95
N ARG A 929 4.56 -21.72 -10.32
CA ARG A 929 5.00 -23.12 -10.37
C ARG A 929 6.09 -23.28 -9.32
N GLN A 930 5.88 -24.07 -8.30
CA GLN A 930 6.81 -24.21 -7.18
C GLN A 930 7.77 -25.36 -7.43
N ASP A 931 9.05 -25.12 -7.17
CA ASP A 931 10.13 -26.10 -7.39
C ASP A 931 10.69 -26.58 -6.05
N LYS A 932 11.19 -25.68 -5.19
CA LYS A 932 11.60 -26.03 -3.83
C LYS A 932 11.52 -24.86 -2.87
N ILE A 933 11.60 -25.16 -1.56
CA ILE A 933 11.97 -24.17 -0.55
C ILE A 933 13.27 -24.53 0.14
N CYS A 934 13.98 -23.52 0.65
CA CYS A 934 15.08 -23.66 1.58
C CYS A 934 14.83 -22.78 2.81
N VAL A 935 14.83 -23.39 3.98
CA VAL A 935 14.56 -22.75 5.26
C VAL A 935 15.86 -22.60 6.05
N THR A 936 16.16 -21.41 6.56
CA THR A 936 17.32 -21.16 7.43
C THR A 936 16.93 -20.38 8.68
N GLY A 937 17.59 -20.62 9.83
CA GLY A 937 17.34 -19.87 11.07
C GLY A 937 18.39 -20.08 12.17
N PRO A 938 18.41 -19.21 13.21
CA PRO A 938 19.42 -19.27 14.27
C PRO A 938 19.25 -20.51 15.18
N GLY A 939 20.36 -21.18 15.53
CA GLY A 939 20.40 -22.31 16.46
C GLY A 939 20.21 -21.85 17.92
N GLY A 940 19.22 -22.41 18.62
CA GLY A 940 18.83 -21.95 19.96
C GLY A 940 19.60 -22.58 21.12
N GLN A 941 19.94 -21.76 22.12
CA GLN A 941 20.17 -22.19 23.50
C GLN A 941 18.82 -22.28 24.23
N ASN A 942 18.62 -23.29 25.08
CA ASN A 942 17.43 -23.47 25.91
C ASN A 942 17.81 -23.57 27.40
N PRO A 943 17.19 -22.83 28.33
CA PRO A 943 17.11 -23.19 29.74
C PRO A 943 15.85 -24.05 30.01
N GLN A 944 15.99 -25.10 30.82
CA GLN A 944 14.96 -26.12 31.12
C GLN A 944 13.56 -25.59 31.49
N GLN A 945 12.51 -26.34 31.08
CA GLN A 945 11.13 -26.08 31.48
C GLN A 945 10.82 -26.48 32.94
N PRO A 946 10.16 -25.61 33.72
CA PRO A 946 9.77 -25.86 35.12
C PRO A 946 8.45 -26.64 35.29
N THR A 947 8.22 -27.22 36.47
CA THR A 947 7.10 -28.15 36.78
C THR A 947 5.76 -27.48 37.11
N CYS A 948 5.75 -26.16 37.29
CA CYS A 948 4.57 -25.31 37.47
C CYS A 948 3.71 -25.60 38.71
N ALA A 949 4.20 -26.41 39.64
CA ALA A 949 3.51 -26.77 40.88
C ALA A 949 3.68 -25.70 41.98
N PHE A 950 3.02 -24.55 41.81
CA PHE A 950 3.02 -23.45 42.79
C PHE A 950 1.69 -22.68 42.84
N ASP A 951 1.34 -22.12 44.00
CA ASP A 951 0.16 -21.26 44.22
C ASP A 951 0.56 -19.89 44.76
N VAL A 952 -0.32 -18.88 44.62
CA VAL A 952 -0.03 -17.48 44.93
C VAL A 952 -1.07 -16.87 45.88
N THR A 953 -0.62 -16.02 46.80
CA THR A 953 -1.44 -15.27 47.77
C THR A 953 -1.22 -13.76 47.65
N ALA A 954 -2.14 -12.94 48.15
CA ALA A 954 -2.03 -11.47 48.13
C ALA A 954 -2.40 -10.85 49.48
N ASN A 955 -1.53 -10.00 50.03
CA ASN A 955 -1.68 -9.35 51.33
C ASN A 955 -1.22 -7.88 51.29
N ALA A 956 -1.63 -7.07 52.26
CA ALA A 956 -1.21 -5.68 52.42
C ALA A 956 -0.78 -5.39 53.87
N SER A 957 0.24 -4.54 54.06
CA SER A 957 0.72 -4.17 55.40
C SER A 957 -0.29 -3.34 56.20
N ASN A 958 -1.17 -2.60 55.51
CA ASN A 958 -2.32 -1.92 56.10
C ASN A 958 -3.41 -1.77 55.03
N THR A 959 -4.60 -2.33 55.27
CA THR A 959 -5.73 -2.26 54.33
C THR A 959 -6.55 -0.97 54.44
N ASN A 960 -6.37 -0.16 55.48
CA ASN A 960 -7.06 1.15 55.64
C ASN A 960 -6.04 2.30 55.88
N PRO A 961 -5.13 2.55 54.93
CA PRO A 961 -4.07 3.55 55.07
C PRO A 961 -4.60 4.99 54.91
N ALA A 962 -3.88 5.97 55.47
CA ALA A 962 -4.12 7.39 55.22
C ALA A 962 -3.72 7.77 53.78
N CYS A 963 -4.27 8.87 53.27
CA CYS A 963 -4.05 9.35 51.90
C CYS A 963 -2.57 9.48 51.54
N SER A 964 -2.16 8.86 50.44
CA SER A 964 -0.76 8.85 49.98
C SER A 964 0.23 8.17 50.93
N ALA A 965 -0.22 7.51 52.00
CA ALA A 965 0.66 6.80 52.91
C ALA A 965 1.26 5.55 52.24
N SER A 966 2.52 5.24 52.55
CA SER A 966 3.18 4.06 52.01
C SER A 966 2.57 2.77 52.59
N VAL A 967 2.21 1.85 51.70
CA VAL A 967 1.63 0.53 51.99
C VAL A 967 2.44 -0.51 51.24
N THR A 968 2.82 -1.57 51.92
CA THR A 968 3.52 -2.70 51.32
C THR A 968 2.51 -3.75 50.93
N LEU A 969 2.34 -4.01 49.63
CA LEU A 969 1.62 -5.18 49.14
C LEU A 969 2.61 -6.34 49.04
N SER A 970 2.24 -7.49 49.59
CA SER A 970 3.10 -8.68 49.59
C SER A 970 2.35 -9.92 49.13
N SER A 971 3.07 -10.78 48.44
CA SER A 971 2.59 -12.02 47.85
C SER A 971 3.54 -13.13 48.24
N GLY A 972 2.98 -14.21 48.77
CA GLY A 972 3.70 -15.44 49.06
C GLY A 972 3.40 -16.49 48.00
N CYS A 973 4.40 -17.30 47.67
CA CYS A 973 4.23 -18.51 46.89
C CYS A 973 4.40 -19.74 47.76
N THR A 974 3.50 -20.70 47.59
CA THR A 974 3.53 -22.00 48.27
C THR A 974 3.44 -23.13 47.25
N GLY A 975 4.23 -24.19 47.46
CA GLY A 975 4.30 -25.33 46.55
C GLY A 975 5.74 -25.72 46.22
N ALA A 976 5.91 -26.91 45.61
CA ALA A 976 7.23 -27.48 45.34
C ALA A 976 8.05 -26.69 44.30
N ASP A 977 7.40 -25.85 43.48
CA ASP A 977 8.04 -25.18 42.33
C ASP A 977 8.03 -23.64 42.39
N CYS A 978 8.06 -23.05 43.59
CA CYS A 978 8.08 -21.60 43.80
C CYS A 978 9.38 -20.90 43.38
N SER A 979 10.47 -21.65 43.17
CA SER A 979 11.76 -21.08 42.75
C SER A 979 11.67 -20.54 41.31
N GLY A 980 12.00 -19.26 41.10
CA GLY A 980 11.96 -18.62 39.79
C GLY A 980 10.58 -18.12 39.35
N VAL A 981 9.58 -18.13 40.23
CA VAL A 981 8.30 -17.45 40.02
C VAL A 981 8.50 -15.95 40.19
N THR A 982 8.07 -15.19 39.19
CA THR A 982 8.05 -13.72 39.22
C THR A 982 6.64 -13.22 39.45
N TYR A 983 6.49 -12.09 40.11
CA TYR A 983 5.19 -11.54 40.48
C TYR A 983 5.03 -10.18 39.83
N SER A 984 3.84 -9.91 39.30
CA SER A 984 3.46 -8.62 38.76
C SER A 984 2.13 -8.20 39.38
N TRP A 985 2.10 -7.03 39.99
CA TRP A 985 0.93 -6.45 40.62
C TRP A 985 0.30 -5.40 39.71
N THR A 986 -1.01 -5.49 39.52
CA THR A 986 -1.80 -4.62 38.66
C THR A 986 -3.08 -4.16 39.35
N GLY A 987 -3.56 -2.96 39.05
CA GLY A 987 -4.78 -2.38 39.61
C GLY A 987 -4.57 -0.95 40.09
N ASN A 988 -5.57 -0.07 39.90
CA ASN A 988 -5.55 1.33 40.35
C ASN A 988 -4.26 2.10 39.98
N GLY A 989 -3.78 1.90 38.75
CA GLY A 989 -2.65 2.66 38.18
C GLY A 989 -1.26 2.12 38.52
N ILE A 990 -1.12 1.03 39.28
CA ILE A 990 0.19 0.37 39.47
C ILE A 990 0.38 -0.75 38.44
N ASN A 991 1.63 -0.92 37.99
CA ASN A 991 2.10 -2.08 37.27
C ASN A 991 3.55 -2.35 37.71
N GLN A 992 3.71 -2.96 38.89
CA GLN A 992 5.01 -3.17 39.53
C GLN A 992 5.28 -4.66 39.70
N THR A 993 6.55 -5.05 39.66
CA THR A 993 6.96 -6.45 39.77
C THR A 993 7.73 -6.71 41.06
N GLY A 994 7.48 -7.84 41.70
CA GLY A 994 8.08 -8.22 42.97
C GLY A 994 7.11 -8.96 43.90
N SER A 995 7.63 -9.91 44.68
CA SER A 995 6.85 -10.61 45.71
C SER A 995 6.43 -9.67 46.85
N SER A 996 7.10 -8.53 47.01
CA SER A 996 6.69 -7.46 47.92
C SER A 996 6.98 -6.13 47.25
N ILE A 997 5.98 -5.26 47.15
CA ILE A 997 6.08 -3.94 46.53
C ILE A 997 5.54 -2.89 47.49
N ASN A 998 6.20 -1.73 47.52
CA ASN A 998 5.71 -0.58 48.26
C ASN A 998 4.96 0.34 47.31
N ILE A 999 3.71 0.62 47.64
CA ILE A 999 2.86 1.54 46.90
C ILE A 999 2.44 2.68 47.82
N ALA A 1000 2.20 3.86 47.26
CA ALA A 1000 1.49 4.90 47.99
C ALA A 1000 -0.01 4.63 47.87
N ALA A 1001 -0.71 4.60 49.00
CA ALA A 1001 -2.15 4.48 49.07
C ALA A 1001 -2.80 5.62 48.27
N PRO A 1002 -3.74 5.35 47.33
CA PRO A 1002 -4.37 6.38 46.51
C PRO A 1002 -4.80 7.63 47.27
N GLY A 1003 -4.45 8.81 46.75
CA GLY A 1003 -4.78 10.12 47.32
C GLY A 1003 -6.23 10.57 47.07
N ALA A 1004 -7.13 9.62 46.86
CA ALA A 1004 -8.56 9.84 46.65
C ALA A 1004 -9.34 8.84 47.49
N ASN A 1005 -10.54 9.23 47.93
CA ASN A 1005 -11.38 8.34 48.72
C ASN A 1005 -11.92 7.22 47.85
N GLY A 1006 -11.84 5.97 48.32
CA GLY A 1006 -12.36 4.82 47.60
C GLY A 1006 -11.81 3.48 48.10
N SER A 1007 -12.42 2.41 47.59
CA SER A 1007 -11.95 1.04 47.76
C SER A 1007 -11.19 0.62 46.50
N TYR A 1008 -9.93 0.21 46.67
CA TYR A 1008 -8.98 0.03 45.59
C TYR A 1008 -8.41 -1.38 45.65
N THR A 1009 -8.78 -2.22 44.67
CA THR A 1009 -8.35 -3.63 44.59
C THR A 1009 -7.14 -3.80 43.70
N TYR A 1010 -6.14 -4.53 44.19
CA TYR A 1010 -4.88 -4.82 43.51
C TYR A 1010 -4.74 -6.34 43.31
N THR A 1011 -4.33 -6.74 42.11
CA THR A 1011 -4.20 -8.13 41.68
C THR A 1011 -2.73 -8.46 41.47
N VAL A 1012 -2.20 -9.47 42.17
CA VAL A 1012 -0.90 -10.06 41.85
C VAL A 1012 -1.09 -11.19 40.86
N LYS A 1013 -0.22 -11.23 39.86
CA LYS A 1013 -0.06 -12.26 38.86
C LYS A 1013 1.32 -12.88 39.01
N ALA A 1014 1.37 -14.14 39.43
CA ALA A 1014 2.57 -14.93 39.52
C ALA A 1014 2.79 -15.70 38.21
N SER A 1015 3.94 -15.45 37.60
CA SER A 1015 4.35 -15.92 36.28
C SER A 1015 5.64 -16.70 36.39
N LYS A 1016 5.73 -17.82 35.68
CA LYS A 1016 6.96 -18.60 35.56
C LYS A 1016 7.08 -19.08 34.13
N ASN A 1017 8.25 -18.88 33.53
CA ASN A 1017 8.46 -19.19 32.12
C ASN A 1017 8.16 -20.67 31.84
N GLY A 1018 7.21 -20.97 30.96
CA GLY A 1018 6.74 -22.34 30.70
C GLY A 1018 5.52 -22.79 31.52
N CYS A 1019 4.97 -21.93 32.39
CA CYS A 1019 3.78 -22.18 33.19
C CYS A 1019 2.66 -21.19 32.88
N ALA A 1020 1.39 -21.61 33.00
CA ALA A 1020 0.26 -20.69 32.96
C ALA A 1020 0.25 -19.78 34.20
N ASP A 1021 -0.10 -18.52 34.00
CA ASP A 1021 -0.06 -17.52 35.06
C ASP A 1021 -1.17 -17.74 36.11
N LYS A 1022 -0.84 -17.55 37.40
CA LYS A 1022 -1.81 -17.62 38.50
C LYS A 1022 -2.00 -16.26 39.16
N THR A 1023 -3.20 -15.95 39.64
CA THR A 1023 -3.52 -14.63 40.20
C THR A 1023 -4.18 -14.69 41.59
N ALA A 1024 -3.99 -13.63 42.38
CA ALA A 1024 -4.65 -13.38 43.67
C ALA A 1024 -4.87 -11.87 43.88
N THR A 1025 -5.80 -11.45 44.75
CA THR A 1025 -6.16 -10.02 44.93
C THR A 1025 -6.18 -9.56 46.38
N VAL A 1026 -5.91 -8.27 46.63
CA VAL A 1026 -6.04 -7.60 47.93
C VAL A 1026 -6.61 -6.18 47.76
N THR A 1027 -7.46 -5.72 48.68
CA THR A 1027 -8.16 -4.43 48.58
C THR A 1027 -7.79 -3.47 49.70
N LEU A 1028 -7.54 -2.20 49.36
CA LEU A 1028 -7.31 -1.10 50.30
C LEU A 1028 -8.52 -0.16 50.33
N ASN A 1029 -8.97 0.26 51.51
CA ASN A 1029 -10.07 1.24 51.65
C ASN A 1029 -9.53 2.55 52.23
N ILE A 1030 -9.64 3.63 51.45
CA ILE A 1030 -9.03 4.92 51.77
C ILE A 1030 -10.12 5.99 51.90
N SER A 1031 -9.97 6.82 52.93
CA SER A 1031 -10.90 7.90 53.26
C SER A 1031 -10.15 9.17 53.68
N ASN A 1032 -10.77 10.33 53.48
CA ASN A 1032 -10.30 11.69 53.82
C ASN A 1032 -9.19 12.31 52.93
N CYS A 1033 -9.21 12.05 51.63
CA CYS A 1033 -8.25 12.58 50.67
C CYS A 1033 -8.85 13.65 49.76
N THR A 1034 -8.08 14.70 49.49
CA THR A 1034 -8.39 15.77 48.53
C THR A 1034 -7.57 15.58 47.23
N PRO A 1035 -8.19 15.32 46.05
CA PRO A 1035 -7.53 14.73 44.86
C PRO A 1035 -7.08 15.76 43.80
N PRO A 1036 -6.48 15.38 42.61
CA PRO A 1036 -5.98 14.06 42.13
C PRO A 1036 -4.63 14.04 41.30
N VAL A 1037 -3.81 12.96 41.30
CA VAL A 1037 -3.62 11.73 40.43
C VAL A 1037 -2.91 11.89 39.04
N GLY A 1038 -1.85 11.09 38.78
CA GLY A 1038 -1.02 11.09 37.56
C GLY A 1038 -1.31 9.96 36.54
N GLY A 1039 -1.55 10.37 35.28
CA GLY A 1039 -1.41 9.57 34.06
C GLY A 1039 -0.04 9.80 33.40
N ASP A 1040 0.03 9.73 32.06
CA ASP A 1040 1.18 10.19 31.25
C ASP A 1040 1.78 11.47 31.86
N PHE A 1041 2.99 11.41 32.40
CA PHE A 1041 3.60 12.61 32.96
C PHE A 1041 4.16 13.45 31.83
N ALA A 1042 3.41 14.49 31.49
CA ALA A 1042 3.80 15.57 30.60
C ALA A 1042 3.50 16.90 31.29
N LEU A 1043 4.54 17.63 31.66
CA LEU A 1043 4.42 18.92 32.33
C LEU A 1043 5.32 19.95 31.61
N CYS A 1044 4.73 21.01 31.07
CA CYS A 1044 5.48 22.18 30.61
C CYS A 1044 5.27 23.34 31.58
N LEU A 1045 6.35 24.06 31.84
CA LEU A 1045 6.40 25.18 32.76
C LEU A 1045 7.01 26.38 32.03
N GLU A 1046 6.25 27.47 31.97
CA GLU A 1046 6.72 28.75 31.41
C GLU A 1046 7.67 29.43 32.40
N SER A 1047 8.81 29.91 31.91
CA SER A 1047 9.95 30.40 32.69
C SER A 1047 9.64 31.63 33.55
N GLU A 1048 8.73 32.48 33.11
CA GLU A 1048 8.27 33.69 33.79
C GLU A 1048 7.47 33.38 35.05
N LEU A 1049 6.82 32.21 35.09
CA LEU A 1049 6.05 31.74 36.25
C LEU A 1049 6.90 30.93 37.23
N GLN A 1050 8.16 30.67 36.90
CA GLN A 1050 9.10 29.93 37.75
C GLN A 1050 10.04 30.85 38.53
N ALA A 1051 10.63 30.32 39.59
CA ALA A 1051 11.63 31.05 40.37
C ALA A 1051 12.94 31.19 39.58
N GLY A 1052 13.66 32.29 39.76
CA GLY A 1052 14.92 32.53 39.06
C GLY A 1052 15.45 33.93 39.31
N ASN A 1053 16.70 34.17 38.92
CA ASN A 1053 17.38 35.45 39.14
C ASN A 1053 17.45 36.35 37.89
N GLY A 1054 16.91 35.89 36.75
CA GLY A 1054 16.80 36.67 35.51
C GLY A 1054 15.54 37.54 35.47
N ALA A 1055 15.62 38.70 34.82
CA ALA A 1055 14.45 39.56 34.64
C ALA A 1055 13.40 38.89 33.75
N ILE A 1056 12.13 39.06 34.11
CA ILE A 1056 11.02 38.72 33.23
C ILE A 1056 10.84 39.89 32.26
N SER A 1057 10.74 39.59 30.97
CA SER A 1057 10.51 40.60 29.95
C SER A 1057 9.51 40.09 28.91
N GLY A 1058 8.59 40.97 28.51
CA GLY A 1058 7.59 40.68 27.49
C GLY A 1058 8.25 40.31 26.16
N ASP A 1059 7.64 39.34 25.46
CA ASP A 1059 8.07 38.92 24.14
C ASP A 1059 6.87 38.35 23.38
N PRO A 1060 6.42 38.99 22.28
CA PRO A 1060 5.29 38.51 21.50
C PRO A 1060 5.54 37.15 20.81
N ASN A 1061 6.79 36.65 20.79
CA ASN A 1061 7.14 35.35 20.21
C ASN A 1061 7.28 34.23 21.26
N ALA A 1062 7.16 34.55 22.55
CA ALA A 1062 7.21 33.60 23.66
C ALA A 1062 5.89 32.82 23.82
N SER A 1063 5.94 31.60 24.39
CA SER A 1063 4.70 30.79 24.50
C SER A 1063 3.67 31.39 25.45
N GLY A 1064 4.10 32.11 26.48
CA GLY A 1064 3.24 32.83 27.42
C GLY A 1064 3.27 34.36 27.27
N GLY A 1065 3.85 34.88 26.18
CA GLY A 1065 4.00 36.32 25.95
C GLY A 1065 5.12 37.00 26.78
N SER A 1066 5.85 36.25 27.59
CA SER A 1066 7.02 36.70 28.36
C SER A 1066 8.07 35.60 28.46
N THR A 1067 9.31 35.96 28.80
CA THR A 1067 10.41 35.01 29.03
C THR A 1067 11.29 35.50 30.16
N ARG A 1068 12.21 34.65 30.64
CA ARG A 1068 13.16 34.98 31.71
C ARG A 1068 14.61 34.96 31.21
N GLY A 1069 15.31 36.08 31.38
CA GLY A 1069 16.75 36.22 31.08
C GLY A 1069 17.16 37.66 30.73
N LEU A 1070 18.46 37.97 30.84
CA LEU A 1070 19.03 39.27 30.44
C LEU A 1070 20.15 39.06 29.42
N LYS A 1071 20.17 39.92 28.39
CA LYS A 1071 21.00 39.74 27.19
C LYS A 1071 22.50 39.76 27.47
N GLU A 1072 22.91 40.50 28.50
CA GLU A 1072 24.32 40.74 28.85
C GLU A 1072 24.71 40.14 30.21
N ASN A 1073 23.96 39.13 30.68
CA ASN A 1073 24.31 38.42 31.91
C ASN A 1073 24.10 36.91 31.73
N SER A 1074 25.19 36.16 31.67
CA SER A 1074 25.14 34.72 31.48
C SER A 1074 24.90 33.92 32.75
N ASN A 1075 25.07 34.51 33.95
CA ASN A 1075 24.87 33.80 35.21
C ASN A 1075 23.39 33.78 35.65
N HIS A 1076 22.48 33.61 34.70
CA HIS A 1076 21.05 33.53 34.96
C HIS A 1076 20.57 32.09 35.06
N TYR A 1077 19.70 31.83 36.03
CA TYR A 1077 19.06 30.54 36.21
C TYR A 1077 17.55 30.66 36.36
N VAL A 1078 16.89 29.55 36.03
CA VAL A 1078 15.46 29.31 36.27
C VAL A 1078 15.32 27.96 36.97
N ASP A 1079 14.56 27.95 38.06
CA ASP A 1079 14.21 26.78 38.87
C ASP A 1079 12.79 26.34 38.55
N TYR A 1080 12.67 25.30 37.73
CA TYR A 1080 11.39 24.73 37.34
C TYR A 1080 10.88 23.78 38.43
N ALA A 1081 9.71 24.07 39.01
CA ALA A 1081 9.07 23.24 40.02
C ALA A 1081 8.27 22.10 39.37
N VAL A 1082 8.92 20.96 39.18
CA VAL A 1082 8.36 19.78 38.50
C VAL A 1082 7.64 18.89 39.52
N ASN A 1083 6.38 19.22 39.78
CA ASN A 1083 5.56 18.58 40.80
C ASN A 1083 4.73 17.42 40.26
N GLY A 1084 4.40 16.46 41.13
CA GLY A 1084 3.52 15.35 40.78
C GLY A 1084 4.14 14.32 39.82
N VAL A 1085 5.47 14.20 39.80
CA VAL A 1085 6.16 13.16 39.01
C VAL A 1085 5.69 11.78 39.50
N PRO A 1086 5.11 10.92 38.63
CA PRO A 1086 4.44 9.71 39.08
C PRO A 1086 5.42 8.63 39.55
N SER A 1087 6.65 8.60 39.00
CA SER A 1087 7.69 7.63 39.38
C SER A 1087 9.10 8.19 39.18
N ALA A 1088 10.06 7.80 40.02
CA ALA A 1088 11.45 8.17 39.81
C ALA A 1088 11.99 7.51 38.52
N GLY A 1089 12.76 8.23 37.73
CA GLY A 1089 13.25 7.71 36.45
C GLY A 1089 13.84 8.80 35.57
N THR A 1090 14.29 8.43 34.38
CA THR A 1090 14.81 9.38 33.40
C THR A 1090 13.66 9.96 32.57
N TYR A 1091 13.56 11.28 32.58
CA TYR A 1091 12.58 12.07 31.84
C TYR A 1091 13.30 12.90 30.77
N GLN A 1092 12.63 13.14 29.65
CA GLN A 1092 13.08 14.11 28.68
C GLN A 1092 12.70 15.51 29.13
N LEU A 1093 13.70 16.34 29.35
CA LEU A 1093 13.61 17.79 29.50
C LEU A 1093 13.81 18.42 28.11
N LYS A 1094 12.77 19.02 27.55
CA LYS A 1094 12.88 19.87 26.37
C LYS A 1094 12.87 21.34 26.79
N LEU A 1095 13.95 22.06 26.51
CA LEU A 1095 14.10 23.49 26.79
C LEU A 1095 13.88 24.31 25.52
N ARG A 1096 12.91 25.23 25.53
CA ARG A 1096 12.74 26.30 24.54
C ARG A 1096 13.45 27.56 25.01
N TYR A 1097 14.36 28.10 24.19
CA TYR A 1097 15.18 29.27 24.54
C TYR A 1097 15.56 30.11 23.31
N SER A 1098 16.04 31.33 23.57
CA SER A 1098 16.65 32.22 22.58
C SER A 1098 18.05 32.66 23.04
N ALA A 1099 19.00 32.78 22.11
CA ALA A 1099 20.35 33.21 22.40
C ALA A 1099 21.02 33.83 21.15
N SER A 1100 21.64 35.00 21.33
CA SER A 1100 22.32 35.73 20.25
C SER A 1100 23.61 35.05 19.78
N SER A 1101 24.25 34.25 20.63
CA SER A 1101 25.40 33.39 20.33
C SER A 1101 25.36 32.15 21.24
N ASN A 1102 26.14 31.11 20.95
CA ASN A 1102 26.02 29.79 21.58
C ASN A 1102 26.25 29.87 23.11
N PRO A 1103 25.20 29.78 23.95
CA PRO A 1103 25.38 29.85 25.39
C PRO A 1103 25.84 28.48 25.92
N ASN A 1104 26.50 28.49 27.08
CA ASN A 1104 26.82 27.27 27.81
C ASN A 1104 25.96 27.23 29.07
N ILE A 1105 25.34 26.09 29.37
CA ILE A 1105 24.45 25.94 30.53
C ILE A 1105 24.83 24.73 31.39
N SER A 1106 24.44 24.74 32.65
CA SER A 1106 24.40 23.56 33.52
C SER A 1106 22.95 23.23 33.88
N ILE A 1107 22.68 21.95 34.15
CA ILE A 1107 21.38 21.47 34.58
C ILE A 1107 21.57 20.68 35.87
N SER A 1108 20.83 21.03 36.92
CA SER A 1108 20.79 20.29 38.18
C SER A 1108 19.37 19.91 38.57
N VAL A 1109 19.21 18.75 39.20
CA VAL A 1109 17.95 18.22 39.71
C VAL A 1109 18.07 18.08 41.22
N ASN A 1110 17.18 18.71 41.98
CA ASN A 1110 17.17 18.70 43.44
C ASN A 1110 18.55 19.07 44.03
N ASN A 1111 19.19 20.11 43.46
CA ASN A 1111 20.54 20.58 43.79
C ASN A 1111 21.70 19.61 43.48
N VAL A 1112 21.44 18.51 42.78
CA VAL A 1112 22.47 17.61 42.26
C VAL A 1112 22.71 17.90 40.78
N THR A 1113 23.94 18.21 40.40
CA THR A 1113 24.30 18.48 39.01
C THR A 1113 24.07 17.23 38.15
N ALA A 1114 23.12 17.32 37.22
CA ALA A 1114 22.82 16.27 36.26
C ALA A 1114 23.65 16.43 34.99
N ILE A 1115 23.85 17.67 34.53
CA ILE A 1115 24.71 18.02 33.39
C ILE A 1115 25.57 19.21 33.80
N ALA A 1116 26.87 19.00 33.89
CA ALA A 1116 27.81 20.01 34.37
C ALA A 1116 28.01 21.17 33.37
N ALA A 1117 27.98 20.89 32.07
CA ALA A 1117 28.05 21.89 31.00
C ALA A 1117 27.43 21.33 29.71
N ALA A 1118 26.59 22.11 29.04
CA ALA A 1118 26.02 21.82 27.73
C ALA A 1118 26.10 23.06 26.85
N ASN A 1119 26.78 22.95 25.71
CA ASN A 1119 26.84 24.01 24.72
C ASN A 1119 25.58 23.98 23.87
N LEU A 1120 24.83 25.07 23.94
CA LEU A 1120 23.60 25.22 23.19
C LEU A 1120 23.88 25.96 21.88
N PRO A 1121 23.29 25.53 20.75
CA PRO A 1121 23.36 26.29 19.52
C PRO A 1121 22.68 27.67 19.67
N ALA A 1122 23.28 28.72 19.09
CA ALA A 1122 22.66 30.03 19.01
C ALA A 1122 21.38 29.98 18.18
N THR A 1123 20.38 30.76 18.58
CA THR A 1123 19.26 31.10 17.71
C THR A 1123 19.58 32.31 16.83
N TYR A 1124 20.75 32.93 17.05
CA TYR A 1124 21.21 34.17 16.42
C TYR A 1124 20.25 35.34 16.63
N SER A 1125 19.39 35.24 17.65
CA SER A 1125 18.43 36.26 18.04
C SER A 1125 18.18 36.21 19.54
N TRP A 1126 17.94 37.35 20.18
CA TRP A 1126 17.63 37.39 21.61
C TRP A 1126 16.14 37.08 21.90
N ASN A 1127 15.25 37.35 20.93
CA ASN A 1127 13.80 37.40 21.17
C ASN A 1127 12.92 37.18 19.92
N ILE A 1128 13.49 36.88 18.76
CA ILE A 1128 12.71 36.68 17.51
C ILE A 1128 12.66 35.20 17.15
N VAL A 1129 13.79 34.51 17.27
CA VAL A 1129 13.94 33.11 16.90
C VAL A 1129 14.30 32.32 18.14
N PHE A 1130 13.50 31.30 18.43
CA PHE A 1130 13.72 30.34 19.51
C PHE A 1130 14.20 29.00 18.93
N ARG A 1131 14.86 28.20 19.76
CA ARG A 1131 15.19 26.80 19.50
C ARG A 1131 14.69 25.94 20.64
N GLU A 1132 14.57 24.65 20.37
CA GLU A 1132 14.27 23.64 21.38
C GLU A 1132 15.40 22.64 21.44
N GLU A 1133 15.87 22.34 22.64
CA GLU A 1133 16.94 21.37 22.87
C GLU A 1133 16.50 20.38 23.93
N VAL A 1134 16.81 19.10 23.72
CA VAL A 1134 16.32 18.00 24.54
C VAL A 1134 17.47 17.38 25.34
N PHE A 1135 17.23 17.21 26.63
CA PHE A 1135 18.14 16.61 27.59
C PHE A 1135 17.43 15.45 28.30
N ASN A 1136 18.20 14.47 28.74
CA ASN A 1136 17.71 13.44 29.65
C ASN A 1136 18.11 13.83 31.08
N VAL A 1137 17.13 13.93 31.97
CA VAL A 1137 17.35 14.21 33.40
C VAL A 1137 16.64 13.16 34.25
N THR A 1138 17.30 12.73 35.32
CA THR A 1138 16.68 11.78 36.26
C THR A 1138 15.93 12.54 37.33
N LEU A 1139 14.61 12.36 37.41
CA LEU A 1139 13.74 12.95 38.41
C LEU A 1139 13.37 11.89 39.47
N ALA A 1140 13.17 12.32 40.72
CA ALA A 1140 12.58 11.48 41.75
C ALA A 1140 11.04 11.43 41.60
N ALA A 1141 10.38 10.43 42.18
CA ALA A 1141 8.93 10.42 42.28
C ALA A 1141 8.48 11.57 43.22
N GLY A 1142 7.35 12.20 42.92
CA GLY A 1142 6.82 13.35 43.65
C GLY A 1142 7.34 14.69 43.11
N ASN A 1143 7.69 15.61 44.00
CA ASN A 1143 8.06 16.98 43.62
C ASN A 1143 9.57 17.11 43.43
N ASN A 1144 9.98 17.76 42.35
CA ASN A 1144 11.37 18.00 42.00
C ASN A 1144 11.59 19.49 41.67
N THR A 1145 12.84 19.94 41.81
CA THR A 1145 13.31 21.23 41.29
C THR A 1145 14.38 20.98 40.25
N VAL A 1146 14.14 21.43 39.02
CA VAL A 1146 15.13 21.36 37.93
C VAL A 1146 15.65 22.77 37.65
N ARG A 1147 16.92 23.00 37.96
CA ARG A 1147 17.60 24.27 37.67
C ARG A 1147 18.29 24.20 36.33
N ILE A 1148 18.04 25.18 35.48
CA ILE A 1148 18.80 25.42 34.25
C ILE A 1148 19.52 26.75 34.41
N GLN A 1149 20.85 26.71 34.48
CA GLN A 1149 21.70 27.86 34.78
C GLN A 1149 22.69 28.12 33.65
N GLY A 1150 22.74 29.35 33.14
CA GLY A 1150 23.80 29.78 32.26
C GLY A 1150 25.16 29.84 32.98
N LEU A 1151 26.20 29.42 32.27
CA LEU A 1151 27.59 29.40 32.69
C LEU A 1151 28.35 30.54 32.00
N ASN A 1152 29.62 30.77 32.38
CA ASN A 1152 30.47 31.78 31.77
C ASN A 1152 30.46 31.70 30.23
N GLY A 1153 29.99 32.75 29.58
CA GLY A 1153 29.82 32.81 28.12
C GLY A 1153 28.67 33.71 27.70
N PRO A 1154 28.12 33.53 26.48
CA PRO A 1154 26.92 34.21 26.02
C PRO A 1154 25.69 33.92 26.87
N SER A 1155 24.81 34.91 27.00
CA SER A 1155 23.58 34.79 27.78
C SER A 1155 22.53 33.93 27.10
N ILE A 1156 21.67 33.32 27.90
CA ILE A 1156 20.49 32.56 27.45
C ILE A 1156 19.22 33.23 27.96
N ARG A 1157 18.20 33.31 27.09
CA ARG A 1157 16.85 33.69 27.45
C ARG A 1157 15.96 32.45 27.41
N GLN A 1158 15.48 32.00 28.57
CA GLN A 1158 14.66 30.80 28.67
C GLN A 1158 13.19 31.18 28.51
N ASP A 1159 12.43 30.37 27.79
CA ASP A 1159 11.00 30.58 27.53
C ASP A 1159 10.19 29.50 28.24
N LYS A 1160 10.40 28.22 27.90
CA LYS A 1160 9.63 27.10 28.45
C LYS A 1160 10.47 25.84 28.63
N ALA A 1161 10.19 25.08 29.68
CA ALA A 1161 10.76 23.75 29.89
C ALA A 1161 9.65 22.69 30.02
N CYS A 1162 9.77 21.61 29.26
CA CYS A 1162 8.79 20.52 29.22
C CYS A 1162 9.41 19.19 29.66
N PHE A 1163 8.78 18.50 30.61
CA PHE A 1163 9.20 17.24 31.18
C PHE A 1163 8.25 16.13 30.77
N THR A 1164 8.76 15.10 30.11
CA THR A 1164 7.96 13.96 29.62
C THR A 1164 8.61 12.63 29.97
N SER A 1165 7.79 11.62 30.32
CA SER A 1165 8.29 10.27 30.57
C SER A 1165 8.89 9.63 29.30
N ASN A 1166 10.01 8.90 29.45
CA ASN A 1166 10.73 8.28 28.33
C ASN A 1166 9.86 7.19 27.66
N GLY A 1167 9.17 7.58 26.60
CA GLY A 1167 8.22 6.74 25.86
C GLY A 1167 7.23 7.54 25.01
N GLN A 1168 7.11 8.85 25.23
CA GLN A 1168 6.22 9.73 24.48
C GLN A 1168 7.04 10.74 23.64
N ASN A 1169 7.23 10.47 22.35
CA ASN A 1169 7.61 11.52 21.40
C ASN A 1169 6.42 12.41 20.98
N ASN A 1170 5.34 12.42 21.77
CA ASN A 1170 4.12 13.19 21.53
C ASN A 1170 3.63 13.84 22.82
N ALA A 1171 4.16 15.02 23.16
CA ALA A 1171 3.46 15.95 24.04
C ALA A 1171 3.38 17.32 23.36
N ARG A 1172 2.28 17.55 22.63
CA ARG A 1172 1.77 18.89 22.38
C ARG A 1172 1.17 19.38 23.69
N LEU A 1173 1.78 20.37 24.33
CA LEU A 1173 1.10 21.17 25.34
C LEU A 1173 0.52 22.42 24.67
N GLY A 1174 -0.78 22.35 24.43
CA GLY A 1174 -1.66 23.45 24.07
C GLY A 1174 -3.03 23.12 24.62
N ALA A 1175 -3.31 23.57 25.85
CA ALA A 1175 -4.66 23.59 26.42
C ALA A 1175 -5.40 24.83 25.89
N PRO A 1176 -6.74 24.84 25.93
CA PRO A 1176 -7.58 25.59 25.00
C PRO A 1176 -7.67 27.06 25.39
N GLU A 1177 -7.37 27.96 24.46
CA GLU A 1177 -7.86 29.33 24.57
C GLU A 1177 -9.35 29.34 24.23
N ALA A 1178 -10.13 29.80 25.20
CA ALA A 1178 -11.51 30.19 25.01
C ALA A 1178 -11.62 31.12 23.80
N MET A 1179 -12.70 30.95 23.04
CA MET A 1179 -13.11 31.85 21.97
C MET A 1179 -13.12 33.31 22.45
N PHE A 1180 -12.02 34.02 22.20
CA PHE A 1180 -12.08 35.45 21.96
C PHE A 1180 -12.36 35.61 20.48
N ASN A 1181 -13.52 36.17 20.17
CA ASN A 1181 -13.95 36.51 18.83
C ASN A 1181 -13.33 37.86 18.46
N PRO A 1182 -12.41 37.97 17.49
CA PRO A 1182 -12.12 39.23 16.84
C PRO A 1182 -12.78 39.20 15.47
N GLY A 1183 -14.03 39.65 15.41
CA GLY A 1183 -14.41 40.42 14.24
C GLY A 1183 -13.54 41.67 14.21
N GLY A 1184 -12.69 41.81 13.21
CA GLY A 1184 -11.86 43.01 13.00
C GLY A 1184 -10.61 42.72 12.18
N ALA A 1185 -10.50 43.35 11.02
CA ALA A 1185 -9.37 43.24 10.10
C ALA A 1185 -8.04 43.70 10.72
N ASP A 1186 -6.92 43.04 10.39
CA ASP A 1186 -5.62 43.73 10.26
C ASP A 1186 -4.60 42.97 9.38
N GLU A 1187 -4.27 43.58 8.24
CA GLU A 1187 -3.23 43.17 7.30
C GLU A 1187 -1.88 43.80 7.71
N ARG A 1188 -0.97 42.98 8.23
CA ARG A 1188 0.41 43.35 8.62
C ARG A 1188 1.25 43.87 7.44
N LEU A 1189 2.30 44.67 7.70
CA LEU A 1189 3.31 45.07 6.69
C LEU A 1189 3.83 43.88 5.86
N ASN A 1190 3.64 43.97 4.56
CA ASN A 1190 4.03 42.96 3.57
C ASN A 1190 4.89 43.56 2.46
N VAL A 1191 5.84 42.77 1.97
CA VAL A 1191 6.83 43.20 0.97
C VAL A 1191 6.93 42.15 -0.13
N PHE A 1192 6.82 42.56 -1.38
CA PHE A 1192 6.91 41.66 -2.54
C PHE A 1192 7.48 42.37 -3.79
N PRO A 1193 8.28 41.67 -4.61
CA PRO A 1193 8.86 40.36 -4.34
C PRO A 1193 9.88 40.43 -3.18
N ASN A 1194 10.04 39.34 -2.44
CA ASN A 1194 11.06 39.21 -1.40
C ASN A 1194 11.55 37.75 -1.39
N PRO A 1195 12.74 37.42 -1.93
CA PRO A 1195 13.82 38.36 -2.27
C PRO A 1195 13.54 39.31 -3.44
N ALA A 1196 14.09 40.52 -3.39
CA ALA A 1196 13.87 41.59 -4.36
C ALA A 1196 15.14 41.86 -5.19
N PRO A 1197 15.03 42.11 -6.51
CA PRO A 1197 16.15 42.48 -7.38
C PRO A 1197 16.47 43.99 -7.27
N GLY A 1198 16.39 44.57 -6.06
CA GLY A 1198 16.59 46.01 -5.80
C GLY A 1198 15.37 46.91 -5.96
N GLU A 1199 14.24 46.40 -6.45
CA GLU A 1199 12.95 47.09 -6.46
C GLU A 1199 11.86 46.19 -5.88
N PHE A 1200 11.00 46.74 -5.01
CA PHE A 1200 9.92 46.01 -4.35
C PHE A 1200 8.74 46.92 -3.99
N ASN A 1201 7.57 46.32 -3.76
CA ASN A 1201 6.39 46.99 -3.22
C ASN A 1201 6.23 46.65 -1.74
N ALA A 1202 5.88 47.65 -0.93
CA ALA A 1202 5.50 47.50 0.46
C ALA A 1202 4.03 47.87 0.65
N LYS A 1203 3.21 46.92 1.13
CA LYS A 1203 1.81 47.14 1.52
C LYS A 1203 1.69 47.20 3.03
N PHE A 1204 1.06 48.25 3.55
CA PHE A 1204 0.90 48.49 4.99
C PHE A 1204 -0.33 49.36 5.27
N ASN A 1205 -0.79 49.42 6.52
CA ASN A 1205 -1.96 50.21 6.91
C ASN A 1205 -1.51 51.43 7.75
N LEU A 1206 -2.09 52.61 7.52
CA LEU A 1206 -1.82 53.81 8.32
C LEU A 1206 -3.00 54.15 9.23
N SER A 1207 -2.69 54.39 10.50
CA SER A 1207 -3.65 54.67 11.56
C SER A 1207 -3.98 56.16 11.71
N SER A 1208 -3.12 57.06 11.20
CA SER A 1208 -3.31 58.52 11.28
C SER A 1208 -2.99 59.24 9.95
N PRO A 1209 -3.74 60.30 9.59
CA PRO A 1209 -3.47 61.11 8.40
C PRO A 1209 -2.16 61.91 8.47
N ASP A 1210 -1.52 62.00 9.65
CA ASP A 1210 -0.25 62.71 9.84
C ASP A 1210 0.93 62.04 9.10
N GLY A 1211 0.77 60.77 8.74
CA GLY A 1211 1.66 59.99 7.89
C GLY A 1211 2.77 59.23 8.63
N ALA A 1212 3.32 58.21 7.97
CA ALA A 1212 4.39 57.36 8.46
C ALA A 1212 5.74 57.65 7.78
N THR A 1213 6.82 57.25 8.44
CA THR A 1213 8.15 57.22 7.85
C THR A 1213 8.53 55.79 7.48
N ILE A 1214 8.82 55.57 6.20
CA ILE A 1214 9.43 54.36 5.68
C ILE A 1214 10.95 54.50 5.81
N THR A 1215 11.62 53.48 6.32
CA THR A 1215 13.09 53.42 6.36
C THR A 1215 13.56 52.03 5.97
N VAL A 1216 14.52 51.95 5.04
CA VAL A 1216 15.22 50.70 4.71
C VAL A 1216 16.65 50.78 5.18
N THR A 1217 17.06 49.80 5.97
CA THR A 1217 18.37 49.78 6.61
C THR A 1217 19.06 48.44 6.33
N ASP A 1218 20.35 48.42 6.07
CA ASP A 1218 21.09 47.15 6.01
C ASP A 1218 21.33 46.56 7.42
N ILE A 1219 21.81 45.32 7.48
CA ILE A 1219 22.17 44.66 8.76
C ILE A 1219 23.28 45.37 9.54
N ARG A 1220 24.00 46.33 8.95
CA ARG A 1220 25.02 47.14 9.63
C ARG A 1220 24.45 48.47 10.14
N GLY A 1221 23.14 48.70 10.00
CA GLY A 1221 22.47 49.91 10.45
C GLY A 1221 22.60 51.10 9.49
N ARG A 1222 23.15 50.90 8.28
CA ARG A 1222 23.22 51.97 7.27
C ARG A 1222 21.86 52.12 6.61
N VAL A 1223 21.35 53.35 6.55
CA VAL A 1223 20.06 53.65 5.92
C VAL A 1223 20.25 53.82 4.41
N TRP A 1224 19.47 53.07 3.64
CA TRP A 1224 19.50 53.01 2.18
C TRP A 1224 18.31 53.75 1.54
N HIS A 1225 17.20 53.87 2.25
CA HIS A 1225 16.03 54.61 1.77
C HIS A 1225 15.25 55.16 2.95
N THR A 1226 14.78 56.41 2.82
CA THR A 1226 13.84 57.01 3.77
C THR A 1226 12.79 57.81 3.00
N ALA A 1227 11.52 57.57 3.28
CA ALA A 1227 10.41 58.30 2.67
C ALA A 1227 9.32 58.59 3.70
N LYS A 1228 8.60 59.71 3.54
CA LYS A 1228 7.37 59.99 4.31
C LYS A 1228 6.16 59.69 3.45
N VAL A 1229 5.19 58.97 4.00
CA VAL A 1229 3.92 58.63 3.34
C VAL A 1229 2.78 59.16 4.19
N LYS A 1230 1.88 59.94 3.59
CA LYS A 1230 0.70 60.50 4.27
C LYS A 1230 -0.55 59.77 3.79
N GLY A 1231 -1.52 59.56 4.67
CA GLY A 1231 -2.78 58.89 4.35
C GLY A 1231 -3.34 58.14 5.55
N THR A 1232 -4.56 57.63 5.43
CA THR A 1232 -5.18 56.71 6.40
C THR A 1232 -5.65 55.46 5.65
N GLY A 1233 -5.69 54.31 6.32
CA GLY A 1233 -6.06 53.06 5.67
C GLY A 1233 -4.91 52.45 4.85
N LYS A 1234 -5.25 51.47 4.01
CA LYS A 1234 -4.27 50.67 3.25
C LYS A 1234 -3.45 51.54 2.30
N GLN A 1235 -2.13 51.40 2.39
CA GLN A 1235 -1.13 52.06 1.57
C GLN A 1235 -0.28 51.03 0.83
N GLU A 1236 0.21 51.44 -0.34
CA GLU A 1236 1.20 50.71 -1.10
C GLU A 1236 2.30 51.68 -1.56
N ALA A 1237 3.56 51.32 -1.29
CA ALA A 1237 4.72 52.12 -1.67
C ALA A 1237 5.70 51.27 -2.49
N LYS A 1238 6.06 51.76 -3.67
CA LYS A 1238 7.11 51.17 -4.51
C LYS A 1238 8.46 51.77 -4.14
N ILE A 1239 9.43 50.92 -3.78
CA ILE A 1239 10.73 51.34 -3.25
C ILE A 1239 11.84 50.75 -4.12
N LYS A 1240 12.82 51.58 -4.47
CA LYS A 1240 14.00 51.23 -5.27
C LYS A 1240 15.28 51.47 -4.48
N LEU A 1241 16.18 50.50 -4.51
CA LEU A 1241 17.50 50.51 -3.87
C LEU A 1241 18.60 50.20 -4.92
N PRO A 1242 18.84 51.08 -5.89
CA PRO A 1242 19.63 50.76 -7.08
C PRO A 1242 21.10 50.39 -6.80
N ASP A 1243 21.68 50.86 -5.68
CA ASP A 1243 23.08 50.63 -5.32
C ASP A 1243 23.26 49.69 -4.12
N ALA A 1244 22.19 49.04 -3.66
CA ALA A 1244 22.21 48.15 -2.50
C ALA A 1244 22.85 46.80 -2.84
N PRO A 1245 23.95 46.38 -2.20
CA PRO A 1245 24.52 45.05 -2.41
C PRO A 1245 23.53 43.93 -2.11
N ALA A 1246 23.72 42.77 -2.75
CA ALA A 1246 22.97 41.57 -2.37
C ALA A 1246 23.18 41.27 -0.87
N GLY A 1247 22.09 41.11 -0.12
CA GLY A 1247 22.14 41.04 1.33
C GLY A 1247 20.79 41.18 2.01
N VAL A 1248 20.80 41.10 3.34
CA VAL A 1248 19.60 41.27 4.15
C VAL A 1248 19.47 42.74 4.55
N TYR A 1249 18.25 43.24 4.46
CA TYR A 1249 17.81 44.58 4.80
C TYR A 1249 16.59 44.50 5.72
N LEU A 1250 16.33 45.58 6.44
CA LEU A 1250 15.16 45.76 7.28
C LEU A 1250 14.36 46.93 6.73
N LEU A 1251 13.13 46.68 6.31
CA LEU A 1251 12.15 47.70 6.00
C LEU A 1251 11.37 48.02 7.28
N GLN A 1252 11.32 49.29 7.67
CA GLN A 1252 10.56 49.78 8.81
C GLN A 1252 9.52 50.80 8.35
N ILE A 1253 8.29 50.69 8.87
CA ILE A 1253 7.25 51.72 8.75
C ILE A 1253 6.97 52.22 10.17
N LYS A 1254 7.22 53.51 10.41
CA LYS A 1254 6.93 54.17 11.67
C LYS A 1254 5.75 55.12 11.52
N ASP A 1255 4.62 54.77 12.12
CA ASP A 1255 3.39 55.57 12.17
C ASP A 1255 3.12 55.99 13.62
N GLY A 1256 3.41 57.26 13.95
CA GLY A 1256 3.38 57.76 15.33
C GLY A 1256 4.33 56.99 16.26
N GLU A 1257 3.77 56.36 17.30
CA GLU A 1257 4.51 55.48 18.23
C GLU A 1257 4.62 54.04 17.74
N THR A 1258 3.85 53.64 16.74
CA THR A 1258 3.87 52.28 16.20
C THR A 1258 4.99 52.13 15.17
N THR A 1259 5.73 51.03 15.25
CA THR A 1259 6.78 50.71 14.27
C THR A 1259 6.63 49.25 13.86
N GLU A 1260 6.39 49.03 12.56
CA GLU A 1260 6.38 47.71 11.96
C GLU A 1260 7.68 47.48 11.21
N THR A 1261 8.28 46.29 11.34
CA THR A 1261 9.54 45.93 10.68
C THR A 1261 9.42 44.63 9.92
N LYS A 1262 9.90 44.59 8.67
CA LYS A 1262 9.93 43.40 7.83
C LYS A 1262 11.34 43.16 7.29
N LYS A 1263 11.76 41.89 7.29
CA LYS A 1263 12.99 41.47 6.63
C LYS A 1263 12.80 41.55 5.12
N LEU A 1264 13.74 42.21 4.46
CA LEU A 1264 13.87 42.30 3.00
C LEU A 1264 15.19 41.65 2.59
N VAL A 1265 15.21 40.85 1.53
CA VAL A 1265 16.44 40.28 0.98
C VAL A 1265 16.64 40.90 -0.40
N ILE A 1266 17.79 41.54 -0.65
CA ILE A 1266 18.18 42.04 -1.97
C ILE A 1266 19.10 41.01 -2.62
N THR A 1267 18.86 40.67 -3.90
CA THR A 1267 19.53 39.53 -4.57
C THR A 1267 20.08 39.86 -5.96
N HIS A 1268 20.52 41.10 -6.19
CA HIS A 1268 21.19 41.46 -7.45
C HIS A 1268 22.28 40.46 -7.86
#